data_AF-A0A2E8RMU1-F1
#
_entry.id   AF-A0A2E8RMU1-F1
#
_cell.length_a   1.000
_cell.length_b   1.000
_cell.length_c   1.000
_cell.angle_alpha   90.00
_cell.angle_beta   90.00
_cell.angle_gamma   90.00
#
_symmetry.space_group_name_H-M   'P 1'
#
loop_
_entity.id
_entity.type
_entity.pdbx_description
1 polymer ?
#
loop_
_entity_poly.entity_id
_entity_poly.type
_entity_poly.pdbx_seq_one_letter_code
_entity_poly.pdbx_strand_id
1 'polypeptide(L)'
;MTRPSNSASQQQLSAIHALSVSLLSGLFLLLPFGLDHVLAQDTSTGPVLTSQINTESKDNNTSETPPVLSPQLNSRSDLLRPEETEPEEGKIIGKGDELFLVGNLVHIHGNALVKSGDMTLYADHVWADFDQNLLRASGNVRLISGQERTYSNELLFNLDNRKGIIRQGSTYSEPWYYRGNEIFKTEDDESYIRKGSLTTCSLKHPHYYFSSSEIIVKVDKELIAKNVVLKIGGIPLFYIPAYRRDLRTDKLAKVIVRLGTDSYQGPFLSIELPLSRKRRLDARLMFDHTSRRGRGGGADSTYQINDTRYDEIFIPIFHDATPSEKKKLEDLATEIREKLDGDHDSYKLKELFLEYRLEPEDLARAKNKVEKIYNKLTTDLITTEADQPSDPLPLGSEAAFAQIAQENSDHQETRYEGGDMGYIIRGEVDEEGKRRLSPMLEDAVFSLSAGQISPILKTNFAYHIFRVDHVLEVYGKKEIKLRRIDIKISPTSETKDQIRELADKIQEQAVDGKDLADLALKNKGAIWRNVNNGDWLPLNEMDDRWQYSVRRLEEVGDVTTTVMTDRGVHIFQLVQKMPTPTFAELASEFESQYGDWLREEYERRKPEEKKQSQSFLMGTTAERAPLKRKPSNIDEKKELPNQAPSETSTIDEDGVVEQKEQLEVFRQHDFQGSWQNEKAVARQARQLNRGETSNIIDSKIGFHLIDIKKKRTYRGDFYLYGQDQYSYSRKDAMKIGREYVARWGHYHSIYTPWDKPEEGRKPLNFMGRAEWQARHYDENYGTSESAIHSFGMLTWGNAFSAWDTDDRDADGNLKFSTKTIGEFLGRLQFSHSYELIESDVASTLQKLPELSLHFSRMRMSNLPVFETINDTLVKISEKTKTNIPILSLISLPTLEDASFDLDMNLGNFFRKRYEKEQDVYLKTGVMGFDIQKQSTLKLSSTREVRLDLGFDSDAVWHDRDRDGHKNILRGIYSLNADARNILFRIYDISWIPGARRLRHQINSGVYFNYQPAVDRDENSRLYPFGPSTYFYERKDISYTLETSIEIKTRKHRSALRLIDFRTQLRGDFTEYAAENNRTYDYIESDITLTPLPNRTMSIIMRTTHDPNPSEVDGKRFKQVGFRSNFSYRREKWNLTFGNSFSKRTSYASRRINTSFQYRPNSMFEVDFNADYDWVEKQFYSQSLTIRRNLHDWDLRLSWHRIGIKRPPDFNSVRQDFTFQINLIADSAASVGLGYDAVTETWGFRSLPVGVPYNAFGVGNAMSRSYF
;
A
#
# COMPACT_ATOMS: atom_id res chain seq x y z
N MET A 1 -88.92 -5.10 -15.62
CA MET A 1 -89.29 -4.43 -16.89
C MET A 1 -88.68 -3.04 -16.92
N THR A 2 -88.43 -2.49 -18.12
CA THR A 2 -88.38 -1.04 -18.46
C THR A 2 -87.72 -0.04 -17.49
N ARG A 3 -86.51 0.44 -17.83
CA ARG A 3 -86.30 1.76 -18.48
C ARG A 3 -84.86 1.88 -19.04
N PRO A 4 -84.59 2.77 -20.03
CA PRO A 4 -83.31 2.78 -20.77
C PRO A 4 -82.41 4.03 -20.56
N SER A 5 -81.14 3.90 -20.96
CA SER A 5 -80.16 4.91 -21.50
C SER A 5 -80.29 6.40 -21.11
N ASN A 6 -79.22 7.14 -20.76
CA ASN A 6 -78.10 7.43 -21.68
C ASN A 6 -76.85 8.11 -21.03
N SER A 7 -75.74 8.13 -21.78
CA SER A 7 -74.62 9.12 -21.83
C SER A 7 -73.82 9.60 -20.57
N ALA A 8 -72.49 9.38 -20.66
CA ALA A 8 -71.38 10.33 -20.44
C ALA A 8 -70.74 10.60 -19.04
N SER A 9 -69.45 10.98 -19.13
CA SER A 9 -68.54 11.56 -18.11
C SER A 9 -67.77 10.64 -17.13
N GLN A 10 -66.54 11.10 -16.81
CA GLN A 10 -65.62 10.72 -15.71
C GLN A 10 -65.32 9.23 -15.44
N GLN A 11 -64.09 8.81 -15.76
CA GLN A 11 -63.41 7.66 -15.13
C GLN A 11 -62.00 8.03 -14.66
N GLN A 12 -61.89 8.42 -13.39
CA GLN A 12 -60.69 8.29 -12.55
C GLN A 12 -61.13 7.76 -11.17
N LEU A 13 -60.19 7.20 -10.40
CA LEU A 13 -60.37 6.72 -9.01
C LEU A 13 -61.30 5.51 -8.77
N SER A 14 -60.90 4.29 -9.18
CA SER A 14 -61.31 3.04 -8.50
C SER A 14 -60.46 1.79 -8.85
N ALA A 15 -59.14 1.83 -8.60
CA ALA A 15 -58.24 0.68 -8.91
C ALA A 15 -57.15 0.43 -7.84
N ILE A 16 -57.51 0.49 -6.55
CA ILE A 16 -56.55 0.34 -5.41
C ILE A 16 -56.79 -0.95 -4.58
N HIS A 17 -57.80 -1.77 -4.88
CA HIS A 17 -58.13 -3.01 -4.15
C HIS A 17 -58.32 -4.22 -5.07
N ALA A 18 -57.24 -4.66 -5.75
CA ALA A 18 -57.26 -5.87 -6.57
C ALA A 18 -55.87 -6.57 -6.73
N LEU A 19 -54.90 -6.31 -5.85
CA LEU A 19 -53.52 -6.80 -6.04
C LEU A 19 -52.77 -7.13 -4.72
N SER A 20 -53.52 -7.59 -3.71
CA SER A 20 -53.01 -7.82 -2.34
C SER A 20 -53.29 -9.23 -1.77
N VAL A 21 -53.86 -10.16 -2.56
CA VAL A 21 -54.39 -11.45 -2.07
C VAL A 21 -53.94 -12.67 -2.91
N SER A 22 -52.74 -12.61 -3.49
CA SER A 22 -52.20 -13.70 -4.35
C SER A 22 -50.72 -14.04 -4.07
N LEU A 23 -50.20 -13.64 -2.91
CA LEU A 23 -48.81 -13.91 -2.49
C LEU A 23 -48.71 -14.45 -1.04
N LEU A 24 -49.83 -14.89 -0.44
CA LEU A 24 -49.90 -15.34 0.96
C LEU A 24 -50.52 -16.75 1.15
N SER A 25 -50.88 -17.43 0.07
CA SER A 25 -51.58 -18.73 0.06
C SER A 25 -50.70 -19.85 -0.50
N GLY A 26 -49.57 -20.12 0.17
CA GLY A 26 -48.58 -21.11 -0.30
C GLY A 26 -47.67 -21.68 0.78
N LEU A 27 -48.12 -21.74 2.05
CA LEU A 27 -47.27 -22.15 3.18
C LEU A 27 -48.06 -22.87 4.30
N PHE A 28 -48.89 -23.84 3.94
CA PHE A 28 -49.55 -24.75 4.89
C PHE A 28 -49.82 -26.12 4.26
N LEU A 29 -48.99 -27.12 4.61
CA LEU A 29 -49.32 -28.55 4.81
C LEU A 29 -48.05 -29.43 4.73
N LEU A 30 -47.55 -29.88 5.90
CA LEU A 30 -47.12 -31.26 6.22
C LEU A 30 -46.11 -31.27 7.38
N LEU A 31 -46.60 -31.56 8.60
CA LEU A 31 -45.94 -32.37 9.64
C LEU A 31 -46.81 -32.41 10.92
N PRO A 32 -47.33 -33.58 11.32
CA PRO A 32 -47.92 -33.81 12.65
C PRO A 32 -46.94 -34.55 13.59
N PHE A 33 -47.24 -34.51 14.89
CA PHE A 33 -46.49 -35.10 16.03
C PHE A 33 -45.11 -34.47 16.31
N GLY A 34 -44.79 -34.08 17.54
CA GLY A 34 -45.61 -33.98 18.76
C GLY A 34 -44.84 -33.23 19.86
N LEU A 35 -45.55 -32.54 20.76
CA LEU A 35 -44.95 -31.91 21.93
C LEU A 35 -44.79 -32.92 23.07
N ASP A 36 -43.78 -32.71 23.90
CA ASP A 36 -44.04 -32.54 25.34
C ASP A 36 -43.11 -31.47 25.94
N HIS A 37 -43.47 -30.93 27.11
CA HIS A 37 -42.85 -29.72 27.68
C HIS A 37 -41.70 -29.98 28.67
N VAL A 38 -40.82 -28.98 28.84
CA VAL A 38 -40.42 -28.42 30.16
C VAL A 38 -39.86 -26.99 29.98
N LEU A 39 -39.75 -26.24 31.08
CA LEU A 39 -39.67 -24.77 31.14
C LEU A 39 -38.33 -24.12 30.76
N ALA A 40 -38.47 -22.85 30.39
CA ALA A 40 -37.45 -21.85 30.11
C ALA A 40 -36.51 -21.48 31.28
N GLN A 41 -35.37 -20.86 30.97
CA GLN A 41 -35.23 -19.41 31.24
C GLN A 41 -34.19 -18.68 30.37
N ASP A 42 -34.43 -17.38 30.25
CA ASP A 42 -33.81 -16.30 29.46
C ASP A 42 -32.30 -16.05 29.60
N THR A 43 -31.58 -15.66 28.52
CA THR A 43 -31.25 -14.25 28.14
C THR A 43 -29.95 -14.01 27.32
N SER A 44 -30.00 -12.96 26.48
CA SER A 44 -28.88 -12.08 26.02
C SER A 44 -27.96 -12.56 24.86
N THR A 45 -27.24 -11.61 24.21
CA THR A 45 -26.80 -11.76 22.79
C THR A 45 -25.41 -11.19 22.39
N GLY A 46 -24.36 -12.02 22.47
CA GLY A 46 -23.09 -11.89 21.70
C GLY A 46 -22.33 -10.56 21.83
N PRO A 47 -21.47 -10.16 20.87
CA PRO A 47 -21.00 -10.87 19.66
C PRO A 47 -19.46 -11.13 19.66
N VAL A 48 -18.94 -11.79 18.61
CA VAL A 48 -17.49 -11.91 18.36
C VAL A 48 -17.13 -11.26 17.01
N LEU A 49 -16.05 -10.48 16.99
CA LEU A 49 -15.30 -10.16 15.78
C LEU A 49 -13.82 -9.87 16.14
N THR A 50 -12.90 -10.48 15.40
CA THR A 50 -11.45 -10.23 15.41
C THR A 50 -11.12 -8.80 14.93
N SER A 51 -9.95 -8.21 15.20
CA SER A 51 -8.69 -8.66 15.86
C SER A 51 -7.77 -7.47 16.13
N GLN A 52 -6.92 -7.49 17.18
CA GLN A 52 -5.45 -7.24 17.14
C GLN A 52 -4.82 -6.96 18.53
N ILE A 53 -3.58 -7.44 18.71
CA ILE A 53 -2.43 -6.86 19.44
C ILE A 53 -2.50 -6.67 21.00
N ASN A 54 -1.73 -7.54 21.68
CA ASN A 54 -0.85 -7.35 22.86
C ASN A 54 -1.32 -6.92 24.28
N THR A 55 -0.42 -7.25 25.23
CA THR A 55 -0.15 -6.69 26.59
C THR A 55 -1.07 -7.01 27.78
N GLU A 56 -0.57 -7.95 28.61
CA GLU A 56 -0.35 -7.84 30.07
C GLU A 56 -1.50 -7.79 31.12
N SER A 57 -1.72 -8.97 31.73
CA SER A 57 -1.53 -9.24 33.18
C SER A 57 -2.68 -9.12 34.21
N LYS A 58 -2.53 -9.94 35.28
CA LYS A 58 -3.08 -9.93 36.66
C LYS A 58 -4.55 -10.32 36.98
N ASP A 59 -4.66 -11.54 37.53
CA ASP A 59 -5.16 -11.91 38.87
C ASP A 59 -6.56 -11.48 39.39
N ASN A 60 -7.47 -12.43 39.69
CA ASN A 60 -7.65 -13.04 41.05
C ASN A 60 -9.02 -13.72 41.32
N ASN A 61 -8.99 -14.91 41.96
CA ASN A 61 -9.94 -15.49 42.95
C ASN A 61 -11.45 -15.68 42.59
N THR A 62 -12.26 -16.54 43.23
CA THR A 62 -12.17 -17.42 44.45
C THR A 62 -13.08 -18.67 44.17
N SER A 63 -13.24 -19.76 44.95
CA SER A 63 -12.82 -20.22 46.30
C SER A 63 -12.50 -21.75 46.27
N GLU A 64 -12.53 -22.63 47.29
CA GLU A 64 -13.15 -22.80 48.63
C GLU A 64 -12.15 -23.32 49.70
N THR A 65 -12.51 -23.20 50.99
CA THR A 65 -11.83 -23.81 52.17
C THR A 65 -12.87 -24.08 53.28
N PRO A 66 -12.67 -25.06 54.19
CA PRO A 66 -12.24 -24.76 55.58
C PRO A 66 -11.47 -25.95 56.28
N PRO A 67 -11.22 -25.97 57.62
CA PRO A 67 -10.39 -25.05 58.43
C PRO A 67 -9.48 -25.72 59.51
N VAL A 68 -8.71 -24.88 60.27
CA VAL A 68 -7.99 -25.11 61.57
C VAL A 68 -6.86 -26.19 61.63
N LEU A 69 -5.80 -26.09 62.46
CA LEU A 69 -5.48 -25.27 63.66
C LEU A 69 -4.04 -24.65 63.61
N SER A 70 -3.72 -23.76 64.57
CA SER A 70 -2.53 -22.87 64.68
C SER A 70 -1.47 -23.39 65.72
N PRO A 71 -0.29 -22.75 66.03
CA PRO A 71 0.12 -21.35 65.79
C PRO A 71 1.59 -21.00 65.39
N GLN A 72 1.77 -19.70 65.12
CA GLN A 72 2.94 -18.83 64.87
C GLN A 72 4.39 -19.27 65.20
N LEU A 73 5.32 -18.83 64.34
CA LEU A 73 6.52 -18.09 64.76
C LEU A 73 6.95 -17.06 63.69
N ASN A 74 7.47 -15.89 64.10
CA ASN A 74 7.96 -14.83 63.21
C ASN A 74 9.50 -14.76 63.25
N SER A 75 10.19 -14.80 62.09
CA SER A 75 11.15 -13.74 61.66
C SER A 75 12.02 -14.11 60.44
N ARG A 76 12.10 -13.18 59.47
CA ARG A 76 13.23 -12.87 58.55
C ARG A 76 13.90 -14.01 57.74
N SER A 77 13.60 -14.02 56.43
CA SER A 77 14.62 -13.87 55.36
C SER A 77 13.93 -13.52 54.04
N ASP A 78 14.43 -12.53 53.30
CA ASP A 78 13.88 -12.20 51.98
C ASP A 78 14.21 -13.30 50.96
N LEU A 79 13.18 -13.99 50.46
CA LEU A 79 13.32 -15.03 49.46
C LEU A 79 13.53 -14.41 48.07
N LEU A 80 14.80 -14.23 47.70
CA LEU A 80 15.22 -14.04 46.31
C LEU A 80 14.53 -15.08 45.41
N ARG A 81 13.91 -14.63 44.31
CA ARG A 81 13.31 -15.50 43.29
C ARG A 81 14.28 -15.65 42.12
N PRO A 82 15.12 -16.71 42.07
CA PRO A 82 16.27 -16.74 41.14
C PRO A 82 15.86 -16.91 39.67
N GLU A 83 14.64 -17.39 39.43
CA GLU A 83 14.05 -17.54 38.10
C GLU A 83 13.66 -16.18 37.50
N GLU A 84 13.06 -15.29 38.30
CA GLU A 84 12.55 -13.97 37.91
C GLU A 84 13.62 -12.86 37.97
N THR A 85 14.81 -13.15 38.54
CA THR A 85 15.89 -12.16 38.73
C THR A 85 16.93 -12.25 37.61
N GLU A 86 17.32 -11.11 37.04
CA GLU A 86 18.47 -10.97 36.13
C GLU A 86 19.78 -10.82 36.94
N PRO A 87 20.91 -11.42 36.52
CA PRO A 87 22.19 -11.26 37.21
C PRO A 87 22.79 -9.86 36.95
N GLU A 88 23.25 -9.20 38.02
CA GLU A 88 24.12 -8.02 37.88
C GLU A 88 25.45 -8.39 37.20
N GLU A 89 26.08 -7.41 36.54
CA GLU A 89 27.34 -7.61 35.82
C GLU A 89 28.45 -8.13 36.77
N GLY A 90 29.05 -9.27 36.40
CA GLY A 90 30.05 -9.96 37.23
C GLY A 90 29.48 -10.85 38.35
N LYS A 91 28.16 -10.97 38.53
CA LYS A 91 27.54 -11.91 39.48
C LYS A 91 26.93 -13.13 38.76
N ILE A 92 27.01 -14.28 39.43
CA ILE A 92 26.43 -15.56 38.96
C ILE A 92 25.33 -15.97 39.94
N ILE A 93 24.14 -16.29 39.42
CA ILE A 93 23.00 -16.77 40.21
C ILE A 93 22.92 -18.28 40.06
N GLY A 94 23.05 -19.02 41.16
CA GLY A 94 22.87 -20.48 41.22
C GLY A 94 21.69 -20.86 42.11
N LYS A 95 20.87 -21.82 41.65
CA LYS A 95 19.77 -22.46 42.40
C LYS A 95 19.78 -23.97 42.13
N GLY A 96 19.44 -24.76 43.13
CA GLY A 96 19.09 -26.19 43.01
C GLY A 96 18.44 -26.71 44.29
N ASP A 97 18.14 -28.00 44.33
CA ASP A 97 17.50 -28.64 45.49
C ASP A 97 18.51 -28.86 46.63
N GLU A 98 19.76 -29.22 46.29
CA GLU A 98 20.92 -29.24 47.17
C GLU A 98 22.07 -28.41 46.56
N LEU A 99 22.74 -27.59 47.38
CA LEU A 99 23.90 -26.80 46.96
C LEU A 99 25.02 -26.91 47.99
N PHE A 100 26.20 -27.34 47.55
CA PHE A 100 27.40 -27.44 48.38
C PHE A 100 28.45 -26.45 47.88
N LEU A 101 28.98 -25.64 48.80
CA LEU A 101 29.97 -24.59 48.55
C LEU A 101 31.22 -24.89 49.39
N VAL A 102 32.35 -25.14 48.73
CA VAL A 102 33.62 -25.50 49.39
C VAL A 102 34.75 -24.67 48.78
N GLY A 103 34.96 -23.46 49.34
CA GLY A 103 35.85 -22.48 48.72
C GLY A 103 35.30 -22.03 47.37
N ASN A 104 36.16 -22.06 46.34
CA ASN A 104 35.80 -21.74 44.95
C ASN A 104 35.16 -22.93 44.19
N LEU A 105 34.81 -24.01 44.89
CA LEU A 105 34.12 -25.17 44.33
C LEU A 105 32.62 -25.12 44.66
N VAL A 106 31.77 -25.22 43.63
CA VAL A 106 30.30 -25.25 43.76
C VAL A 106 29.73 -26.51 43.13
N HIS A 107 28.97 -27.25 43.92
CA HIS A 107 28.14 -28.36 43.45
C HIS A 107 26.66 -27.99 43.62
N ILE A 108 25.86 -28.23 42.59
CA ILE A 108 24.40 -28.06 42.61
C ILE A 108 23.77 -29.37 42.14
N HIS A 109 22.90 -29.95 42.96
CA HIS A 109 22.22 -31.22 42.67
C HIS A 109 20.70 -31.04 42.78
N GLY A 110 19.96 -31.57 41.80
CA GLY A 110 18.51 -31.43 41.70
C GLY A 110 18.12 -30.06 41.14
N ASN A 111 17.35 -30.06 40.04
CA ASN A 111 16.78 -28.86 39.39
C ASN A 111 17.77 -27.67 39.28
N ALA A 112 19.03 -27.96 38.91
CA ALA A 112 20.11 -26.99 38.93
C ALA A 112 19.92 -25.93 37.84
N LEU A 113 19.81 -24.67 38.24
CA LEU A 113 19.71 -23.48 37.40
C LEU A 113 20.91 -22.57 37.69
N VAL A 114 21.63 -22.18 36.63
CA VAL A 114 22.71 -21.18 36.70
C VAL A 114 22.45 -20.08 35.66
N LYS A 115 22.42 -18.81 36.09
CA LYS A 115 22.42 -17.62 35.22
C LYS A 115 23.73 -16.84 35.36
N SER A 116 24.28 -16.37 34.24
CA SER A 116 25.50 -15.54 34.18
C SER A 116 25.50 -14.70 32.89
N GLY A 117 25.22 -13.40 32.99
CA GLY A 117 25.05 -12.54 31.81
C GLY A 117 23.95 -13.06 30.87
N ASP A 118 24.23 -13.16 29.57
CA ASP A 118 23.30 -13.69 28.56
C ASP A 118 23.05 -15.21 28.65
N MET A 119 23.79 -15.92 29.51
CA MET A 119 23.78 -17.37 29.61
C MET A 119 22.82 -17.85 30.70
N THR A 120 21.91 -18.76 30.33
CA THR A 120 21.07 -19.52 31.27
C THR A 120 21.24 -21.02 31.04
N LEU A 121 21.57 -21.75 32.10
CA LEU A 121 21.83 -23.18 32.09
C LEU A 121 20.89 -23.90 33.07
N TYR A 122 20.27 -24.99 32.62
CA TYR A 122 19.51 -25.94 33.43
C TYR A 122 20.16 -27.32 33.34
N ALA A 123 20.22 -28.09 34.43
CA ALA A 123 20.65 -29.50 34.45
C ALA A 123 20.15 -30.25 35.70
N ASP A 124 20.29 -31.58 35.73
CA ASP A 124 20.04 -32.37 36.94
C ASP A 124 21.17 -32.18 37.97
N HIS A 125 22.42 -32.08 37.50
CA HIS A 125 23.61 -31.78 38.31
C HIS A 125 24.53 -30.77 37.60
N VAL A 126 25.07 -29.80 38.37
CA VAL A 126 26.12 -28.87 37.94
C VAL A 126 27.28 -28.91 38.93
N TRP A 127 28.49 -28.92 38.39
CA TRP A 127 29.75 -28.77 39.12
C TRP A 127 30.51 -27.60 38.51
N ALA A 128 30.97 -26.66 39.32
CA ALA A 128 31.76 -25.52 38.89
C ALA A 128 33.00 -25.35 39.78
N ASP A 129 34.15 -25.22 39.15
CA ASP A 129 35.44 -24.88 39.75
C ASP A 129 35.82 -23.48 39.26
N PHE A 130 35.78 -22.49 40.15
CA PHE A 130 36.11 -21.09 39.84
C PHE A 130 37.61 -20.78 39.95
N ASP A 131 38.45 -21.71 40.42
CA ASP A 131 39.91 -21.59 40.32
C ASP A 131 40.41 -22.02 38.91
N GLN A 132 39.67 -22.90 38.24
CA GLN A 132 39.91 -23.35 36.86
C GLN A 132 38.94 -22.74 35.83
N ASN A 133 37.98 -21.92 36.29
CA ASN A 133 36.84 -21.41 35.52
C ASN A 133 36.16 -22.49 34.66
N LEU A 134 35.96 -23.68 35.24
CA LEU A 134 35.49 -24.88 34.56
C LEU A 134 34.15 -25.33 35.13
N LEU A 135 33.12 -25.32 34.27
CA LEU A 135 31.78 -25.79 34.58
C LEU A 135 31.51 -27.12 33.86
N ARG A 136 30.97 -28.09 34.59
CA ARG A 136 30.48 -29.37 34.07
C ARG A 136 29.02 -29.55 34.49
N ALA A 137 28.13 -29.77 33.53
CA ALA A 137 26.73 -30.08 33.78
C ALA A 137 26.38 -31.46 33.20
N SER A 138 25.52 -32.20 33.90
CA SER A 138 25.13 -33.55 33.49
C SER A 138 23.68 -33.86 33.88
N GLY A 139 22.99 -34.57 32.99
CA GLY A 139 21.56 -34.86 33.12
C GLY A 139 20.68 -33.68 32.67
N ASN A 140 19.73 -33.95 31.76
CA ASN A 140 18.77 -33.01 31.19
C ASN A 140 19.31 -31.62 30.80
N VAL A 141 20.57 -31.54 30.38
CA VAL A 141 21.29 -30.26 30.26
C VAL A 141 20.70 -29.41 29.14
N ARG A 142 20.22 -28.22 29.48
CA ARG A 142 19.68 -27.20 28.56
C ARG A 142 20.42 -25.89 28.75
N LEU A 143 21.18 -25.49 27.74
CA LEU A 143 21.92 -24.24 27.68
C LEU A 143 21.23 -23.28 26.70
N ILE A 144 21.06 -22.02 27.13
CA ILE A 144 20.60 -20.89 26.34
C ILE A 144 21.68 -19.81 26.44
N SER A 145 22.13 -19.27 25.30
CA SER A 145 23.02 -18.10 25.21
C SER A 145 22.65 -17.34 23.95
N GLY A 146 22.33 -16.05 24.11
CA GLY A 146 21.71 -15.24 23.06
C GLY A 146 20.51 -15.94 22.38
N GLN A 147 20.66 -16.24 21.09
CA GLN A 147 19.65 -16.95 20.29
C GLN A 147 19.89 -18.47 20.18
N GLU A 148 21.08 -18.97 20.56
CA GLU A 148 21.41 -20.40 20.51
C GLU A 148 20.66 -21.18 21.60
N ARG A 149 20.11 -22.35 21.24
CA ARG A 149 19.45 -23.26 22.18
C ARG A 149 20.05 -24.66 22.06
N THR A 150 20.78 -25.08 23.09
CA THR A 150 21.52 -26.35 23.13
C THR A 150 20.95 -27.28 24.20
N TYR A 151 20.77 -28.55 23.85
CA TYR A 151 20.31 -29.62 24.72
C TYR A 151 21.31 -30.79 24.67
N SER A 152 21.65 -31.40 25.80
CA SER A 152 22.66 -32.49 25.87
C SER A 152 22.55 -33.34 27.14
N ASN A 153 23.26 -34.47 27.16
CA ASN A 153 23.34 -35.33 28.35
C ASN A 153 24.53 -34.98 29.27
N GLU A 154 25.62 -34.45 28.69
CA GLU A 154 26.78 -33.93 29.41
C GLU A 154 27.35 -32.71 28.64
N LEU A 155 27.63 -31.65 29.39
CA LEU A 155 28.26 -30.41 28.94
C LEU A 155 29.51 -30.17 29.81
N LEU A 156 30.63 -29.89 29.17
CA LEU A 156 31.82 -29.31 29.80
C LEU A 156 32.08 -27.95 29.15
N PHE A 157 32.31 -26.91 29.93
CA PHE A 157 32.34 -25.51 29.47
C PHE A 157 33.31 -24.68 30.31
N ASN A 158 34.19 -23.91 29.67
CA ASN A 158 35.04 -22.94 30.37
C ASN A 158 34.38 -21.55 30.36
N LEU A 159 34.31 -20.91 31.52
CA LEU A 159 33.56 -19.67 31.74
C LEU A 159 34.26 -18.44 31.12
N ASP A 160 35.59 -18.41 31.09
CA ASP A 160 36.37 -17.27 30.56
C ASP A 160 36.31 -17.18 29.03
N ASN A 161 36.62 -18.30 28.37
CA ASN A 161 36.82 -18.35 26.92
C ASN A 161 35.66 -18.99 26.15
N ARG A 162 34.59 -19.39 26.86
CA ARG A 162 33.33 -19.95 26.33
C ARG A 162 33.49 -21.23 25.49
N LYS A 163 34.67 -21.86 25.52
CA LYS A 163 34.95 -23.12 24.81
C LYS A 163 34.35 -24.29 25.58
N GLY A 164 33.81 -25.27 24.87
CA GLY A 164 33.10 -26.37 25.51
C GLY A 164 32.98 -27.64 24.67
N ILE A 165 32.72 -28.75 25.36
CA ILE A 165 32.47 -30.08 24.79
C ILE A 165 31.06 -30.50 25.21
N ILE A 166 30.17 -30.62 24.23
CA ILE A 166 28.78 -31.03 24.39
C ILE A 166 28.67 -32.48 23.89
N ARG A 167 28.21 -33.41 24.74
CA ARG A 167 28.08 -34.83 24.41
C ARG A 167 26.63 -35.23 24.21
N GLN A 168 26.39 -35.96 23.11
CA GLN A 168 25.05 -36.31 22.62
C GLN A 168 24.16 -35.06 22.48
N GLY A 169 24.74 -34.00 21.90
CA GLY A 169 24.15 -32.67 21.85
C GLY A 169 23.21 -32.45 20.66
N SER A 170 22.27 -31.53 20.84
CA SER A 170 21.48 -30.91 19.77
C SER A 170 21.40 -29.41 19.98
N THR A 171 21.62 -28.64 18.92
CA THR A 171 21.67 -27.17 18.95
C THR A 171 20.79 -26.60 17.85
N TYR A 172 20.06 -25.54 18.14
CA TYR A 172 19.30 -24.77 17.16
C TYR A 172 19.86 -23.36 17.02
N SER A 173 20.06 -22.93 15.76
CA SER A 173 20.35 -21.56 15.34
C SER A 173 19.69 -21.35 13.97
N GLU A 174 18.90 -20.28 13.80
CA GLU A 174 17.96 -20.18 12.67
C GLU A 174 18.68 -20.20 11.30
N PRO A 175 18.19 -20.96 10.28
CA PRO A 175 17.02 -21.86 10.26
C PRO A 175 17.36 -23.35 10.51
N TRP A 176 18.50 -23.67 11.12
CA TRP A 176 19.06 -25.03 11.19
C TRP A 176 19.02 -25.66 12.60
N TYR A 177 18.64 -26.94 12.62
CA TYR A 177 18.83 -27.85 13.73
C TYR A 177 20.05 -28.72 13.46
N TYR A 178 21.00 -28.70 14.39
CA TYR A 178 22.20 -29.52 14.40
C TYR A 178 22.09 -30.59 15.50
N ARG A 179 22.66 -31.78 15.26
CA ARG A 179 22.86 -32.81 16.29
C ARG A 179 24.24 -33.46 16.10
N GLY A 180 24.84 -33.97 17.17
CA GLY A 180 26.11 -34.69 17.09
C GLY A 180 26.43 -35.52 18.33
N ASN A 181 27.24 -36.56 18.15
CA ASN A 181 27.74 -37.35 19.27
C ASN A 181 28.67 -36.51 20.16
N GLU A 182 29.47 -35.65 19.54
CA GLU A 182 30.34 -34.67 20.19
C GLU A 182 30.26 -33.37 19.38
N ILE A 183 29.95 -32.26 20.05
CA ILE A 183 30.06 -30.90 19.50
C ILE A 183 31.12 -30.18 20.35
N PHE A 184 32.14 -29.65 19.69
CA PHE A 184 33.20 -28.86 20.29
C PHE A 184 32.97 -27.40 19.90
N LYS A 185 32.62 -26.53 20.85
CA LYS A 185 32.61 -25.08 20.63
C LYS A 185 34.04 -24.60 20.83
N THR A 186 34.73 -24.31 19.72
CA THR A 186 36.17 -24.01 19.69
C THR A 186 36.46 -22.53 19.85
N GLU A 187 35.55 -21.67 19.39
CA GLU A 187 35.52 -20.21 19.59
C GLU A 187 34.04 -19.78 19.67
N ASP A 188 33.74 -18.53 20.04
CA ASP A 188 32.36 -18.09 20.26
C ASP A 188 31.46 -18.23 19.01
N ASP A 189 32.04 -18.09 17.82
CA ASP A 189 31.36 -18.22 16.53
C ASP A 189 31.75 -19.48 15.72
N GLU A 190 32.61 -20.36 16.24
CA GLU A 190 33.04 -21.59 15.55
C GLU A 190 32.76 -22.87 16.37
N SER A 191 31.96 -23.75 15.77
CA SER A 191 31.60 -25.07 16.32
C SER A 191 31.95 -26.22 15.38
N TYR A 192 32.51 -27.29 15.94
CA TYR A 192 32.96 -28.49 15.25
C TYR A 192 32.21 -29.74 15.73
N ILE A 193 31.48 -30.40 14.83
CA ILE A 193 30.53 -31.47 15.14
C ILE A 193 31.02 -32.80 14.54
N ARG A 194 31.24 -33.81 15.39
CA ARG A 194 31.65 -35.16 14.96
C ARG A 194 30.44 -36.09 14.85
N LYS A 195 30.37 -36.85 13.76
CA LYS A 195 29.25 -37.75 13.41
C LYS A 195 27.88 -37.03 13.48
N GLY A 196 27.83 -35.82 12.92
CA GLY A 196 26.69 -34.93 13.04
C GLY A 196 25.55 -35.20 12.07
N SER A 197 24.42 -34.54 12.32
CA SER A 197 23.34 -34.36 11.36
C SER A 197 22.80 -32.92 11.37
N LEU A 198 22.39 -32.43 10.21
CA LEU A 198 21.78 -31.10 10.03
C LEU A 198 20.46 -31.19 9.25
N THR A 199 19.49 -30.36 9.62
CA THR A 199 18.15 -30.27 8.99
C THR A 199 17.49 -28.93 9.33
N THR A 200 16.50 -28.48 8.56
CA THR A 200 15.59 -27.38 8.99
C THR A 200 14.33 -27.90 9.69
N CYS A 201 14.14 -29.23 9.76
CA CYS A 201 12.96 -29.85 10.37
C CYS A 201 13.12 -29.97 11.89
N SER A 202 12.20 -29.37 12.64
CA SER A 202 12.20 -29.32 14.11
C SER A 202 11.84 -30.64 14.81
N LEU A 203 11.39 -31.66 14.07
CA LEU A 203 10.86 -32.89 14.64
C LEU A 203 11.95 -33.76 15.30
N LYS A 204 11.56 -34.49 16.35
CA LYS A 204 12.43 -35.49 17.02
C LYS A 204 13.00 -36.50 16.04
N HIS A 205 12.19 -36.94 15.07
CA HIS A 205 12.61 -37.70 13.90
C HIS A 205 12.35 -36.85 12.65
N PRO A 206 13.36 -36.12 12.13
CA PRO A 206 13.16 -35.19 11.03
C PRO A 206 12.94 -35.93 9.71
N HIS A 207 11.94 -35.49 8.93
CA HIS A 207 11.56 -36.13 7.66
C HIS A 207 12.72 -36.23 6.66
N TYR A 208 13.62 -35.25 6.69
CA TYR A 208 14.91 -35.32 6.01
C TYR A 208 16.03 -34.78 6.92
N TYR A 209 17.24 -35.29 6.73
CA TYR A 209 18.45 -34.73 7.34
C TYR A 209 19.69 -35.11 6.53
N PHE A 210 20.71 -34.25 6.55
CA PHE A 210 22.02 -34.61 6.03
C PHE A 210 22.88 -35.14 7.18
N SER A 211 23.25 -36.40 7.11
CA SER A 211 24.20 -37.05 8.03
C SER A 211 25.63 -36.77 7.54
N SER A 212 26.59 -36.54 8.43
CA SER A 212 27.97 -36.20 8.05
C SER A 212 28.98 -36.75 9.07
N SER A 213 30.19 -37.06 8.64
CA SER A 213 31.25 -37.47 9.58
C SER A 213 31.77 -36.30 10.42
N GLU A 214 31.73 -35.09 9.86
CA GLU A 214 32.40 -33.89 10.35
C GLU A 214 31.68 -32.65 9.77
N ILE A 215 31.11 -31.81 10.63
CA ILE A 215 30.51 -30.53 10.25
C ILE A 215 31.23 -29.42 11.00
N ILE A 216 31.71 -28.41 10.29
CA ILE A 216 32.26 -27.16 10.82
C ILE A 216 31.24 -26.06 10.53
N VAL A 217 30.83 -25.31 11.54
CA VAL A 217 29.93 -24.17 11.43
C VAL A 217 30.65 -22.94 11.96
N LYS A 218 30.87 -21.95 11.09
CA LYS A 218 31.35 -20.61 11.44
C LYS A 218 30.18 -19.63 11.22
N VAL A 219 29.62 -19.09 12.30
CA VAL A 219 28.44 -18.20 12.28
C VAL A 219 28.72 -16.99 11.39
N ASP A 220 27.72 -16.58 10.58
CA ASP A 220 27.80 -15.51 9.58
C ASP A 220 28.99 -15.58 8.59
N LYS A 221 29.66 -16.73 8.50
CA LYS A 221 30.83 -16.94 7.65
C LYS A 221 30.58 -18.11 6.69
N GLU A 222 30.58 -19.36 7.17
CA GLU A 222 30.39 -20.54 6.34
C GLU A 222 30.08 -21.83 7.11
N LEU A 223 29.44 -22.78 6.42
CA LEU A 223 29.24 -24.16 6.85
C LEU A 223 30.03 -25.10 5.92
N ILE A 224 30.78 -26.03 6.50
CA ILE A 224 31.55 -27.07 5.80
C ILE A 224 31.14 -28.43 6.39
N ALA A 225 30.70 -29.39 5.58
CA ALA A 225 30.37 -30.74 6.01
C ALA A 225 31.06 -31.78 5.11
N LYS A 226 31.64 -32.84 5.69
CA LYS A 226 32.34 -33.91 4.95
C LYS A 226 31.58 -35.23 4.99
N ASN A 227 31.75 -36.06 3.96
CA ASN A 227 31.13 -37.37 3.81
C ASN A 227 29.60 -37.32 4.05
N VAL A 228 28.94 -36.39 3.36
CA VAL A 228 27.56 -35.99 3.62
C VAL A 228 26.60 -36.96 2.93
N VAL A 229 25.66 -37.52 3.68
CA VAL A 229 24.59 -38.40 3.17
C VAL A 229 23.24 -37.75 3.45
N LEU A 230 22.53 -37.33 2.39
CA LEU A 230 21.14 -36.93 2.50
C LEU A 230 20.28 -38.17 2.77
N LYS A 231 19.53 -38.15 3.87
CA LYS A 231 18.55 -39.18 4.24
C LYS A 231 17.14 -38.58 4.27
N ILE A 232 16.17 -39.30 3.72
CA ILE A 232 14.73 -38.98 3.79
C ILE A 232 14.01 -40.21 4.37
N GLY A 233 13.17 -40.02 5.39
CA GLY A 233 12.60 -41.13 6.17
C GLY A 233 13.65 -42.03 6.84
N GLY A 234 14.89 -41.53 6.99
CA GLY A 234 16.06 -42.31 7.42
C GLY A 234 16.78 -43.08 6.29
N ILE A 235 16.15 -43.24 5.12
CA ILE A 235 16.72 -43.92 3.95
C ILE A 235 17.76 -43.00 3.27
N PRO A 236 19.01 -43.46 3.03
CA PRO A 236 20.01 -42.67 2.32
C PRO A 236 19.70 -42.59 0.82
N LEU A 237 19.70 -41.37 0.26
CA LEU A 237 19.42 -41.12 -1.17
C LEU A 237 20.65 -40.66 -1.94
N PHE A 238 21.43 -39.71 -1.40
CA PHE A 238 22.56 -39.10 -2.09
C PHE A 238 23.77 -38.95 -1.16
N TYR A 239 24.96 -39.20 -1.70
CA TYR A 239 26.25 -39.00 -1.06
C TYR A 239 27.01 -37.85 -1.72
N ILE A 240 27.61 -36.97 -0.90
CA ILE A 240 28.38 -35.81 -1.32
C ILE A 240 29.70 -35.81 -0.50
N PRO A 241 30.89 -35.98 -1.12
CA PRO A 241 32.15 -36.07 -0.38
C PRO A 241 32.46 -34.86 0.50
N ALA A 242 32.12 -33.65 0.04
CA ALA A 242 32.14 -32.44 0.84
C ALA A 242 31.07 -31.44 0.36
N TYR A 243 30.39 -30.79 1.29
CA TYR A 243 29.43 -29.72 1.07
C TYR A 243 29.95 -28.45 1.76
N ARG A 244 30.07 -27.35 1.02
CA ARG A 244 30.51 -26.04 1.56
C ARG A 244 29.53 -24.96 1.12
N ARG A 245 29.02 -24.20 2.09
CA ARG A 245 28.05 -23.13 1.89
C ARG A 245 28.54 -21.86 2.59
N ASP A 246 28.70 -20.79 1.84
CA ASP A 246 28.87 -19.44 2.41
C ASP A 246 27.55 -19.05 3.12
N LEU A 247 27.64 -18.48 4.31
CA LEU A 247 26.46 -18.09 5.10
C LEU A 247 26.16 -16.59 5.00
N ARG A 248 27.07 -15.79 4.44
CA ARG A 248 26.89 -14.34 4.28
C ARG A 248 25.82 -14.01 3.24
N THR A 249 25.08 -12.94 3.51
CA THR A 249 24.06 -12.39 2.62
C THR A 249 24.61 -11.57 1.44
N ASP A 250 25.89 -11.19 1.47
CA ASP A 250 26.54 -10.35 0.45
C ASP A 250 27.20 -11.13 -0.70
N LYS A 251 27.43 -12.44 -0.53
CA LYS A 251 28.22 -13.25 -1.46
C LYS A 251 27.41 -14.09 -2.44
N LEU A 252 28.01 -14.25 -3.62
CA LEU A 252 27.53 -15.11 -4.70
C LEU A 252 27.63 -16.60 -4.34
N ALA A 253 26.52 -17.32 -4.53
CA ALA A 253 26.57 -18.77 -4.71
C ALA A 253 27.33 -19.08 -6.01
N LYS A 254 28.48 -19.75 -5.91
CA LYS A 254 29.41 -19.95 -7.05
C LYS A 254 28.78 -20.69 -8.24
N VAL A 255 27.85 -21.59 -7.98
CA VAL A 255 27.02 -22.29 -8.96
C VAL A 255 25.65 -22.51 -8.31
N ILE A 256 24.56 -22.28 -9.04
CA ILE A 256 23.21 -22.63 -8.61
C ILE A 256 22.75 -23.79 -9.48
N VAL A 257 22.54 -24.96 -8.87
CA VAL A 257 22.02 -26.15 -9.56
C VAL A 257 20.59 -26.39 -9.10
N ARG A 258 19.64 -26.42 -10.05
CA ARG A 258 18.24 -26.78 -9.81
C ARG A 258 17.96 -28.12 -10.48
N LEU A 259 17.40 -29.05 -9.71
CA LEU A 259 16.93 -30.35 -10.17
C LEU A 259 15.44 -30.45 -9.86
N GLY A 260 14.66 -30.96 -10.81
CA GLY A 260 13.22 -31.09 -10.63
C GLY A 260 12.56 -31.91 -11.73
N THR A 261 11.23 -31.96 -11.70
CA THR A 261 10.42 -32.50 -12.79
C THR A 261 9.09 -31.76 -12.85
N ASP A 262 8.66 -31.37 -14.04
CA ASP A 262 7.34 -30.78 -14.27
C ASP A 262 6.70 -31.33 -15.56
N SER A 263 5.43 -31.02 -15.81
CA SER A 263 4.67 -31.55 -16.96
C SER A 263 5.06 -30.94 -18.31
N TYR A 264 5.79 -29.84 -18.32
CA TYR A 264 6.17 -29.06 -19.52
C TYR A 264 7.61 -29.35 -19.96
N GLN A 265 8.54 -29.49 -19.00
CA GLN A 265 9.95 -29.79 -19.21
C GLN A 265 10.28 -31.29 -19.05
N GLY A 266 9.45 -32.04 -18.31
CA GLY A 266 9.83 -33.34 -17.77
C GLY A 266 10.85 -33.19 -16.63
N PRO A 267 11.59 -34.26 -16.28
CA PRO A 267 12.79 -34.15 -15.47
C PRO A 267 13.78 -33.15 -16.08
N PHE A 268 14.29 -32.24 -15.24
CA PHE A 268 15.20 -31.17 -15.65
C PHE A 268 16.37 -30.98 -14.69
N LEU A 269 17.47 -30.49 -15.27
CA LEU A 269 18.68 -29.99 -14.65
C LEU A 269 18.92 -28.58 -15.21
N SER A 270 18.88 -27.57 -14.36
CA SER A 270 19.24 -26.19 -14.70
C SER A 270 20.48 -25.78 -13.89
N ILE A 271 21.45 -25.17 -14.55
CA ILE A 271 22.71 -24.71 -13.97
C ILE A 271 22.85 -23.22 -14.29
N GLU A 272 22.69 -22.36 -13.29
CA GLU A 272 22.99 -20.94 -13.39
C GLU A 272 24.39 -20.68 -12.78
N LEU A 273 25.27 -20.05 -13.55
CA LEU A 273 26.59 -19.58 -13.12
C LEU A 273 26.58 -18.05 -13.06
N PRO A 274 26.34 -17.44 -11.87
CA PRO A 274 26.36 -15.98 -11.74
C PRO A 274 27.80 -15.45 -11.83
N LEU A 275 28.09 -14.70 -12.90
CA LEU A 275 29.37 -14.04 -13.13
C LEU A 275 29.52 -12.77 -12.28
N SER A 276 28.41 -12.05 -12.08
CA SER A 276 28.31 -10.85 -11.25
C SER A 276 26.89 -10.72 -10.73
N ARG A 277 26.70 -10.24 -9.50
CA ARG A 277 25.40 -9.81 -8.94
C ARG A 277 25.55 -8.46 -8.25
N LYS A 278 26.22 -7.52 -8.92
CA LYS A 278 26.39 -6.15 -8.46
C LYS A 278 25.13 -5.36 -8.83
N ARG A 279 24.73 -4.36 -8.03
CA ARG A 279 23.54 -3.48 -8.22
C ARG A 279 23.59 -2.58 -9.50
N ARG A 280 24.46 -2.91 -10.45
CA ARG A 280 24.72 -2.22 -11.72
C ARG A 280 24.95 -3.17 -12.90
N LEU A 281 25.27 -4.43 -12.61
CA LEU A 281 25.56 -5.49 -13.56
C LEU A 281 25.29 -6.83 -12.84
N ASP A 282 24.08 -7.34 -13.02
CA ASP A 282 23.69 -8.69 -12.60
C ASP A 282 23.71 -9.57 -13.86
N ALA A 283 24.68 -10.48 -13.92
CA ALA A 283 25.05 -11.22 -15.13
C ALA A 283 25.32 -12.69 -14.80
N ARG A 284 24.68 -13.59 -15.55
CA ARG A 284 24.68 -15.04 -15.34
C ARG A 284 24.80 -15.78 -16.67
N LEU A 285 25.57 -16.86 -16.67
CA LEU A 285 25.43 -17.91 -17.69
C LEU A 285 24.38 -18.91 -17.23
N MET A 286 23.66 -19.49 -18.18
CA MET A 286 22.59 -20.47 -17.95
C MET A 286 22.85 -21.69 -18.83
N PHE A 287 22.65 -22.88 -18.29
CA PHE A 287 22.65 -24.15 -19.02
C PHE A 287 21.51 -25.01 -18.52
N ASP A 288 20.59 -25.35 -19.42
CA ASP A 288 19.38 -26.11 -19.11
C ASP A 288 19.38 -27.43 -19.89
N HIS A 289 19.11 -28.53 -19.20
CA HIS A 289 18.88 -29.83 -19.80
C HIS A 289 17.56 -30.41 -19.27
N THR A 290 16.64 -30.69 -20.18
CA THR A 290 15.28 -31.16 -19.90
C THR A 290 14.99 -32.41 -20.72
N SER A 291 14.10 -33.29 -20.23
CA SER A 291 13.74 -34.49 -20.98
C SER A 291 12.77 -34.23 -22.15
N ARG A 292 12.05 -33.11 -22.16
CA ARG A 292 11.02 -32.77 -23.18
C ARG A 292 11.40 -31.66 -24.14
N ARG A 293 12.36 -30.78 -23.78
CA ARG A 293 12.87 -29.68 -24.63
C ARG A 293 14.38 -29.79 -24.90
N GLY A 294 15.02 -30.91 -24.55
CA GLY A 294 16.42 -31.20 -24.86
C GLY A 294 17.41 -30.32 -24.09
N ARG A 295 18.28 -29.61 -24.80
CA ARG A 295 19.32 -28.74 -24.20
C ARG A 295 19.13 -27.29 -24.64
N GLY A 296 19.42 -26.38 -23.73
CA GLY A 296 19.54 -24.95 -23.98
C GLY A 296 20.64 -24.32 -23.14
N GLY A 297 21.03 -23.10 -23.48
CA GLY A 297 22.02 -22.35 -22.74
C GLY A 297 22.27 -20.97 -23.31
N GLY A 298 22.86 -20.10 -22.48
CA GLY A 298 23.00 -18.69 -22.84
C GLY A 298 23.59 -17.82 -21.73
N ALA A 299 23.46 -16.51 -21.92
CA ALA A 299 23.83 -15.47 -20.99
C ALA A 299 22.66 -14.49 -20.82
N ASP A 300 22.38 -14.12 -19.57
CA ASP A 300 21.44 -13.05 -19.21
C ASP A 300 22.18 -12.02 -18.35
N SER A 301 22.06 -10.75 -18.71
CA SER A 301 22.83 -9.65 -18.14
C SER A 301 21.99 -8.38 -18.08
N THR A 302 21.70 -7.90 -16.88
CA THR A 302 21.00 -6.63 -16.67
C THR A 302 21.97 -5.57 -16.15
N TYR A 303 21.87 -4.35 -16.68
CA TYR A 303 22.72 -3.23 -16.28
C TYR A 303 21.91 -2.03 -15.81
N GLN A 304 22.44 -1.33 -14.81
CA GLN A 304 21.90 -0.08 -14.29
C GLN A 304 23.05 0.85 -13.88
N ILE A 305 23.23 1.94 -14.62
CA ILE A 305 24.23 2.97 -14.36
C ILE A 305 23.46 4.28 -14.12
N ASN A 306 23.39 4.68 -12.86
CA ASN A 306 22.97 6.02 -12.47
C ASN A 306 24.22 6.91 -12.46
N ASP A 307 24.10 8.06 -13.11
CA ASP A 307 25.13 9.09 -13.24
C ASP A 307 24.54 10.40 -12.71
N THR A 308 25.17 10.98 -11.69
CA THR A 308 24.57 12.02 -10.84
C THR A 308 25.60 13.06 -10.47
N ARG A 309 25.37 14.32 -10.91
CA ARG A 309 26.08 15.50 -10.43
C ARG A 309 25.30 16.09 -9.27
N TYR A 310 25.95 16.30 -8.14
CA TYR A 310 25.33 16.91 -6.96
C TYR A 310 26.31 17.79 -6.20
N ASP A 311 25.80 18.81 -5.54
CA ASP A 311 26.60 19.64 -4.64
C ASP A 311 26.37 19.12 -3.20
N GLU A 312 27.42 19.07 -2.38
CA GLU A 312 27.41 18.43 -1.05
C GLU A 312 27.94 19.36 0.04
N ILE A 313 27.18 19.48 1.12
CA ILE A 313 27.64 20.01 2.41
C ILE A 313 27.98 18.81 3.28
N PHE A 314 29.24 18.70 3.70
CA PHE A 314 29.78 17.59 4.49
C PHE A 314 30.26 18.08 5.86
N ILE A 315 29.67 17.51 6.91
CA ILE A 315 30.00 17.83 8.30
C ILE A 315 30.72 16.61 8.91
N PRO A 316 32.07 16.63 9.01
CA PRO A 316 32.84 15.46 9.43
C PRO A 316 32.59 15.13 10.91
N ILE A 317 32.54 13.83 11.22
CA ILE A 317 32.58 13.32 12.59
C ILE A 317 34.04 12.98 12.92
N PHE A 318 34.59 13.60 13.95
CA PHE A 318 35.98 13.35 14.39
C PHE A 318 36.15 11.91 14.93
N HIS A 319 37.33 11.32 14.72
CA HIS A 319 37.61 9.92 15.09
C HIS A 319 37.48 9.60 16.59
N ASP A 320 37.56 10.61 17.46
CA ASP A 320 37.46 10.52 18.91
C ASP A 320 36.23 11.26 19.48
N ALA A 321 35.31 11.71 18.62
CA ALA A 321 34.18 12.56 19.02
C ALA A 321 33.34 11.93 20.13
N THR A 322 33.18 12.67 21.24
CA THR A 322 32.25 12.30 22.31
C THR A 322 30.80 12.30 21.82
N PRO A 323 29.87 11.59 22.48
CA PRO A 323 28.45 11.66 22.14
C PRO A 323 27.89 13.08 22.12
N SER A 324 28.40 13.96 22.99
CA SER A 324 28.05 15.38 23.05
C SER A 324 28.60 16.20 21.87
N GLU A 325 29.79 15.87 21.36
CA GLU A 325 30.33 16.47 20.13
C GLU A 325 29.59 15.97 18.88
N LYS A 326 29.32 14.65 18.76
CA LYS A 326 28.49 14.15 17.65
C LYS A 326 27.10 14.80 17.67
N LYS A 327 26.50 15.01 18.85
CA LYS A 327 25.19 15.67 18.93
C LYS A 327 25.26 17.13 18.43
N LYS A 328 26.25 17.92 18.82
CA LYS A 328 26.44 19.28 18.27
C LYS A 328 26.60 19.31 16.74
N LEU A 329 27.30 18.33 16.17
CA LEU A 329 27.47 18.20 14.72
C LEU A 329 26.16 17.77 14.02
N GLU A 330 25.32 16.98 14.69
CA GLU A 330 23.96 16.63 14.24
C GLU A 330 23.02 17.83 14.30
N ASP A 331 23.09 18.63 15.37
CA ASP A 331 22.29 19.84 15.57
C ASP A 331 22.64 20.88 14.49
N LEU A 332 23.93 21.05 14.17
CA LEU A 332 24.42 21.88 13.06
C LEU A 332 23.93 21.38 11.68
N ALA A 333 23.92 20.06 11.47
CA ALA A 333 23.33 19.46 10.27
C ALA A 333 21.79 19.68 10.18
N THR A 334 21.14 19.77 11.33
CA THR A 334 19.69 20.00 11.47
C THR A 334 19.34 21.46 11.18
N GLU A 335 20.08 22.43 11.70
CA GLU A 335 19.89 23.86 11.42
C GLU A 335 19.96 24.16 9.90
N ILE A 336 20.93 23.55 9.20
CA ILE A 336 21.05 23.70 7.73
C ILE A 336 19.88 23.01 7.01
N ARG A 337 19.39 21.88 7.52
CA ARG A 337 18.24 21.18 6.92
C ARG A 337 16.95 21.98 7.10
N GLU A 338 16.70 22.53 8.28
CA GLU A 338 15.51 23.34 8.58
C GLU A 338 15.45 24.56 7.65
N LYS A 339 16.56 25.31 7.50
CA LYS A 339 16.69 26.43 6.55
C LYS A 339 16.41 26.05 5.08
N LEU A 340 16.52 24.76 4.71
CA LEU A 340 16.25 24.23 3.36
C LEU A 340 14.81 23.74 3.15
N ASP A 341 14.01 23.54 4.19
CA ASP A 341 12.68 22.88 4.10
C ASP A 341 11.52 23.81 3.71
N GLY A 342 11.80 25.05 3.31
CA GLY A 342 10.83 25.99 2.70
C GLY A 342 9.92 26.75 3.67
N ASP A 343 9.74 26.26 4.90
CA ASP A 343 8.89 26.91 5.92
C ASP A 343 9.60 28.07 6.68
N HIS A 344 10.78 28.51 6.22
CA HIS A 344 11.51 29.69 6.71
C HIS A 344 11.33 30.95 5.82
N ASP A 345 10.42 30.91 4.83
CA ASP A 345 9.94 32.12 4.14
C ASP A 345 9.58 33.17 5.22
N SER A 346 10.24 34.32 5.17
CA SER A 346 10.20 35.32 6.23
C SER A 346 9.42 36.55 5.78
N TYR A 347 8.44 36.96 6.57
CA TYR A 347 7.47 37.98 6.19
C TYR A 347 7.56 39.21 7.10
N LYS A 348 7.48 40.40 6.52
CA LYS A 348 7.19 41.66 7.22
C LYS A 348 5.74 42.02 6.97
N LEU A 349 4.96 42.10 8.04
CA LEU A 349 3.49 42.21 7.98
C LEU A 349 2.98 43.40 8.79
N LYS A 350 2.00 44.12 8.24
CA LYS A 350 1.09 44.97 9.02
C LYS A 350 -0.09 44.12 9.49
N GLU A 351 -0.64 44.42 10.65
CA GLU A 351 -1.83 43.76 11.20
C GLU A 351 -2.88 44.81 11.59
N LEU A 352 -4.13 44.55 11.19
CA LEU A 352 -5.31 45.17 11.78
C LEU A 352 -6.06 44.08 12.56
N PHE A 353 -6.15 44.27 13.87
CA PHE A 353 -6.78 43.36 14.82
C PHE A 353 -8.07 43.96 15.39
N LEU A 354 -9.16 43.21 15.32
CA LEU A 354 -10.49 43.57 15.85
C LEU A 354 -10.78 42.70 17.08
N GLU A 355 -10.53 43.24 18.27
CA GLU A 355 -10.75 42.53 19.54
C GLU A 355 -12.25 42.31 19.82
N TYR A 356 -12.64 41.13 20.28
CA TYR A 356 -14.01 40.89 20.73
C TYR A 356 -14.27 41.59 22.06
N ARG A 357 -15.01 42.70 22.02
CA ARG A 357 -15.51 43.34 23.24
C ARG A 357 -16.54 42.45 23.93
N LEU A 358 -16.51 42.45 25.26
CA LEU A 358 -17.46 41.73 26.11
C LEU A 358 -18.65 42.65 26.42
N GLU A 359 -19.84 42.25 25.98
CA GLU A 359 -21.05 43.03 26.22
C GLU A 359 -21.63 42.78 27.62
N PRO A 360 -22.50 43.67 28.15
CA PRO A 360 -23.18 43.47 29.44
C PRO A 360 -23.93 42.13 29.53
N GLU A 361 -24.38 41.59 28.40
CA GLU A 361 -25.07 40.29 28.32
C GLU A 361 -24.12 39.09 28.47
N ASP A 362 -22.89 39.16 27.97
CA ASP A 362 -21.86 38.14 28.20
C ASP A 362 -21.50 38.06 29.69
N LEU A 363 -21.36 39.24 30.31
CA LEU A 363 -21.17 39.39 31.76
C LEU A 363 -22.35 38.83 32.56
N ALA A 364 -23.58 39.14 32.16
CA ALA A 364 -24.78 38.61 32.80
C ALA A 364 -24.91 37.08 32.65
N ARG A 365 -24.61 36.52 31.47
CA ARG A 365 -24.60 35.07 31.23
C ARG A 365 -23.54 34.35 32.07
N ALA A 366 -22.31 34.86 32.09
CA ALA A 366 -21.23 34.28 32.89
C ALA A 366 -21.53 34.37 34.40
N LYS A 367 -22.10 35.50 34.85
CA LYS A 367 -22.60 35.69 36.22
C LYS A 367 -23.69 34.67 36.56
N ASN A 368 -24.71 34.50 35.73
CA ASN A 368 -25.78 33.52 35.95
C ASN A 368 -25.26 32.07 35.97
N LYS A 369 -24.24 31.73 35.15
CA LYS A 369 -23.56 30.40 35.18
C LYS A 369 -22.85 30.19 36.52
N VAL A 370 -22.05 31.16 36.99
CA VAL A 370 -21.28 31.02 38.24
C VAL A 370 -22.15 31.11 39.50
N GLU A 371 -23.19 31.93 39.54
CA GLU A 371 -24.14 31.99 40.65
C GLU A 371 -24.93 30.68 40.81
N LYS A 372 -25.30 30.02 39.69
CA LYS A 372 -25.93 28.70 39.71
C LYS A 372 -24.98 27.60 40.23
N ILE A 373 -23.68 27.73 39.98
CA ILE A 373 -22.65 26.80 40.50
C ILE A 373 -22.36 27.08 41.97
N TYR A 374 -22.28 28.36 42.37
CA TYR A 374 -22.10 28.77 43.75
C TYR A 374 -23.26 28.29 44.64
N ASN A 375 -24.51 28.50 44.22
CA ASN A 375 -25.68 28.04 44.97
C ASN A 375 -25.73 26.50 45.07
N LYS A 376 -25.24 25.77 44.05
CA LYS A 376 -25.05 24.31 44.12
C LYS A 376 -24.01 23.88 45.17
N LEU A 377 -23.03 24.73 45.49
CA LEU A 377 -21.96 24.46 46.46
C LEU A 377 -22.34 24.85 47.89
N THR A 378 -23.40 25.65 48.09
CA THR A 378 -23.76 26.27 49.38
C THR A 378 -25.19 25.97 49.86
N THR A 379 -25.88 24.96 49.32
CA THR A 379 -27.25 24.59 49.71
C THR A 379 -27.29 23.16 50.24
N ASP A 380 -27.89 22.95 51.42
CA ASP A 380 -27.70 21.73 52.24
C ASP A 380 -28.33 20.42 51.70
N LEU A 381 -29.13 20.45 50.63
CA LEU A 381 -29.67 19.22 50.01
C LEU A 381 -29.70 19.26 48.48
N ILE A 382 -29.28 18.15 47.88
CA ILE A 382 -29.72 17.71 46.55
C ILE A 382 -30.47 16.40 46.74
N THR A 383 -31.78 16.40 46.49
CA THR A 383 -32.58 15.17 46.37
C THR A 383 -32.53 14.67 44.93
N THR A 384 -31.65 13.72 44.63
CA THR A 384 -31.69 12.93 43.39
C THR A 384 -32.62 11.74 43.55
N GLU A 385 -33.67 11.67 42.73
CA GLU A 385 -34.47 10.45 42.59
C GLU A 385 -33.80 9.43 41.64
N ALA A 386 -33.95 8.15 41.99
CA ALA A 386 -33.68 6.93 41.20
C ALA A 386 -32.21 6.53 40.90
N ASP A 387 -31.96 5.24 41.16
CA ASP A 387 -30.92 4.35 40.60
C ASP A 387 -29.43 4.77 40.61
N GLN A 388 -28.81 4.73 41.80
CA GLN A 388 -27.63 3.87 42.14
C GLN A 388 -27.29 4.06 43.64
N PRO A 389 -26.75 3.05 44.35
CA PRO A 389 -26.40 3.20 45.78
C PRO A 389 -25.00 3.80 45.98
N SER A 390 -24.94 5.07 46.34
CA SER A 390 -23.77 5.71 46.95
C SER A 390 -24.21 6.56 48.14
N ASP A 391 -23.38 6.59 49.20
CA ASP A 391 -23.72 7.33 50.42
C ASP A 391 -23.82 8.85 50.14
N PRO A 392 -24.78 9.55 50.76
CA PRO A 392 -24.96 10.98 50.56
C PRO A 392 -23.78 11.75 51.18
N LEU A 393 -22.82 12.16 50.34
CA LEU A 393 -21.74 13.05 50.77
C LEU A 393 -22.31 14.39 51.27
N PRO A 394 -21.82 14.93 52.39
CA PRO A 394 -22.14 16.29 52.81
C PRO A 394 -21.73 17.29 51.72
N LEU A 395 -22.65 18.15 51.29
CA LEU A 395 -22.27 19.31 50.48
C LEU A 395 -21.34 20.21 51.30
N GLY A 396 -20.27 20.69 50.68
CA GLY A 396 -19.13 21.27 51.38
C GLY A 396 -18.00 20.29 51.73
N SER A 397 -18.10 19.00 51.39
CA SER A 397 -16.95 18.07 51.39
C SER A 397 -16.00 18.30 50.20
N GLU A 398 -14.73 17.88 50.34
CA GLU A 398 -13.68 18.07 49.31
C GLU A 398 -14.06 17.43 47.97
N ALA A 399 -14.53 16.17 48.02
CA ALA A 399 -14.95 15.42 46.84
C ALA A 399 -16.14 16.07 46.09
N ALA A 400 -17.09 16.67 46.80
CA ALA A 400 -18.22 17.36 46.18
C ALA A 400 -17.77 18.62 45.39
N PHE A 401 -16.80 19.37 45.92
CA PHE A 401 -16.20 20.49 45.19
C PHE A 401 -15.41 19.98 43.97
N ALA A 402 -14.64 18.90 44.14
CA ALA A 402 -13.84 18.29 43.08
C ALA A 402 -14.69 17.82 41.88
N GLN A 403 -15.81 17.13 42.13
CA GLN A 403 -16.73 16.72 41.06
C GLN A 403 -17.31 17.92 40.31
N ILE A 404 -17.82 18.92 41.03
CA ILE A 404 -18.44 20.11 40.41
C ILE A 404 -17.40 20.89 39.58
N ALA A 405 -16.14 20.95 40.04
CA ALA A 405 -15.02 21.51 39.28
C ALA A 405 -14.75 20.74 37.98
N GLN A 406 -14.66 19.40 38.04
CA GLN A 406 -14.40 18.56 36.86
C GLN A 406 -15.52 18.64 35.83
N GLU A 407 -16.78 18.71 36.27
CA GLU A 407 -17.93 18.90 35.40
C GLU A 407 -17.98 20.31 34.77
N ASN A 408 -17.83 21.39 35.56
CA ASN A 408 -18.30 22.73 35.20
C ASN A 408 -17.20 23.81 35.05
N SER A 409 -15.96 23.55 35.47
CA SER A 409 -14.85 24.53 35.37
C SER A 409 -14.37 24.70 33.94
N ASP A 410 -14.10 25.94 33.54
CA ASP A 410 -13.53 26.31 32.25
C ASP A 410 -11.98 26.41 32.31
N HIS A 411 -11.35 26.14 33.47
CA HIS A 411 -9.87 26.12 33.66
C HIS A 411 -9.26 24.80 33.15
N GLN A 412 -8.49 24.83 32.06
CA GLN A 412 -8.11 23.59 31.35
C GLN A 412 -7.19 22.65 32.14
N GLU A 413 -6.19 23.17 32.84
CA GLU A 413 -5.21 22.40 33.60
C GLU A 413 -5.90 21.62 34.75
N THR A 414 -6.35 22.36 35.77
CA THR A 414 -6.78 21.78 37.05
C THR A 414 -8.20 21.18 37.03
N ARG A 415 -9.01 21.41 35.98
CA ARG A 415 -10.36 20.82 35.87
C ARG A 415 -10.33 19.31 36.08
N TYR A 416 -9.43 18.61 35.40
CA TYR A 416 -9.40 17.15 35.41
C TYR A 416 -8.98 16.58 36.78
N GLU A 417 -8.28 17.35 37.59
CA GLU A 417 -7.84 17.03 38.96
C GLU A 417 -8.84 17.50 40.05
N GLY A 418 -10.07 17.86 39.65
CA GLY A 418 -11.08 18.37 40.57
C GLY A 418 -10.76 19.76 41.13
N GLY A 419 -10.12 20.58 40.30
CA GLY A 419 -9.77 21.97 40.61
C GLY A 419 -8.57 22.16 41.54
N ASP A 420 -7.88 21.08 41.95
CA ASP A 420 -6.72 21.17 42.85
C ASP A 420 -5.61 22.05 42.26
N MET A 421 -4.93 22.82 43.11
CA MET A 421 -3.77 23.65 42.76
C MET A 421 -2.52 23.25 43.58
N GLY A 422 -2.64 22.24 44.45
CA GLY A 422 -1.65 21.92 45.47
C GLY A 422 -1.64 22.94 46.62
N TYR A 423 -0.53 22.96 47.35
CA TYR A 423 -0.23 24.01 48.32
C TYR A 423 0.31 25.26 47.60
N ILE A 424 -0.09 26.44 48.09
CA ILE A 424 0.37 27.74 47.60
C ILE A 424 0.86 28.59 48.78
N ILE A 425 1.95 29.34 48.58
CA ILE A 425 2.42 30.39 49.49
C ILE A 425 2.18 31.79 48.91
N ARG A 426 2.05 32.79 49.79
CA ARG A 426 1.76 34.17 49.35
C ARG A 426 2.98 34.78 48.62
N GLY A 427 2.75 35.25 47.40
CA GLY A 427 3.75 35.79 46.47
C GLY A 427 4.35 34.77 45.50
N GLU A 428 3.83 33.54 45.44
CA GLU A 428 4.38 32.46 44.61
C GLU A 428 4.26 32.73 43.11
N VAL A 429 5.33 32.37 42.38
CA VAL A 429 5.44 32.50 40.93
C VAL A 429 5.65 31.14 40.26
N ASP A 430 5.18 31.01 39.03
CA ASP A 430 5.37 29.87 38.14
C ASP A 430 6.77 29.90 37.46
N GLU A 431 7.05 28.88 36.64
CA GLU A 431 8.31 28.75 35.88
C GLU A 431 8.53 29.89 34.85
N GLU A 432 7.45 30.60 34.47
CA GLU A 432 7.48 31.80 33.61
C GLU A 432 7.76 33.10 34.42
N GLY A 433 7.94 33.00 35.74
CA GLY A 433 8.20 34.14 36.65
C GLY A 433 6.96 34.98 36.98
N LYS A 434 5.76 34.45 36.72
CA LYS A 434 4.46 35.13 36.80
C LYS A 434 3.67 34.57 37.98
N ARG A 435 2.83 35.37 38.63
CA ARG A 435 2.19 34.93 39.90
C ARG A 435 1.08 33.90 39.65
N ARG A 436 1.13 32.78 40.37
CA ARG A 436 0.13 31.70 40.30
C ARG A 436 -1.30 32.15 40.67
N LEU A 437 -1.42 33.21 41.47
CA LEU A 437 -2.66 33.93 41.74
C LEU A 437 -2.45 35.44 41.58
N SER A 438 -3.46 36.17 41.11
CA SER A 438 -3.42 37.64 41.10
C SER A 438 -3.64 38.18 42.53
N PRO A 439 -3.07 39.35 42.90
CA PRO A 439 -3.10 39.83 44.28
C PRO A 439 -4.50 39.94 44.90
N MET A 440 -5.52 40.29 44.10
CA MET A 440 -6.90 40.40 44.56
C MET A 440 -7.55 39.04 44.88
N LEU A 441 -7.17 37.98 44.15
CA LEU A 441 -7.64 36.62 44.43
C LEU A 441 -6.83 36.01 45.58
N GLU A 442 -5.52 36.25 45.59
CA GLU A 442 -4.58 35.87 46.66
C GLU A 442 -5.04 36.40 48.03
N ASP A 443 -5.30 37.70 48.17
CA ASP A 443 -5.73 38.31 49.43
C ASP A 443 -7.07 37.75 49.93
N ALA A 444 -8.02 37.53 49.01
CA ALA A 444 -9.31 36.92 49.35
C ALA A 444 -9.15 35.46 49.80
N VAL A 445 -8.29 34.69 49.13
CA VAL A 445 -8.05 33.27 49.40
C VAL A 445 -7.28 33.04 50.71
N PHE A 446 -6.21 33.80 50.98
CA PHE A 446 -5.43 33.67 52.22
C PHE A 446 -6.19 34.12 53.49
N SER A 447 -7.31 34.83 53.33
CA SER A 447 -8.21 35.21 54.43
C SER A 447 -9.11 34.08 54.95
N LEU A 448 -9.26 32.99 54.19
CA LEU A 448 -10.15 31.88 54.49
C LEU A 448 -9.57 30.90 55.53
N SER A 449 -10.46 30.16 56.18
CA SER A 449 -10.15 29.02 57.04
C SER A 449 -10.24 27.68 56.29
N ALA A 450 -9.61 26.63 56.82
CA ALA A 450 -9.72 25.28 56.25
C ALA A 450 -11.18 24.81 56.20
N GLY A 451 -11.59 24.21 55.07
CA GLY A 451 -12.96 23.82 54.75
C GLY A 451 -13.84 24.93 54.16
N GLN A 452 -13.39 26.18 54.15
CA GLN A 452 -14.21 27.33 53.72
C GLN A 452 -14.15 27.56 52.20
N ILE A 453 -15.31 27.88 51.60
CA ILE A 453 -15.46 28.29 50.20
C ILE A 453 -15.44 29.83 50.12
N SER A 454 -14.77 30.39 49.11
CA SER A 454 -14.72 31.83 48.85
C SER A 454 -16.06 32.34 48.32
N PRO A 455 -16.43 33.60 48.55
CA PRO A 455 -17.44 34.25 47.72
C PRO A 455 -17.02 34.23 46.25
N ILE A 456 -17.97 34.46 45.32
CA ILE A 456 -17.69 34.58 43.88
C ILE A 456 -16.76 35.77 43.65
N LEU A 457 -15.52 35.52 43.23
CA LEU A 457 -14.55 36.55 42.89
C LEU A 457 -14.61 36.83 41.38
N LYS A 458 -14.48 38.09 40.96
CA LYS A 458 -14.52 38.49 39.54
C LYS A 458 -13.17 39.04 39.10
N THR A 459 -12.62 38.52 38.00
CA THR A 459 -11.56 39.18 37.21
C THR A 459 -12.13 39.74 35.91
N ASN A 460 -11.28 40.37 35.09
CA ASN A 460 -11.69 40.92 33.80
C ASN A 460 -12.11 39.84 32.78
N PHE A 461 -11.68 38.59 32.97
CA PHE A 461 -11.83 37.51 31.99
C PHE A 461 -12.51 36.25 32.53
N ALA A 462 -12.68 36.10 33.84
CA ALA A 462 -13.37 34.99 34.46
C ALA A 462 -14.04 35.37 35.79
N TYR A 463 -15.00 34.55 36.20
CA TYR A 463 -15.44 34.46 37.60
C TYR A 463 -14.79 33.25 38.25
N HIS A 464 -14.38 33.36 39.51
CA HIS A 464 -13.66 32.32 40.24
C HIS A 464 -14.38 31.99 41.55
N ILE A 465 -14.45 30.71 41.88
CA ILE A 465 -14.84 30.21 43.21
C ILE A 465 -13.66 29.36 43.72
N PHE A 466 -13.20 29.64 44.93
CA PHE A 466 -12.10 28.91 45.56
C PHE A 466 -12.57 28.17 46.81
N ARG A 467 -11.77 27.20 47.25
CA ARG A 467 -11.93 26.45 48.49
C ARG A 467 -10.57 26.17 49.10
N VAL A 468 -10.38 26.48 50.38
CA VAL A 468 -9.17 26.09 51.11
C VAL A 468 -9.43 24.74 51.78
N ASP A 469 -8.72 23.69 51.37
CA ASP A 469 -8.85 22.36 51.98
C ASP A 469 -8.08 22.27 53.30
N HIS A 470 -6.81 22.70 53.28
CA HIS A 470 -5.90 22.63 54.41
C HIS A 470 -5.10 23.93 54.55
N VAL A 471 -4.68 24.23 55.78
CA VAL A 471 -3.77 25.32 56.14
C VAL A 471 -2.64 24.71 56.96
N LEU A 472 -1.40 24.94 56.54
CA LEU A 472 -0.20 24.52 57.26
C LEU A 472 0.63 25.76 57.60
N GLU A 473 1.15 25.84 58.82
CA GLU A 473 2.10 26.89 59.21
C GLU A 473 3.48 26.25 59.40
N VAL A 474 4.37 26.48 58.42
CA VAL A 474 5.67 25.82 58.32
C VAL A 474 6.76 26.88 58.25
N TYR A 475 7.74 26.83 59.15
CA TYR A 475 8.81 27.83 59.29
C TYR A 475 8.35 29.31 59.32
N GLY A 476 7.17 29.57 59.89
CA GLY A 476 6.60 30.92 59.98
C GLY A 476 5.95 31.45 58.70
N LYS A 477 5.79 30.61 57.66
CA LYS A 477 4.95 30.88 56.49
C LYS A 477 3.63 30.12 56.62
N LYS A 478 2.53 30.78 56.28
CA LYS A 478 1.20 30.16 56.12
C LYS A 478 1.10 29.64 54.68
N GLU A 479 1.01 28.33 54.53
CA GLU A 479 0.82 27.62 53.27
C GLU A 479 -0.61 27.07 53.23
N ILE A 480 -1.28 27.11 52.07
CA ILE A 480 -2.68 26.70 51.96
C ILE A 480 -2.91 25.77 50.76
N LYS A 481 -3.61 24.65 50.97
CA LYS A 481 -4.06 23.78 49.88
C LYS A 481 -5.34 24.34 49.29
N LEU A 482 -5.37 24.54 47.98
CA LEU A 482 -6.45 25.27 47.29
C LEU A 482 -7.11 24.45 46.18
N ARG A 483 -8.44 24.51 46.10
CA ARG A 483 -9.20 24.11 44.90
C ARG A 483 -9.85 25.33 44.25
N ARG A 484 -9.97 25.34 42.91
CA ARG A 484 -10.59 26.42 42.12
C ARG A 484 -11.62 25.92 41.12
N ILE A 485 -12.60 26.77 40.83
CA ILE A 485 -13.53 26.66 39.70
C ILE A 485 -13.55 28.01 38.99
N ASP A 486 -13.15 28.03 37.73
CA ASP A 486 -13.20 29.22 36.90
C ASP A 486 -14.36 29.13 35.90
N ILE A 487 -15.02 30.25 35.65
CA ILE A 487 -16.05 30.41 34.63
C ILE A 487 -15.62 31.53 33.68
N LYS A 488 -15.22 31.18 32.46
CA LYS A 488 -14.60 32.11 31.50
C LYS A 488 -15.65 33.02 30.88
N ILE A 489 -15.44 34.33 30.99
CA ILE A 489 -16.25 35.34 30.31
C ILE A 489 -15.77 35.37 28.85
N SER A 490 -16.59 34.79 27.95
CA SER A 490 -16.34 34.73 26.51
C SER A 490 -17.50 35.41 25.77
N PRO A 491 -17.28 36.00 24.57
CA PRO A 491 -18.34 36.64 23.78
C PRO A 491 -19.35 35.64 23.17
N THR A 492 -20.58 36.10 22.90
CA THR A 492 -21.60 35.30 22.17
C THR A 492 -21.16 34.96 20.74
N SER A 493 -21.85 34.02 20.08
CA SER A 493 -21.76 33.84 18.64
C SER A 493 -22.14 35.11 17.87
N GLU A 494 -23.23 35.77 18.25
CA GLU A 494 -23.73 36.98 17.58
C GLU A 494 -22.71 38.13 17.64
N THR A 495 -22.02 38.32 18.77
CA THR A 495 -20.92 39.27 18.94
C THR A 495 -19.73 38.92 18.04
N LYS A 496 -19.40 37.63 17.90
CA LYS A 496 -18.32 37.17 17.00
C LYS A 496 -18.70 37.37 15.53
N ASP A 497 -19.94 37.08 15.16
CA ASP A 497 -20.45 37.21 13.79
C ASP A 497 -20.58 38.69 13.37
N GLN A 498 -20.98 39.59 14.28
CA GLN A 498 -20.96 41.04 14.05
C GLN A 498 -19.56 41.60 13.83
N ILE A 499 -18.58 41.20 14.65
CA ILE A 499 -17.17 41.62 14.49
C ILE A 499 -16.57 41.01 13.22
N ARG A 500 -16.98 39.78 12.85
CA ARG A 500 -16.61 39.16 11.57
C ARG A 500 -17.17 39.96 10.39
N GLU A 501 -18.46 40.28 10.37
CA GLU A 501 -19.07 41.10 9.32
C GLU A 501 -18.40 42.47 9.17
N LEU A 502 -17.89 43.06 10.27
CA LEU A 502 -17.10 44.29 10.23
C LEU A 502 -15.70 44.05 9.66
N ALA A 503 -15.05 42.94 10.04
CA ALA A 503 -13.74 42.55 9.53
C ALA A 503 -13.79 42.28 8.02
N ASP A 504 -14.79 41.52 7.54
CA ASP A 504 -14.96 41.20 6.12
C ASP A 504 -15.11 42.50 5.28
N LYS A 505 -15.91 43.47 5.74
CA LYS A 505 -16.08 44.79 5.11
C LYS A 505 -14.83 45.68 5.16
N ILE A 506 -13.95 45.49 6.15
CA ILE A 506 -12.65 46.17 6.24
C ILE A 506 -11.64 45.49 5.30
N GLN A 507 -11.70 44.17 5.16
CA GLN A 507 -10.85 43.38 4.27
C GLN A 507 -11.13 43.71 2.80
N GLU A 508 -12.41 43.77 2.38
CA GLU A 508 -12.84 44.28 1.07
C GLU A 508 -12.23 45.66 0.78
N GLN A 509 -12.30 46.58 1.74
CA GLN A 509 -11.79 47.94 1.59
C GLN A 509 -10.26 48.03 1.55
N ALA A 510 -9.54 47.07 2.13
CA ALA A 510 -8.08 46.98 2.08
C ALA A 510 -7.59 46.36 0.75
N VAL A 511 -8.31 45.37 0.21
CA VAL A 511 -8.08 44.81 -1.14
C VAL A 511 -8.31 45.88 -2.24
N ASP A 512 -9.28 46.78 -2.03
CA ASP A 512 -9.47 48.01 -2.81
C ASP A 512 -8.28 49.03 -2.74
N GLY A 513 -7.16 48.68 -2.07
CA GLY A 513 -5.95 49.50 -2.01
C GLY A 513 -5.98 50.66 -1.00
N LYS A 514 -6.88 50.66 -0.02
CA LYS A 514 -6.94 51.68 1.05
C LYS A 514 -6.05 51.28 2.22
N ASP A 515 -5.22 52.19 2.74
CA ASP A 515 -4.25 51.84 3.80
C ASP A 515 -4.94 51.46 5.13
N LEU A 516 -4.37 50.43 5.77
CA LEU A 516 -4.91 49.79 6.97
C LEU A 516 -4.84 50.67 8.23
N ALA A 517 -3.91 51.62 8.34
CA ALA A 517 -3.92 52.57 9.47
C ALA A 517 -5.10 53.55 9.34
N ASP A 518 -5.37 53.99 8.10
CA ASP A 518 -6.49 54.86 7.75
C ASP A 518 -7.85 54.17 7.93
N LEU A 519 -7.93 52.86 7.67
CA LEU A 519 -9.10 52.03 7.97
C LEU A 519 -9.27 51.78 9.47
N ALA A 520 -8.19 51.60 10.23
CA ALA A 520 -8.26 51.44 11.68
C ALA A 520 -8.74 52.72 12.38
N LEU A 521 -8.23 53.89 11.98
CA LEU A 521 -8.64 55.20 12.50
C LEU A 521 -10.15 55.47 12.32
N LYS A 522 -10.77 54.95 11.25
CA LYS A 522 -12.20 55.11 10.96
C LYS A 522 -13.08 54.15 11.76
N ASN A 523 -12.57 52.98 12.15
CA ASN A 523 -13.35 51.90 12.77
C ASN A 523 -13.05 51.76 14.28
N LYS A 524 -13.97 52.22 15.14
CA LYS A 524 -13.82 52.31 16.60
C LYS A 524 -13.64 50.95 17.32
N GLY A 525 -12.46 50.35 17.21
CA GLY A 525 -12.11 49.06 17.81
C GLY A 525 -11.09 48.25 17.02
N ALA A 526 -10.73 48.70 15.82
CA ALA A 526 -9.57 48.21 15.11
C ALA A 526 -8.28 48.71 15.79
N ILE A 527 -7.37 47.78 16.09
CA ILE A 527 -6.01 48.06 16.56
C ILE A 527 -5.07 47.78 15.39
N TRP A 528 -4.39 48.81 14.89
CA TRP A 528 -3.36 48.68 13.87
C TRP A 528 -1.97 48.59 14.51
N ARG A 529 -1.14 47.66 14.03
CA ARG A 529 0.27 47.52 14.45
C ARG A 529 1.12 46.87 13.36
N ASN A 530 2.44 47.00 13.48
CA ASN A 530 3.37 46.13 12.77
C ASN A 530 3.50 44.81 13.53
N VAL A 531 3.46 43.68 12.82
CA VAL A 531 3.79 42.36 13.36
C VAL A 531 5.28 42.33 13.70
N ASN A 532 5.66 41.63 14.79
CA ASN A 532 7.03 41.54 15.31
C ASN A 532 7.77 42.91 15.36
N ASN A 533 7.07 43.98 15.78
CA ASN A 533 7.54 45.37 15.79
C ASN A 533 7.97 45.94 14.41
N GLY A 534 7.73 45.23 13.31
CA GLY A 534 8.19 45.58 11.95
C GLY A 534 9.48 44.85 11.53
N ASP A 535 10.00 43.95 12.37
CA ASP A 535 11.05 43.03 11.94
C ASP A 535 10.46 41.79 11.24
N TRP A 536 11.34 40.92 10.73
CA TRP A 536 10.95 39.69 10.06
C TRP A 536 10.25 38.72 11.02
N LEU A 537 9.26 37.98 10.51
CA LEU A 537 8.67 36.83 11.20
C LEU A 537 8.73 35.60 10.26
N PRO A 538 9.47 34.55 10.62
CA PRO A 538 9.48 33.27 9.89
C PRO A 538 8.09 32.62 9.87
N LEU A 539 7.75 31.91 8.79
CA LEU A 539 6.45 31.26 8.65
C LEU A 539 6.20 30.16 9.70
N ASN A 540 7.24 29.45 10.15
CA ASN A 540 7.16 28.44 11.20
C ASN A 540 6.96 29.01 12.62
N GLU A 541 7.18 30.32 12.85
CA GLU A 541 6.91 31.00 14.13
C GLU A 541 5.48 31.58 14.24
N MET A 542 4.66 31.43 13.18
CA MET A 542 3.27 31.92 13.15
C MET A 542 2.28 30.87 13.68
N ASP A 543 1.29 31.30 14.47
CA ASP A 543 0.14 30.45 14.87
C ASP A 543 -0.59 29.90 13.62
N ASP A 544 -0.80 28.59 13.62
CA ASP A 544 -1.38 27.77 12.55
C ASP A 544 -2.60 28.41 11.87
N ARG A 545 -3.43 29.12 12.65
CA ARG A 545 -4.70 29.71 12.18
C ARG A 545 -4.48 30.80 11.13
N TRP A 546 -3.37 31.53 11.19
CA TRP A 546 -3.03 32.59 10.22
C TRP A 546 -1.86 32.23 9.30
N GLN A 547 -0.98 31.31 9.70
CA GLN A 547 0.12 30.78 8.87
C GLN A 547 -0.35 30.40 7.45
N TYR A 548 -1.43 29.60 7.34
CA TYR A 548 -2.00 29.21 6.04
C TYR A 548 -2.54 30.36 5.20
N SER A 549 -2.89 31.50 5.80
CA SER A 549 -3.35 32.69 5.08
C SER A 549 -2.19 33.62 4.69
N VAL A 550 -1.16 33.75 5.53
CA VAL A 550 0.07 34.51 5.20
C VAL A 550 0.85 33.84 4.08
N ARG A 551 0.95 32.50 4.07
CA ARG A 551 1.63 31.73 3.00
C ARG A 551 1.08 32.00 1.59
N ARG A 552 -0.15 32.53 1.47
CA ARG A 552 -0.82 32.86 0.20
C ARG A 552 -0.61 34.31 -0.27
N LEU A 553 0.18 35.10 0.45
CA LEU A 553 0.56 36.45 0.05
C LEU A 553 1.83 36.34 -0.81
N GLU A 554 1.75 36.82 -2.06
CA GLU A 554 2.83 36.73 -3.04
C GLU A 554 3.37 38.13 -3.40
N GLU A 555 2.52 39.16 -3.45
CA GLU A 555 2.87 40.53 -3.83
C GLU A 555 2.89 41.53 -2.65
N VAL A 556 3.74 42.56 -2.76
CA VAL A 556 3.82 43.63 -1.76
C VAL A 556 2.56 44.50 -1.82
N GLY A 557 1.75 44.43 -0.76
CA GLY A 557 0.43 45.05 -0.68
C GLY A 557 -0.70 44.05 -0.45
N ASP A 558 -0.49 42.76 -0.75
CA ASP A 558 -1.48 41.69 -0.59
C ASP A 558 -2.08 41.65 0.82
N VAL A 559 -3.38 41.35 0.91
CA VAL A 559 -4.15 41.34 2.16
C VAL A 559 -4.80 39.97 2.39
N THR A 560 -4.62 39.39 3.57
CA THR A 560 -5.23 38.08 3.91
C THR A 560 -6.75 38.16 3.92
N THR A 561 -7.40 37.00 3.75
CA THR A 561 -8.77 36.82 4.26
C THR A 561 -8.81 36.99 5.79
N THR A 562 -10.00 37.21 6.34
CA THR A 562 -10.21 37.40 7.79
C THR A 562 -9.85 36.13 8.58
N VAL A 563 -8.89 36.24 9.50
CA VAL A 563 -8.49 35.11 10.36
C VAL A 563 -9.14 35.24 11.74
N MET A 564 -9.89 34.22 12.14
CA MET A 564 -10.62 34.16 13.41
C MET A 564 -9.76 33.51 14.50
N THR A 565 -9.41 34.25 15.56
CA THR A 565 -8.77 33.69 16.77
C THR A 565 -9.72 33.72 17.97
N ASP A 566 -9.23 33.32 19.15
CA ASP A 566 -10.03 33.31 20.38
C ASP A 566 -10.11 34.70 21.05
N ARG A 567 -9.32 35.67 20.59
CA ARG A 567 -9.31 37.06 21.09
C ARG A 567 -9.97 38.06 20.13
N GLY A 568 -10.00 37.78 18.83
CA GLY A 568 -10.57 38.69 17.84
C GLY A 568 -10.49 38.17 16.42
N VAL A 569 -10.55 39.11 15.46
CA VAL A 569 -10.36 38.85 14.02
C VAL A 569 -9.15 39.63 13.53
N HIS A 570 -8.29 38.98 12.73
CA HIS A 570 -7.05 39.55 12.24
C HIS A 570 -7.10 39.68 10.71
N ILE A 571 -6.54 40.78 10.20
CA ILE A 571 -6.31 41.04 8.78
C ILE A 571 -4.84 41.45 8.66
N PHE A 572 -4.06 40.71 7.85
CA PHE A 572 -2.64 40.99 7.65
C PHE A 572 -2.39 41.51 6.24
N GLN A 573 -1.43 42.44 6.11
CA GLN A 573 -0.94 42.93 4.81
C GLN A 573 0.56 42.66 4.65
N LEU A 574 0.96 42.18 3.48
CA LEU A 574 2.36 41.96 3.12
C LEU A 574 3.08 43.28 2.85
N VAL A 575 4.18 43.53 3.58
CA VAL A 575 5.07 44.69 3.39
C VAL A 575 6.33 44.28 2.64
N GLN A 576 6.96 43.17 3.03
CA GLN A 576 8.08 42.54 2.32
C GLN A 576 8.08 41.03 2.58
N LYS A 577 8.49 40.25 1.58
CA LYS A 577 8.76 38.82 1.69
C LYS A 577 10.23 38.56 1.38
N MET A 578 10.89 37.76 2.22
CA MET A 578 12.22 37.20 1.98
C MET A 578 12.05 35.69 1.79
N PRO A 579 12.37 35.13 0.62
CA PRO A 579 12.21 33.70 0.38
C PRO A 579 13.28 32.88 1.13
N THR A 580 13.03 31.59 1.34
CA THR A 580 14.09 30.67 1.83
C THR A 580 15.36 30.73 0.98
N PRO A 581 16.56 30.76 1.59
CA PRO A 581 17.83 30.83 0.88
C PRO A 581 18.12 29.53 0.11
N THR A 582 18.85 29.64 -1.01
CA THR A 582 19.17 28.47 -1.82
C THR A 582 20.29 27.63 -1.21
N PHE A 583 20.36 26.35 -1.59
CA PHE A 583 21.43 25.43 -1.17
C PHE A 583 22.84 25.96 -1.47
N ALA A 584 23.02 26.74 -2.54
CA ALA A 584 24.32 27.32 -2.89
C ALA A 584 24.71 28.50 -1.98
N GLU A 585 23.73 29.30 -1.55
CA GLU A 585 23.94 30.40 -0.59
C GLU A 585 24.23 29.86 0.81
N LEU A 586 23.43 28.90 1.29
CA LEU A 586 23.65 28.23 2.57
C LEU A 586 24.99 27.47 2.61
N ALA A 587 25.39 26.81 1.52
CA ALA A 587 26.70 26.18 1.42
C ALA A 587 27.86 27.20 1.52
N SER A 588 27.70 28.36 0.87
CA SER A 588 28.70 29.44 0.89
C SER A 588 28.79 30.12 2.25
N GLU A 589 27.65 30.30 2.93
CA GLU A 589 27.57 30.77 4.31
C GLU A 589 28.25 29.77 5.27
N PHE A 590 27.94 28.48 5.13
CA PHE A 590 28.48 27.42 5.97
C PHE A 590 30.00 27.25 5.84
N GLU A 591 30.54 27.25 4.61
CA GLU A 591 31.99 27.18 4.39
C GLU A 591 32.71 28.40 5.00
N SER A 592 32.08 29.58 4.93
CA SER A 592 32.59 30.84 5.49
C SER A 592 32.56 30.87 7.03
N GLN A 593 31.52 30.31 7.66
CA GLN A 593 31.36 30.31 9.12
C GLN A 593 32.08 29.15 9.83
N TYR A 594 32.08 27.96 9.23
CA TYR A 594 32.52 26.71 9.89
C TYR A 594 33.60 25.93 9.13
N GLY A 595 33.81 26.19 7.83
CA GLY A 595 34.70 25.41 6.98
C GLY A 595 36.15 25.39 7.45
N ASP A 596 36.73 26.55 7.77
CA ASP A 596 38.11 26.66 8.27
C ASP A 596 38.30 25.89 9.58
N TRP A 597 37.37 26.02 10.53
CA TRP A 597 37.41 25.35 11.83
C TRP A 597 37.27 23.82 11.70
N LEU A 598 36.32 23.34 10.88
CA LEU A 598 36.13 21.90 10.64
C LEU A 598 37.37 21.28 9.98
N ARG A 599 38.01 22.00 9.03
CA ARG A 599 39.24 21.58 8.37
C ARG A 599 40.44 21.49 9.34
N GLU A 600 40.63 22.49 10.20
CA GLU A 600 41.72 22.47 11.20
C GLU A 600 41.50 21.34 12.24
N GLU A 601 40.30 21.24 12.82
CA GLU A 601 40.03 20.29 13.89
C GLU A 601 40.07 18.83 13.41
N TYR A 602 39.62 18.57 12.18
CA TYR A 602 39.68 17.22 11.59
C TYR A 602 41.13 16.76 11.34
N GLU A 603 41.97 17.57 10.70
CA GLU A 603 43.38 17.19 10.48
C GLU A 603 44.15 17.11 11.82
N ARG A 604 43.82 17.95 12.81
CA ARG A 604 44.42 17.91 14.16
C ARG A 604 44.15 16.60 14.89
N ARG A 605 42.98 15.97 14.69
CA ARG A 605 42.57 14.70 15.34
C ARG A 605 42.75 13.46 14.45
N LYS A 606 43.39 13.60 13.29
CA LYS A 606 43.60 12.52 12.31
C LYS A 606 44.73 11.58 12.77
N PRO A 607 44.53 10.25 12.84
CA PRO A 607 45.56 9.33 13.31
C PRO A 607 46.71 9.16 12.29
N GLU A 608 47.96 9.15 12.77
CA GLU A 608 49.13 8.86 11.92
C GLU A 608 49.13 7.40 11.44
N GLU A 609 49.01 7.20 10.12
CA GLU A 609 49.09 5.87 9.51
C GLU A 609 50.50 5.26 9.59
N LYS A 610 50.72 4.43 10.61
CA LYS A 610 51.88 3.53 10.65
C LYS A 610 51.73 2.41 9.61
N LYS A 611 52.40 2.58 8.47
CA LYS A 611 52.52 1.55 7.41
C LYS A 611 53.07 0.23 7.96
N GLN A 612 52.18 -0.72 8.27
CA GLN A 612 52.53 -2.12 8.53
C GLN A 612 52.25 -2.98 7.29
N SER A 613 53.29 -3.19 6.48
CA SER A 613 53.26 -4.09 5.33
C SER A 613 53.35 -5.57 5.75
N GLN A 614 52.29 -6.10 6.38
CA GLN A 614 52.17 -7.55 6.58
C GLN A 614 51.79 -8.26 5.28
N SER A 615 52.80 -8.54 4.46
CA SER A 615 52.70 -9.57 3.42
C SER A 615 52.53 -10.95 4.08
N PHE A 616 51.45 -11.65 3.76
CA PHE A 616 51.22 -13.00 4.26
C PHE A 616 50.47 -13.87 3.25
N LEU A 617 51.21 -14.65 2.45
CA LEU A 617 50.75 -15.97 1.97
C LEU A 617 51.87 -16.76 1.29
N MET A 618 52.11 -17.98 1.80
CA MET A 618 52.86 -19.12 1.21
C MET A 618 54.30 -18.89 0.75
N GLY A 619 55.18 -19.84 1.08
CA GLY A 619 56.55 -19.89 0.60
C GLY A 619 56.93 -21.26 0.04
N THR A 620 57.95 -21.25 -0.82
CA THR A 620 58.81 -22.41 -1.15
C THR A 620 60.17 -21.90 -1.61
N THR A 621 61.20 -22.72 -1.46
CA THR A 621 62.60 -22.36 -1.69
C THR A 621 63.04 -22.52 -3.15
N ALA A 622 63.67 -21.50 -3.75
CA ALA A 622 64.82 -21.63 -4.67
C ALA A 622 65.30 -20.25 -5.18
N GLU A 623 66.62 -20.11 -5.40
CA GLU A 623 67.23 -18.92 -6.01
C GLU A 623 67.22 -19.00 -7.54
N ARG A 624 67.21 -17.83 -8.23
CA ARG A 624 68.17 -17.51 -9.32
C ARG A 624 68.14 -16.02 -9.73
N ALA A 625 69.26 -15.56 -10.26
CA ALA A 625 69.54 -14.15 -10.55
C ALA A 625 69.00 -13.67 -11.93
N PRO A 626 68.78 -12.36 -12.13
CA PRO A 626 68.12 -11.81 -13.32
C PRO A 626 69.06 -11.51 -14.50
N LEU A 627 68.48 -11.48 -15.71
CA LEU A 627 69.09 -10.92 -16.93
C LEU A 627 68.17 -9.87 -17.59
N LYS A 628 68.72 -9.09 -18.53
CA LYS A 628 68.29 -7.69 -18.77
C LYS A 628 68.22 -7.35 -20.28
N ARG A 629 67.39 -6.37 -20.66
CA ARG A 629 67.31 -5.66 -21.99
C ARG A 629 66.61 -6.46 -23.12
N LYS A 630 66.02 -5.85 -24.17
CA LYS A 630 65.60 -4.45 -24.48
C LYS A 630 64.55 -4.46 -25.63
N PRO A 631 63.71 -3.43 -25.81
CA PRO A 631 62.81 -3.27 -26.97
C PRO A 631 63.36 -2.33 -28.08
N SER A 632 62.71 -2.36 -29.25
CA SER A 632 62.88 -1.49 -30.44
C SER A 632 61.78 -1.82 -31.47
N ASN A 633 61.22 -0.96 -32.34
CA ASN A 633 61.42 0.49 -32.62
C ASN A 633 60.32 1.00 -33.59
N ILE A 634 60.24 2.33 -33.85
CA ILE A 634 59.84 2.99 -35.14
C ILE A 634 58.34 2.88 -35.56
N ASP A 635 57.62 3.90 -36.07
CA ASP A 635 57.80 5.37 -36.25
C ASP A 635 56.39 6.03 -36.34
N GLU A 636 56.12 7.27 -35.87
CA GLU A 636 56.23 8.59 -36.58
C GLU A 636 55.55 8.68 -37.97
N LYS A 637 54.86 9.76 -38.39
CA LYS A 637 54.52 11.14 -37.91
C LYS A 637 53.20 11.55 -38.64
N LYS A 638 52.53 12.73 -38.58
CA LYS A 638 52.67 14.14 -38.09
C LYS A 638 51.19 14.67 -37.95
N GLU A 639 50.76 15.90 -37.65
CA GLU A 639 51.31 17.28 -37.47
C GLU A 639 50.53 17.97 -36.30
N LEU A 640 50.19 19.29 -36.36
CA LEU A 640 49.77 20.16 -35.24
C LEU A 640 49.15 21.49 -35.77
N PRO A 641 48.47 22.38 -34.97
CA PRO A 641 49.10 23.13 -33.85
C PRO A 641 48.26 23.61 -32.62
N ASN A 642 48.90 23.55 -31.43
CA ASN A 642 49.06 24.59 -30.37
C ASN A 642 47.84 25.19 -29.62
N GLN A 643 47.90 25.61 -28.33
CA GLN A 643 48.91 25.68 -27.23
C GLN A 643 48.31 24.98 -25.97
N ALA A 644 48.99 24.19 -25.11
CA ALA A 644 50.24 24.35 -24.33
C ALA A 644 50.06 25.13 -22.99
N PRO A 645 50.76 24.80 -21.87
CA PRO A 645 51.85 23.81 -21.68
C PRO A 645 51.47 22.57 -20.83
N SER A 646 52.44 21.71 -20.53
CA SER A 646 52.23 20.36 -19.94
C SER A 646 52.96 20.11 -18.62
N GLU A 647 52.46 19.14 -17.86
CA GLU A 647 53.20 18.45 -16.79
C GLU A 647 54.47 17.74 -17.33
N THR A 648 55.34 17.28 -16.43
CA THR A 648 56.42 16.32 -16.75
C THR A 648 56.26 15.10 -15.87
N SER A 649 55.86 13.97 -16.46
CA SER A 649 55.67 12.70 -15.76
C SER A 649 56.84 11.75 -15.95
N THR A 650 57.19 11.03 -14.88
CA THR A 650 58.04 9.82 -14.94
C THR A 650 57.20 8.62 -14.53
N ILE A 651 57.12 7.63 -15.41
CA ILE A 651 56.33 6.41 -15.21
C ILE A 651 57.21 5.36 -14.53
N ASP A 652 56.67 4.72 -13.48
CA ASP A 652 57.06 3.38 -13.01
C ASP A 652 55.80 2.51 -12.91
N GLU A 653 55.94 1.20 -13.10
CA GLU A 653 54.84 0.27 -13.33
C GLU A 653 54.23 -0.29 -12.03
N ASP A 654 53.30 0.44 -11.40
CA ASP A 654 52.14 -0.10 -10.63
C ASP A 654 51.22 1.05 -10.16
N GLY A 655 50.58 1.73 -11.12
CA GLY A 655 49.92 3.02 -10.90
C GLY A 655 48.51 2.98 -10.31
N VAL A 656 48.40 3.00 -8.98
CA VAL A 656 47.26 3.62 -8.28
C VAL A 656 47.78 4.82 -7.49
N VAL A 657 47.52 6.03 -7.99
CA VAL A 657 47.90 7.28 -7.31
C VAL A 657 46.75 7.70 -6.40
N GLU A 658 46.86 7.34 -5.11
CA GLU A 658 46.08 8.02 -4.07
C GLU A 658 46.67 9.43 -3.87
N GLN A 659 46.08 10.42 -4.52
CA GLN A 659 46.24 11.80 -4.11
C GLN A 659 45.67 11.95 -2.70
N LYS A 660 46.43 12.55 -1.78
CA LYS A 660 45.90 12.95 -0.48
C LYS A 660 44.96 14.15 -0.70
N GLU A 661 43.68 13.88 -0.90
CA GLU A 661 42.66 14.92 -0.89
C GLU A 661 42.72 15.68 0.43
N GLN A 662 42.73 17.01 0.36
CA GLN A 662 42.45 17.86 1.51
C GLN A 662 40.95 17.72 1.83
N LEU A 663 40.58 17.84 3.10
CA LEU A 663 39.18 17.80 3.50
C LEU A 663 38.45 19.03 2.93
N GLU A 664 37.60 18.86 1.92
CA GLU A 664 36.67 19.90 1.46
C GLU A 664 35.34 19.74 2.22
N VAL A 665 34.84 20.84 2.81
CA VAL A 665 33.64 20.84 3.65
C VAL A 665 32.37 21.08 2.81
N PHE A 666 32.42 22.03 1.87
CA PHE A 666 31.54 22.08 0.71
C PHE A 666 32.24 21.52 -0.53
N ARG A 667 31.62 20.55 -1.21
CA ARG A 667 32.18 19.90 -2.42
C ARG A 667 31.16 19.83 -3.56
N GLN A 668 31.52 20.37 -4.73
CA GLN A 668 30.75 20.13 -5.96
C GLN A 668 31.20 18.81 -6.60
N HIS A 669 30.40 17.76 -6.46
CA HIS A 669 30.66 16.50 -7.17
C HIS A 669 30.22 16.64 -8.61
N ASP A 670 31.17 16.50 -9.54
CA ASP A 670 30.85 16.41 -10.96
C ASP A 670 30.13 15.08 -11.31
N PHE A 671 30.07 14.66 -12.57
CA PHE A 671 29.48 13.36 -12.96
C PHE A 671 30.27 12.17 -12.36
N GLN A 672 29.96 11.83 -11.11
CA GLN A 672 30.66 10.83 -10.31
C GLN A 672 29.87 9.53 -10.20
N GLY A 673 30.63 8.43 -10.18
CA GLY A 673 30.09 7.11 -9.98
C GLY A 673 29.88 6.78 -8.50
N SER A 674 28.81 6.04 -8.19
CA SER A 674 28.52 5.43 -6.88
C SER A 674 29.53 4.38 -6.36
N TRP A 675 30.81 4.52 -6.69
CA TRP A 675 31.96 3.82 -6.09
C TRP A 675 33.00 4.81 -5.53
N GLN A 676 32.96 6.07 -5.95
CA GLN A 676 33.82 7.15 -5.43
C GLN A 676 33.23 7.69 -4.12
N ASN A 677 31.90 7.84 -4.06
CA ASN A 677 31.19 8.46 -2.93
C ASN A 677 30.54 7.41 -2.02
N GLU A 678 30.34 7.72 -0.74
CA GLU A 678 29.92 6.74 0.27
C GLU A 678 28.57 6.08 -0.05
N LYS A 679 28.42 4.81 0.34
CA LYS A 679 27.20 3.99 0.14
C LYS A 679 25.91 4.62 0.66
N ALA A 680 25.98 5.48 1.69
CA ALA A 680 24.84 6.21 2.24
C ALA A 680 24.43 7.36 1.32
N VAL A 681 25.35 8.28 1.01
CA VAL A 681 25.12 9.42 0.11
C VAL A 681 24.71 8.94 -1.28
N ALA A 682 25.46 8.00 -1.84
CA ALA A 682 25.17 7.41 -3.14
C ALA A 682 23.93 6.48 -3.13
N ARG A 683 23.28 6.20 -1.98
CA ARG A 683 21.91 5.65 -1.93
C ARG A 683 20.91 6.79 -2.11
N GLN A 684 21.03 7.86 -1.33
CA GLN A 684 20.11 9.00 -1.33
C GLN A 684 20.08 9.72 -2.68
N ALA A 685 21.25 10.00 -3.28
CA ALA A 685 21.39 10.70 -4.57
C ALA A 685 20.71 10.00 -5.76
N ARG A 686 20.37 8.70 -5.64
CA ARG A 686 19.61 7.98 -6.67
C ARG A 686 18.10 8.08 -6.51
N GLN A 687 17.63 8.31 -5.29
CA GLN A 687 16.21 8.47 -4.97
C GLN A 687 15.75 9.87 -5.40
N LEU A 688 16.44 10.91 -4.91
CA LEU A 688 16.17 12.31 -5.21
C LEU A 688 16.19 12.63 -6.72
N ASN A 689 15.22 13.40 -7.20
CA ASN A 689 15.21 13.96 -8.56
C ASN A 689 16.06 15.23 -8.66
N ARG A 690 16.16 15.78 -9.88
CA ARG A 690 16.91 17.02 -10.10
C ARG A 690 16.28 18.18 -9.33
N GLY A 691 17.08 18.92 -8.57
CA GLY A 691 16.64 20.06 -7.74
C GLY A 691 15.94 19.67 -6.44
N GLU A 692 15.89 18.38 -6.08
CA GLU A 692 15.49 17.95 -4.75
C GLU A 692 16.72 17.90 -3.83
N THR A 693 16.59 18.45 -2.62
CA THR A 693 17.61 18.38 -1.56
C THR A 693 17.40 17.15 -0.67
N SER A 694 18.46 16.66 -0.03
CA SER A 694 18.34 15.54 0.92
C SER A 694 17.96 15.99 2.33
N ASN A 695 17.19 15.14 3.02
CA ASN A 695 17.27 15.03 4.48
C ASN A 695 18.72 14.69 4.89
N ILE A 696 19.06 14.89 6.17
CA ILE A 696 20.38 14.57 6.73
C ILE A 696 20.74 13.09 6.48
N ILE A 697 21.95 12.85 5.98
CA ILE A 697 22.49 11.51 5.73
C ILE A 697 23.56 11.22 6.78
N ASP A 698 23.21 10.47 7.83
CA ASP A 698 24.18 9.93 8.81
C ASP A 698 25.06 8.88 8.13
N SER A 699 26.38 9.00 8.30
CA SER A 699 27.41 8.20 7.64
C SER A 699 28.48 7.73 8.63
N LYS A 700 29.47 6.98 8.16
CA LYS A 700 30.60 6.57 9.02
C LYS A 700 31.65 7.66 9.23
N ILE A 701 31.63 8.72 8.41
CA ILE A 701 32.63 9.79 8.40
C ILE A 701 32.04 11.18 8.70
N GLY A 702 30.70 11.33 8.68
CA GLY A 702 30.06 12.60 8.95
C GLY A 702 28.55 12.59 8.73
N PHE A 703 27.97 13.79 8.73
CA PHE A 703 26.63 14.06 8.23
C PHE A 703 26.73 14.73 6.86
N HIS A 704 25.86 14.36 5.93
CA HIS A 704 25.87 14.91 4.57
C HIS A 704 24.49 15.46 4.19
N LEU A 705 24.48 16.62 3.54
CA LEU A 705 23.32 17.18 2.84
C LEU A 705 23.69 17.39 1.36
N ILE A 706 22.81 17.00 0.43
CA ILE A 706 23.10 17.05 -1.01
C ILE A 706 21.96 17.69 -1.83
N ASP A 707 22.30 18.38 -2.92
CA ASP A 707 21.38 18.91 -3.94
C ASP A 707 21.72 18.36 -5.33
N ILE A 708 20.75 17.72 -5.99
CA ILE A 708 20.96 17.04 -7.28
C ILE A 708 20.89 18.03 -8.45
N LYS A 709 22.04 18.64 -8.78
CA LYS A 709 22.16 19.54 -9.94
C LYS A 709 21.85 18.87 -11.29
N LYS A 710 22.26 17.60 -11.51
CA LYS A 710 21.98 16.84 -12.75
C LYS A 710 21.82 15.34 -12.48
N LYS A 711 20.85 14.70 -13.13
CA LYS A 711 20.58 13.25 -13.04
C LYS A 711 20.54 12.65 -14.45
N ARG A 712 21.19 11.51 -14.64
CA ARG A 712 21.10 10.63 -15.82
C ARG A 712 20.92 9.19 -15.35
N THR A 713 20.11 8.41 -16.04
CA THR A 713 19.97 6.97 -15.72
C THR A 713 19.97 6.16 -17.00
N TYR A 714 20.98 5.31 -17.14
CA TYR A 714 21.08 4.26 -18.14
C TYR A 714 20.68 2.94 -17.51
N ARG A 715 19.71 2.23 -18.07
CA ARG A 715 19.35 0.86 -17.67
C ARG A 715 19.09 0.01 -18.90
N GLY A 716 19.18 -1.29 -18.75
CA GLY A 716 18.78 -2.21 -19.81
C GLY A 716 19.17 -3.65 -19.54
N ASP A 717 19.00 -4.46 -20.57
CA ASP A 717 19.20 -5.90 -20.54
C ASP A 717 19.92 -6.36 -21.82
N PHE A 718 20.73 -7.40 -21.67
CA PHE A 718 21.30 -8.19 -22.76
C PHE A 718 21.00 -9.66 -22.46
N TYR A 719 20.26 -10.29 -23.36
CA TYR A 719 19.82 -11.67 -23.24
C TYR A 719 20.19 -12.42 -24.51
N LEU A 720 21.02 -13.45 -24.38
CA LEU A 720 21.45 -14.33 -25.47
C LEU A 720 21.13 -15.75 -25.06
N TYR A 721 20.28 -16.47 -25.80
CA TYR A 721 19.89 -17.83 -25.47
C TYR A 721 19.70 -18.69 -26.72
N GLY A 722 20.27 -19.89 -26.70
CA GLY A 722 20.07 -20.91 -27.72
C GLY A 722 19.43 -22.15 -27.11
N GLN A 723 18.45 -22.75 -27.79
CA GLN A 723 17.76 -23.96 -27.35
C GLN A 723 17.42 -24.90 -28.50
N ASP A 724 17.37 -26.19 -28.20
CA ASP A 724 16.80 -27.19 -29.10
C ASP A 724 15.27 -27.07 -29.15
N GLN A 725 14.68 -27.24 -30.34
CA GLN A 725 13.23 -27.20 -30.57
C GLN A 725 12.66 -28.62 -30.67
N TYR A 726 11.46 -28.84 -30.11
CA TYR A 726 10.83 -30.16 -29.98
C TYR A 726 9.34 -30.15 -30.38
N SER A 727 8.84 -31.27 -30.92
CA SER A 727 7.48 -31.37 -31.45
C SER A 727 6.39 -31.42 -30.36
N TYR A 728 5.63 -30.34 -30.16
CA TYR A 728 4.45 -30.33 -29.29
C TYR A 728 3.23 -30.99 -29.96
N SER A 729 2.96 -32.25 -29.63
CA SER A 729 1.69 -33.01 -29.86
C SER A 729 1.91 -34.53 -29.78
N ARG A 730 3.14 -34.99 -30.02
CA ARG A 730 3.47 -36.41 -30.14
C ARG A 730 3.64 -37.09 -28.77
N LYS A 731 3.40 -38.39 -28.73
CA LYS A 731 3.51 -39.25 -27.54
C LYS A 731 4.95 -39.29 -26.99
N ASP A 732 5.92 -39.21 -27.89
CA ASP A 732 7.35 -39.15 -27.64
C ASP A 732 7.90 -37.86 -28.27
N ALA A 733 8.65 -37.08 -27.49
CA ALA A 733 9.14 -35.77 -27.91
C ALA A 733 10.41 -35.91 -28.77
N MET A 734 10.29 -35.72 -30.08
CA MET A 734 11.42 -35.63 -30.99
C MET A 734 11.88 -34.20 -31.19
N LYS A 735 13.19 -34.03 -31.37
CA LYS A 735 13.80 -32.77 -31.80
C LYS A 735 13.37 -32.49 -33.24
N ILE A 736 13.16 -31.21 -33.54
CA ILE A 736 12.74 -30.70 -34.86
C ILE A 736 13.60 -29.54 -35.35
N GLY A 737 14.59 -29.08 -34.56
CA GLY A 737 15.46 -27.98 -34.92
C GLY A 737 16.16 -27.33 -33.73
N ARG A 738 16.58 -26.08 -33.91
CA ARG A 738 17.13 -25.18 -32.88
C ARG A 738 16.61 -23.75 -33.06
N GLU A 739 16.58 -23.00 -31.97
CA GLU A 739 16.28 -21.57 -31.93
C GLU A 739 17.40 -20.82 -31.23
N TYR A 740 17.78 -19.66 -31.76
CA TYR A 740 18.65 -18.68 -31.12
C TYR A 740 17.93 -17.34 -31.01
N VAL A 741 18.02 -16.70 -29.85
CA VAL A 741 17.48 -15.37 -29.58
C VAL A 741 18.57 -14.51 -28.96
N ALA A 742 18.82 -13.33 -29.52
CA ALA A 742 19.69 -12.31 -28.96
C ALA A 742 18.93 -10.99 -28.85
N ARG A 743 18.71 -10.49 -27.63
CA ARG A 743 18.02 -9.23 -27.35
C ARG A 743 18.94 -8.28 -26.58
N TRP A 744 18.98 -7.02 -27.02
CA TRP A 744 19.54 -5.90 -26.27
C TRP A 744 18.45 -4.85 -26.07
N GLY A 745 18.11 -4.58 -24.81
CA GLY A 745 17.27 -3.46 -24.38
C GLY A 745 18.11 -2.33 -23.79
N HIS A 746 17.71 -1.10 -24.06
CA HIS A 746 18.30 0.11 -23.50
C HIS A 746 17.22 1.14 -23.16
N TYR A 747 17.40 1.84 -22.04
CA TYR A 747 16.59 2.98 -21.63
C TYR A 747 17.51 4.02 -21.00
N HIS A 748 17.36 5.27 -21.44
CA HIS A 748 18.16 6.42 -21.02
C HIS A 748 17.23 7.59 -20.71
N SER A 749 17.30 8.10 -19.48
CA SER A 749 16.62 9.33 -19.07
C SER A 749 17.61 10.47 -18.84
N ILE A 750 17.31 11.64 -19.41
CA ILE A 750 18.10 12.87 -19.31
C ILE A 750 17.23 13.95 -18.65
N TYR A 751 17.66 14.46 -17.49
CA TYR A 751 16.97 15.53 -16.76
C TYR A 751 17.55 16.90 -17.16
N THR A 752 16.80 17.61 -17.99
CA THR A 752 17.10 18.93 -18.55
C THR A 752 16.86 20.07 -17.55
N PRO A 753 17.25 21.33 -17.83
CA PRO A 753 17.05 22.45 -16.91
C PRO A 753 15.59 22.83 -16.62
N TRP A 754 14.66 22.51 -17.54
CA TRP A 754 13.24 22.81 -17.38
C TRP A 754 12.44 21.67 -16.73
N ASP A 755 13.05 20.50 -16.49
CA ASP A 755 12.36 19.34 -15.89
C ASP A 755 12.15 19.51 -14.38
N LYS A 756 10.88 19.62 -13.98
CA LYS A 756 10.40 19.58 -12.60
C LYS A 756 9.18 18.65 -12.52
N PRO A 757 9.23 17.53 -11.78
CA PRO A 757 8.11 16.60 -11.66
C PRO A 757 6.85 17.23 -11.04
N GLU A 758 7.03 18.13 -10.06
CA GLU A 758 5.94 18.82 -9.36
C GLU A 758 5.16 19.78 -10.28
N GLU A 759 5.88 20.46 -11.19
CA GLU A 759 5.29 21.28 -12.26
C GLU A 759 4.85 20.43 -13.47
N GLY A 760 4.82 19.10 -13.35
CA GLY A 760 4.33 18.17 -14.37
C GLY A 760 5.22 17.97 -15.61
N ARG A 761 6.43 18.55 -15.63
CA ARG A 761 7.38 18.46 -16.76
C ARG A 761 8.23 17.20 -16.66
N LYS A 762 8.44 16.51 -17.79
CA LYS A 762 8.89 15.10 -17.82
C LYS A 762 10.22 14.96 -18.58
N PRO A 763 11.22 14.30 -17.98
CA PRO A 763 12.57 14.21 -18.56
C PRO A 763 12.57 13.53 -19.93
N LEU A 764 13.55 13.91 -20.75
CA LEU A 764 13.75 13.33 -22.08
C LEU A 764 14.11 11.85 -21.93
N ASN A 765 13.22 10.97 -22.40
CA ASN A 765 13.32 9.53 -22.23
C ASN A 765 13.48 8.85 -23.59
N PHE A 766 14.63 8.21 -23.79
CA PHE A 766 14.91 7.35 -24.93
C PHE A 766 14.83 5.88 -24.51
N MET A 767 14.16 5.06 -25.32
CA MET A 767 14.10 3.61 -25.17
C MET A 767 14.42 2.93 -26.50
N GLY A 768 15.34 1.98 -26.49
CA GLY A 768 15.71 1.16 -27.64
C GLY A 768 15.59 -0.33 -27.33
N ARG A 769 15.27 -1.12 -28.35
CA ARG A 769 15.44 -2.57 -28.36
C ARG A 769 15.92 -3.03 -29.73
N ALA A 770 16.97 -3.84 -29.75
CA ALA A 770 17.32 -4.68 -30.89
C ALA A 770 17.12 -6.14 -30.48
N GLU A 771 16.47 -6.93 -31.33
CA GLU A 771 16.23 -8.36 -31.09
C GLU A 771 16.42 -9.15 -32.38
N TRP A 772 17.35 -10.09 -32.38
CA TRP A 772 17.57 -11.04 -33.46
C TRP A 772 17.01 -12.41 -33.05
N GLN A 773 16.26 -13.04 -33.94
CA GLN A 773 15.77 -14.40 -33.79
C GLN A 773 16.19 -15.23 -35.01
N ALA A 774 16.58 -16.49 -34.79
CA ALA A 774 16.85 -17.46 -35.83
C ALA A 774 16.34 -18.85 -35.43
N ARG A 775 15.51 -19.45 -36.26
CA ARG A 775 15.00 -20.82 -36.13
C ARG A 775 15.48 -21.65 -37.29
N HIS A 776 16.24 -22.69 -36.99
CA HIS A 776 16.71 -23.65 -37.97
C HIS A 776 16.02 -24.98 -37.71
N TYR A 777 15.17 -25.42 -38.63
CA TYR A 777 14.45 -26.69 -38.54
C TYR A 777 15.20 -27.80 -39.26
N ASP A 778 15.11 -29.01 -38.70
CA ASP A 778 15.62 -30.24 -39.30
C ASP A 778 14.75 -30.61 -40.54
N GLU A 779 15.32 -31.36 -41.49
CA GLU A 779 14.64 -31.68 -42.76
C GLU A 779 13.25 -32.30 -42.56
N ASN A 780 12.26 -31.81 -43.32
CA ASN A 780 10.84 -32.18 -43.28
C ASN A 780 10.04 -31.66 -42.06
N TYR A 781 10.61 -30.86 -41.16
CA TYR A 781 9.90 -30.34 -39.97
C TYR A 781 9.48 -28.87 -40.03
N GLY A 782 9.99 -28.07 -40.96
CA GLY A 782 9.56 -26.68 -41.19
C GLY A 782 10.49 -25.92 -42.14
N THR A 783 10.11 -24.71 -42.52
CA THR A 783 10.99 -23.73 -43.19
C THR A 783 11.84 -23.00 -42.14
N SER A 784 13.15 -22.91 -42.35
CA SER A 784 14.01 -22.12 -41.45
C SER A 784 13.70 -20.62 -41.57
N GLU A 785 13.67 -19.91 -40.44
CA GLU A 785 13.28 -18.51 -40.31
C GLU A 785 14.41 -17.72 -39.65
N SER A 786 14.64 -16.47 -40.05
CA SER A 786 15.44 -15.55 -39.24
C SER A 786 15.01 -14.11 -39.47
N ALA A 787 15.01 -13.30 -38.41
CA ALA A 787 14.56 -11.92 -38.43
C ALA A 787 15.35 -11.04 -37.46
N ILE A 788 15.45 -9.75 -37.79
CA ILE A 788 15.93 -8.68 -36.92
C ILE A 788 14.77 -7.73 -36.65
N HIS A 789 14.31 -7.69 -35.40
CA HIS A 789 13.33 -6.74 -34.91
C HIS A 789 14.06 -5.58 -34.23
N SER A 790 13.92 -4.38 -34.78
CA SER A 790 14.51 -3.16 -34.26
C SER A 790 13.42 -2.16 -33.88
N PHE A 791 13.53 -1.62 -32.67
CA PHE A 791 12.56 -0.70 -32.08
C PHE A 791 13.31 0.45 -31.40
N GLY A 792 12.92 1.67 -31.72
CA GLY A 792 13.39 2.89 -31.04
C GLY A 792 12.20 3.78 -30.71
N MET A 793 12.18 4.33 -29.51
CA MET A 793 11.17 5.30 -29.07
C MET A 793 11.86 6.43 -28.32
N LEU A 794 11.72 7.65 -28.84
CA LEU A 794 12.02 8.88 -28.12
C LEU A 794 10.71 9.46 -27.58
N THR A 795 10.71 9.87 -26.32
CA THR A 795 9.57 10.52 -25.66
C THR A 795 10.01 11.77 -24.91
N TRP A 796 9.28 12.86 -25.11
CA TRP A 796 9.51 14.16 -24.47
C TRP A 796 8.15 14.78 -24.12
N GLY A 797 8.04 15.48 -22.99
CA GLY A 797 6.74 16.03 -22.61
C GLY A 797 6.84 17.11 -21.54
N ASN A 798 6.08 18.18 -21.73
CA ASN A 798 6.02 19.33 -20.84
C ASN A 798 4.57 19.52 -20.42
N ALA A 799 4.33 19.83 -19.14
CA ALA A 799 3.07 20.46 -18.79
C ALA A 799 3.05 21.87 -19.39
N PHE A 800 1.98 22.20 -20.13
CA PHE A 800 1.72 23.58 -20.46
C PHE A 800 1.29 24.29 -19.19
N SER A 801 1.98 25.39 -18.91
CA SER A 801 1.68 26.36 -17.86
C SER A 801 1.20 27.63 -18.54
N ALA A 802 0.34 28.41 -17.88
CA ALA A 802 -0.03 29.71 -18.42
C ALA A 802 1.23 30.58 -18.60
N TRP A 803 1.31 31.29 -19.73
CA TRP A 803 2.17 32.46 -19.79
C TRP A 803 1.55 33.52 -18.90
N ASP A 804 2.25 33.91 -17.84
CA ASP A 804 1.93 35.16 -17.16
C ASP A 804 2.37 36.32 -18.06
N THR A 805 1.57 37.38 -18.16
CA THR A 805 1.80 38.44 -19.15
C THR A 805 3.03 39.29 -18.86
N ASP A 806 3.45 39.34 -17.59
CA ASP A 806 4.37 40.35 -17.07
C ASP A 806 5.68 39.76 -16.52
N ASP A 807 5.78 38.43 -16.34
CA ASP A 807 6.87 37.82 -15.57
C ASP A 807 8.02 37.26 -16.43
N ARG A 808 9.03 38.11 -16.67
CA ARG A 808 10.37 37.69 -17.09
C ARG A 808 11.35 37.85 -15.93
N ASP A 809 12.33 36.96 -15.84
CA ASP A 809 13.42 37.13 -14.88
C ASP A 809 14.38 38.27 -15.28
N ALA A 810 15.30 38.62 -14.37
CA ALA A 810 16.26 39.71 -14.58
C ALA A 810 17.24 39.47 -15.75
N ASP A 811 17.42 38.21 -16.16
CA ASP A 811 18.24 37.81 -17.32
C ASP A 811 17.42 37.76 -18.63
N GLY A 812 16.11 38.04 -18.55
CA GLY A 812 15.19 38.15 -19.69
C GLY A 812 14.54 36.84 -20.13
N ASN A 813 14.69 35.75 -19.37
CA ASN A 813 14.01 34.49 -19.64
C ASN A 813 12.52 34.60 -19.26
N LEU A 814 11.67 33.83 -19.94
CA LEU A 814 10.26 33.68 -19.57
C LEU A 814 10.16 32.80 -18.31
N LYS A 815 9.55 33.33 -17.25
CA LYS A 815 8.97 32.45 -16.22
C LYS A 815 7.68 31.84 -16.74
N PHE A 816 7.22 30.80 -16.06
CA PHE A 816 6.00 30.07 -16.37
C PHE A 816 5.16 29.97 -15.11
N SER A 817 3.86 30.24 -15.21
CA SER A 817 2.95 30.18 -14.05
C SER A 817 2.89 28.75 -13.49
N THR A 818 2.79 28.60 -12.17
CA THR A 818 2.62 27.29 -11.51
C THR A 818 1.29 26.60 -11.86
N LYS A 819 0.33 27.38 -12.39
CA LYS A 819 -0.99 26.90 -12.83
C LYS A 819 -0.87 26.18 -14.19
N THR A 820 -0.93 24.84 -14.16
CA THR A 820 -0.96 24.01 -15.36
C THR A 820 -2.27 24.16 -16.12
N ILE A 821 -2.17 24.41 -17.42
CA ILE A 821 -3.31 24.58 -18.35
C ILE A 821 -3.56 23.34 -19.22
N GLY A 822 -2.62 22.39 -19.25
CA GLY A 822 -2.70 21.08 -19.90
C GLY A 822 -1.35 20.35 -19.91
N GLU A 823 -1.29 19.18 -20.55
CA GLU A 823 -0.07 18.37 -20.71
C GLU A 823 0.21 18.05 -22.17
N PHE A 824 1.45 18.25 -22.62
CA PHE A 824 1.96 17.83 -23.93
C PHE A 824 2.88 16.61 -23.80
N LEU A 825 2.69 15.63 -24.68
CA LEU A 825 3.58 14.48 -24.84
C LEU A 825 3.86 14.24 -26.33
N GLY A 826 5.10 14.48 -26.73
CA GLY A 826 5.63 14.03 -28.01
C GLY A 826 6.27 12.64 -27.89
N ARG A 827 6.02 11.80 -28.90
CA ARG A 827 6.60 10.47 -29.05
C ARG A 827 7.00 10.26 -30.50
N LEU A 828 8.25 9.87 -30.73
CA LEU A 828 8.76 9.47 -32.04
C LEU A 828 9.19 8.01 -31.97
N GLN A 829 8.44 7.14 -32.64
CA GLN A 829 8.61 5.69 -32.63
C GLN A 829 9.08 5.18 -34.00
N PHE A 830 10.03 4.27 -34.00
CA PHE A 830 10.53 3.53 -35.16
C PHE A 830 10.40 2.03 -34.87
N SER A 831 9.76 1.25 -35.75
CA SER A 831 9.58 -0.20 -35.56
C SER A 831 9.79 -0.95 -36.87
N HIS A 832 10.97 -1.52 -37.07
CA HIS A 832 11.36 -2.21 -38.31
C HIS A 832 11.73 -3.67 -38.05
N SER A 833 11.02 -4.58 -38.73
CA SER A 833 11.21 -6.03 -38.71
C SER A 833 11.79 -6.48 -40.05
N TYR A 834 13.09 -6.79 -40.08
CA TYR A 834 13.78 -7.25 -41.29
C TYR A 834 13.87 -8.78 -41.30
N GLU A 835 13.15 -9.43 -42.21
CA GLU A 835 13.18 -10.88 -42.43
C GLU A 835 14.42 -11.23 -43.29
N LEU A 836 15.33 -12.05 -42.74
CA LEU A 836 16.65 -12.37 -43.33
C LEU A 836 16.61 -13.53 -44.33
N ILE A 837 15.49 -14.25 -44.41
CA ILE A 837 15.26 -15.38 -45.31
C ILE A 837 13.96 -15.09 -46.04
N GLU A 838 13.95 -15.19 -47.38
CA GLU A 838 12.72 -15.01 -48.14
C GLU A 838 11.79 -16.21 -47.97
N SER A 839 10.62 -15.97 -47.37
CA SER A 839 9.51 -16.92 -47.34
C SER A 839 8.36 -16.42 -48.21
N ASP A 840 7.68 -17.32 -48.93
CA ASP A 840 6.58 -16.94 -49.83
C ASP A 840 5.28 -16.53 -49.09
N VAL A 841 5.17 -16.83 -47.80
CA VAL A 841 3.88 -17.01 -47.10
C VAL A 841 3.49 -15.81 -46.23
N ALA A 842 4.45 -14.99 -45.77
CA ALA A 842 4.16 -13.80 -44.98
C ALA A 842 5.05 -12.63 -45.39
N SER A 843 4.51 -11.41 -45.32
CA SER A 843 5.31 -10.22 -45.09
C SER A 843 4.65 -9.44 -43.96
N THR A 844 5.40 -9.24 -42.88
CA THR A 844 4.88 -8.54 -41.69
C THR A 844 4.57 -7.08 -42.02
N LEU A 845 3.46 -6.54 -41.49
CA LEU A 845 3.13 -5.11 -41.62
C LEU A 845 4.11 -4.30 -40.76
N GLN A 846 5.02 -3.58 -41.40
CA GLN A 846 6.02 -2.77 -40.73
C GLN A 846 5.46 -1.37 -40.44
N LYS A 847 5.61 -0.92 -39.19
CA LYS A 847 5.26 0.45 -38.79
C LYS A 847 6.52 1.33 -38.83
N LEU A 848 6.76 1.87 -40.01
CA LEU A 848 7.79 2.89 -40.27
C LEU A 848 7.58 4.12 -39.36
N PRO A 849 8.59 4.98 -39.18
CA PRO A 849 8.56 6.17 -38.33
C PRO A 849 7.18 6.82 -38.13
N GLU A 850 6.76 6.83 -36.87
CA GLU A 850 5.52 7.39 -36.35
C GLU A 850 5.83 8.52 -35.37
N LEU A 851 5.23 9.68 -35.62
CA LEU A 851 5.21 10.82 -34.71
C LEU A 851 3.83 10.93 -34.08
N SER A 852 3.72 10.62 -32.79
CA SER A 852 2.54 10.91 -31.98
C SER A 852 2.76 12.21 -31.19
N LEU A 853 1.79 13.11 -31.23
CA LEU A 853 1.73 14.33 -30.44
C LEU A 853 0.40 14.30 -29.67
N HIS A 854 0.45 14.25 -28.36
CA HIS A 854 -0.72 14.25 -27.48
C HIS A 854 -0.77 15.58 -26.73
N PHE A 855 -1.88 16.29 -26.83
CA PHE A 855 -2.22 17.48 -26.05
C PHE A 855 -3.41 17.09 -25.19
N SER A 856 -3.30 17.16 -23.87
CA SER A 856 -4.32 16.62 -22.97
C SER A 856 -4.65 17.54 -21.82
N ARG A 857 -5.88 17.43 -21.29
CA ARG A 857 -6.43 18.21 -20.18
C ARG A 857 -6.39 19.72 -20.44
N MET A 858 -6.47 20.13 -21.71
CA MET A 858 -6.35 21.53 -22.10
C MET A 858 -7.61 22.29 -21.71
N ARG A 859 -7.51 23.15 -20.69
CA ARG A 859 -8.66 23.92 -20.17
C ARG A 859 -9.01 25.05 -21.12
N MET A 860 -10.23 25.03 -21.67
CA MET A 860 -10.67 26.06 -22.64
C MET A 860 -10.70 27.46 -22.03
N SER A 861 -11.11 27.61 -20.76
CA SER A 861 -11.11 28.89 -20.05
C SER A 861 -9.75 29.59 -19.98
N ASN A 862 -8.65 28.84 -20.06
CA ASN A 862 -7.29 29.33 -19.83
C ASN A 862 -6.47 29.49 -21.12
N LEU A 863 -7.12 29.41 -22.30
CA LEU A 863 -6.48 29.70 -23.58
C LEU A 863 -6.85 31.12 -24.05
N PRO A 864 -5.88 31.99 -24.42
CA PRO A 864 -6.14 33.39 -24.82
C PRO A 864 -7.17 33.56 -25.95
N VAL A 865 -7.27 32.58 -26.86
CA VAL A 865 -8.25 32.58 -27.97
C VAL A 865 -9.69 32.40 -27.48
N PHE A 866 -9.88 31.70 -26.35
CA PHE A 866 -11.18 31.41 -25.75
C PHE A 866 -11.49 32.24 -24.50
N GLU A 867 -10.49 32.89 -23.91
CA GLU A 867 -10.61 33.78 -22.75
C GLU A 867 -11.76 34.78 -22.92
N THR A 868 -11.77 35.57 -24.00
CA THR A 868 -12.84 36.55 -24.30
C THR A 868 -14.24 35.90 -24.43
N ILE A 869 -14.30 34.65 -24.89
CA ILE A 869 -15.55 33.89 -25.02
C ILE A 869 -15.98 33.37 -23.64
N ASN A 870 -15.06 32.85 -22.83
CA ASN A 870 -15.34 32.46 -21.45
C ASN A 870 -15.82 33.66 -20.63
N ASP A 871 -15.13 34.79 -20.71
CA ASP A 871 -15.48 36.06 -20.07
C ASP A 871 -16.92 36.49 -20.40
N THR A 872 -17.29 36.38 -21.68
CA THR A 872 -18.64 36.69 -22.16
C THR A 872 -19.67 35.69 -21.63
N LEU A 873 -19.33 34.40 -21.61
CA LEU A 873 -20.19 33.34 -21.06
C LEU A 873 -20.36 33.48 -19.54
N VAL A 874 -19.32 33.78 -18.79
CA VAL A 874 -19.37 34.11 -17.35
C VAL A 874 -20.30 35.30 -17.17
N LYS A 875 -20.05 36.44 -17.83
CA LYS A 875 -20.86 37.66 -17.71
C LYS A 875 -22.34 37.48 -18.09
N ILE A 876 -22.67 36.52 -18.96
CA ILE A 876 -24.07 36.14 -19.25
C ILE A 876 -24.60 35.15 -18.19
N SER A 877 -23.80 34.16 -17.77
CA SER A 877 -24.14 33.19 -16.74
C SER A 877 -24.51 33.90 -15.43
N GLU A 878 -23.71 34.88 -15.01
CA GLU A 878 -23.98 35.71 -13.84
C GLU A 878 -25.27 36.52 -13.96
N LYS A 879 -25.53 37.13 -15.12
CA LYS A 879 -26.79 37.82 -15.42
C LYS A 879 -28.00 36.88 -15.57
N THR A 880 -27.78 35.57 -15.65
CA THR A 880 -28.82 34.53 -15.74
C THR A 880 -28.87 33.59 -14.52
N LYS A 881 -28.05 33.84 -13.48
CA LYS A 881 -28.18 33.19 -12.15
C LYS A 881 -29.57 33.55 -11.59
N THR A 882 -30.47 32.57 -11.55
CA THR A 882 -31.85 32.73 -11.05
C THR A 882 -32.15 31.74 -9.94
N ASN A 883 -32.87 32.19 -8.90
CA ASN A 883 -33.28 31.36 -7.76
C ASN A 883 -34.44 30.40 -8.10
N ILE A 884 -34.72 30.16 -9.39
CA ILE A 884 -35.83 29.33 -9.89
C ILE A 884 -35.21 28.05 -10.47
N PRO A 885 -35.33 26.87 -9.82
CA PRO A 885 -34.56 25.66 -10.17
C PRO A 885 -34.75 25.12 -11.60
N ILE A 886 -35.78 25.56 -12.30
CA ILE A 886 -36.07 25.17 -13.69
C ILE A 886 -35.51 26.19 -14.72
N LEU A 887 -35.22 27.42 -14.29
CA LEU A 887 -34.58 28.45 -15.13
C LEU A 887 -33.06 28.46 -14.96
N SER A 888 -32.53 27.95 -13.83
CA SER A 888 -31.11 27.59 -13.69
C SER A 888 -30.68 26.40 -14.56
N LEU A 889 -31.58 25.80 -15.34
CA LEU A 889 -31.25 24.90 -16.46
C LEU A 889 -30.83 25.66 -17.74
N ILE A 890 -31.04 26.98 -17.78
CA ILE A 890 -30.87 27.83 -18.97
C ILE A 890 -29.73 28.86 -18.78
N SER A 891 -29.21 29.03 -17.55
CA SER A 891 -28.01 29.83 -17.31
C SER A 891 -26.83 29.26 -18.10
N LEU A 892 -26.22 30.06 -18.98
CA LEU A 892 -25.20 29.57 -19.91
C LEU A 892 -24.01 28.97 -19.14
N PRO A 893 -23.62 27.70 -19.42
CA PRO A 893 -22.52 27.06 -18.72
C PRO A 893 -21.18 27.55 -19.27
N THR A 894 -20.28 27.98 -18.39
CA THR A 894 -18.95 28.57 -18.67
C THR A 894 -17.97 27.56 -19.30
N LEU A 895 -16.75 27.99 -19.64
CA LEU A 895 -15.69 27.13 -20.18
C LEU A 895 -14.72 26.62 -19.09
N GLU A 896 -15.03 26.85 -17.81
CA GLU A 896 -14.20 26.47 -16.66
C GLU A 896 -14.15 24.95 -16.46
N ASP A 897 -15.30 24.28 -16.60
CA ASP A 897 -15.46 22.81 -16.60
C ASP A 897 -15.40 22.22 -18.03
N ALA A 898 -14.74 22.90 -18.98
CA ALA A 898 -14.56 22.45 -20.35
C ALA A 898 -13.08 22.16 -20.66
N SER A 899 -12.76 20.88 -20.84
CA SER A 899 -11.44 20.42 -21.30
C SER A 899 -11.53 19.86 -22.70
N PHE A 900 -10.46 20.04 -23.48
CA PHE A 900 -10.23 19.23 -24.68
C PHE A 900 -8.93 18.44 -24.60
N ASP A 901 -8.93 17.32 -25.32
CA ASP A 901 -7.75 16.56 -25.71
C ASP A 901 -7.60 16.65 -27.25
N LEU A 902 -6.37 16.57 -27.75
CA LEU A 902 -6.01 16.60 -29.17
C LEU A 902 -4.84 15.62 -29.41
N ASP A 903 -5.13 14.56 -30.16
CA ASP A 903 -4.22 13.45 -30.42
C ASP A 903 -3.86 13.39 -31.91
N MET A 904 -2.60 13.66 -32.25
CA MET A 904 -2.11 13.66 -33.64
C MET A 904 -1.09 12.56 -33.86
N ASN A 905 -1.40 11.56 -34.68
CA ASN A 905 -0.52 10.46 -35.05
C ASN A 905 -0.19 10.50 -36.54
N LEU A 906 1.05 10.88 -36.88
CA LEU A 906 1.57 10.88 -38.25
C LEU A 906 2.45 9.65 -38.43
N GLY A 907 1.91 8.62 -39.07
CA GLY A 907 2.51 7.28 -39.19
C GLY A 907 2.81 6.91 -40.64
N ASN A 908 3.85 6.10 -40.83
CA ASN A 908 4.13 5.47 -42.12
C ASN A 908 3.97 3.96 -41.97
N PHE A 909 3.36 3.31 -42.95
CA PHE A 909 3.22 1.85 -43.02
C PHE A 909 3.93 1.32 -44.27
N PHE A 910 4.54 0.15 -44.14
CA PHE A 910 5.13 -0.57 -45.26
C PHE A 910 4.79 -2.06 -45.18
N ARG A 911 4.53 -2.67 -46.33
CA ARG A 911 4.28 -4.11 -46.46
C ARG A 911 4.82 -4.62 -47.80
N LYS A 912 5.81 -5.52 -47.76
CA LYS A 912 6.48 -6.09 -48.95
C LYS A 912 5.50 -6.80 -49.91
N ARG A 913 4.40 -7.37 -49.41
CA ARG A 913 3.35 -8.00 -50.22
C ARG A 913 1.95 -7.85 -49.60
N TYR A 914 1.01 -7.26 -50.34
CA TYR A 914 -0.41 -7.19 -49.98
C TYR A 914 -1.28 -7.67 -51.16
N GLU A 915 -2.02 -8.76 -50.97
CA GLU A 915 -2.79 -9.43 -52.03
C GLU A 915 -1.94 -9.70 -53.29
N LYS A 916 -2.06 -8.87 -54.34
CA LYS A 916 -1.27 -8.94 -55.58
C LYS A 916 -0.17 -7.88 -55.68
N GLU A 917 -0.22 -6.85 -54.84
CA GLU A 917 0.73 -5.74 -54.82
C GLU A 917 2.01 -6.10 -54.08
N GLN A 918 3.12 -5.51 -54.52
CA GLN A 918 4.42 -5.55 -53.86
C GLN A 918 4.82 -4.15 -53.39
N ASP A 919 5.62 -4.09 -52.33
CA ASP A 919 6.19 -2.87 -51.75
C ASP A 919 5.16 -1.75 -51.51
N VAL A 920 4.09 -2.09 -50.78
CA VAL A 920 3.01 -1.15 -50.45
C VAL A 920 3.45 -0.23 -49.31
N TYR A 921 4.00 0.92 -49.69
CA TYR A 921 4.13 2.10 -48.81
C TYR A 921 2.79 2.84 -48.71
N LEU A 922 2.40 3.22 -47.49
CA LEU A 922 1.22 4.03 -47.20
C LEU A 922 1.57 5.05 -46.12
N LYS A 923 1.31 6.33 -46.36
CA LYS A 923 1.44 7.38 -45.33
C LYS A 923 0.07 7.66 -44.73
N THR A 924 0.01 7.80 -43.43
CA THR A 924 -1.24 8.03 -42.70
C THR A 924 -1.10 9.15 -41.68
N GLY A 925 -2.17 9.92 -41.53
CA GLY A 925 -2.35 10.85 -40.43
C GLY A 925 -3.65 10.52 -39.72
N VAL A 926 -3.65 10.54 -38.40
CA VAL A 926 -4.87 10.49 -37.57
C VAL A 926 -4.83 11.71 -36.65
N MET A 927 -5.93 12.45 -36.58
CA MET A 927 -6.11 13.60 -35.71
C MET A 927 -7.44 13.39 -34.97
N GLY A 928 -7.35 12.85 -33.75
CA GLY A 928 -8.45 12.77 -32.80
C GLY A 928 -8.55 14.08 -32.01
N PHE A 929 -9.78 14.53 -31.76
CA PHE A 929 -10.06 15.74 -31.00
C PHE A 929 -11.31 15.54 -30.15
N ASP A 930 -11.15 15.63 -28.84
CA ASP A 930 -12.16 15.25 -27.85
C ASP A 930 -12.49 16.47 -26.99
N ILE A 931 -13.76 16.86 -26.90
CA ILE A 931 -14.26 17.89 -25.97
C ILE A 931 -15.12 17.20 -24.93
N GLN A 932 -14.82 17.42 -23.65
CA GLN A 932 -15.65 16.95 -22.54
C GLN A 932 -16.13 18.14 -21.69
N LYS A 933 -17.42 18.11 -21.33
CA LYS A 933 -18.06 19.13 -20.49
C LYS A 933 -19.00 18.47 -19.49
N GLN A 934 -18.59 18.48 -18.22
CA GLN A 934 -19.44 18.08 -17.09
C GLN A 934 -20.31 19.26 -16.65
N SER A 935 -21.49 19.00 -16.11
CA SER A 935 -22.37 19.99 -15.50
C SER A 935 -23.20 19.36 -14.38
N THR A 936 -23.24 19.98 -13.20
CA THR A 936 -23.88 19.40 -12.00
C THR A 936 -24.87 20.38 -11.36
N LEU A 937 -26.15 20.00 -11.34
CA LEU A 937 -27.26 20.78 -10.77
C LEU A 937 -27.72 20.16 -9.44
N LYS A 938 -27.65 20.95 -8.37
CA LYS A 938 -28.18 20.59 -7.04
C LYS A 938 -29.65 21.03 -6.93
N LEU A 939 -30.58 20.09 -7.12
CA LEU A 939 -32.02 20.32 -7.01
C LEU A 939 -32.50 20.42 -5.55
N SER A 940 -31.79 19.78 -4.63
CA SER A 940 -31.93 19.97 -3.18
C SER A 940 -30.69 19.42 -2.47
N SER A 941 -30.62 19.54 -1.13
CA SER A 941 -29.61 18.88 -0.29
C SER A 941 -29.61 17.34 -0.35
N THR A 942 -30.54 16.72 -1.09
CA THR A 942 -30.63 15.25 -1.28
C THR A 942 -30.94 14.85 -2.72
N ARG A 943 -30.73 15.75 -3.70
CA ARG A 943 -31.04 15.52 -5.12
C ARG A 943 -30.04 16.23 -6.02
N GLU A 944 -29.34 15.46 -6.83
CA GLU A 944 -28.40 15.99 -7.81
C GLU A 944 -28.75 15.43 -9.20
N VAL A 945 -28.67 16.30 -10.20
CA VAL A 945 -28.66 15.93 -11.63
C VAL A 945 -27.28 16.24 -12.16
N ARG A 946 -26.66 15.25 -12.81
CA ARG A 946 -25.44 15.45 -13.59
C ARG A 946 -25.78 15.31 -15.07
N LEU A 947 -25.25 16.21 -15.88
CA LEU A 947 -25.23 16.12 -17.33
C LEU A 947 -23.76 16.13 -17.76
N ASP A 948 -23.31 15.01 -18.31
CA ASP A 948 -21.97 14.85 -18.86
C ASP A 948 -22.11 14.83 -20.39
N LEU A 949 -21.54 15.82 -21.08
CA LEU A 949 -21.55 15.93 -22.55
C LEU A 949 -20.16 15.67 -23.10
N GLY A 950 -20.08 14.91 -24.18
CA GLY A 950 -18.86 14.71 -24.97
C GLY A 950 -19.12 14.91 -26.47
N PHE A 951 -18.10 15.43 -27.14
CA PHE A 951 -17.99 15.49 -28.59
C PHE A 951 -16.59 15.02 -28.96
N ASP A 952 -16.50 13.95 -29.73
CA ASP A 952 -15.24 13.36 -30.17
C ASP A 952 -15.19 13.43 -31.71
N SER A 953 -14.02 13.66 -32.30
CA SER A 953 -13.87 13.80 -33.75
C SER A 953 -12.54 13.23 -34.25
N ASP A 954 -12.61 12.16 -35.03
CA ASP A 954 -11.46 11.49 -35.67
C ASP A 954 -11.35 11.91 -37.15
N ALA A 955 -10.29 12.62 -37.50
CA ALA A 955 -9.91 12.88 -38.89
C ALA A 955 -8.75 11.96 -39.32
N VAL A 956 -8.95 11.17 -40.37
CA VAL A 956 -8.00 10.16 -40.87
C VAL A 956 -7.61 10.49 -42.31
N TRP A 957 -6.33 10.73 -42.54
CA TRP A 957 -5.73 10.97 -43.84
C TRP A 957 -4.90 9.76 -44.30
N HIS A 958 -5.02 9.39 -45.57
CA HIS A 958 -4.18 8.42 -46.27
C HIS A 958 -3.62 9.05 -47.55
N ASP A 959 -2.33 8.83 -47.86
CA ASP A 959 -1.76 9.36 -49.10
C ASP A 959 -2.28 8.67 -50.37
N ARG A 960 -2.79 7.43 -50.27
CA ARG A 960 -3.51 6.72 -51.34
C ARG A 960 -4.49 5.64 -50.86
N ASP A 961 -5.40 5.23 -51.73
CA ASP A 961 -6.26 4.04 -51.58
C ASP A 961 -5.83 2.90 -52.55
N ARG A 962 -6.57 1.78 -52.53
CA ARG A 962 -6.33 0.60 -53.40
C ARG A 962 -6.72 0.82 -54.87
N ASP A 963 -7.60 1.78 -55.14
CA ASP A 963 -8.06 2.12 -56.49
C ASP A 963 -7.09 3.11 -57.19
N GLY A 964 -6.15 3.69 -56.44
CA GLY A 964 -5.07 4.55 -56.94
C GLY A 964 -5.34 6.05 -56.78
N HIS A 965 -6.43 6.44 -56.11
CA HIS A 965 -6.69 7.82 -55.72
C HIS A 965 -5.66 8.29 -54.67
N LYS A 966 -5.51 9.60 -54.50
CA LYS A 966 -4.50 10.21 -53.61
C LYS A 966 -5.08 11.21 -52.62
N ASN A 967 -4.44 11.35 -51.47
CA ASN A 967 -4.81 12.28 -50.39
C ASN A 967 -6.25 12.08 -49.92
N ILE A 968 -6.63 10.84 -49.59
CA ILE A 968 -7.94 10.52 -49.05
C ILE A 968 -8.04 11.03 -47.61
N LEU A 969 -8.91 12.00 -47.37
CA LEU A 969 -9.27 12.47 -46.04
C LEU A 969 -10.66 11.97 -45.68
N ARG A 970 -10.81 11.37 -44.50
CA ARG A 970 -12.08 11.01 -43.89
C ARG A 970 -12.20 11.68 -42.53
N GLY A 971 -13.42 11.98 -42.14
CA GLY A 971 -13.73 12.49 -40.81
C GLY A 971 -14.97 11.79 -40.27
N ILE A 972 -14.96 11.46 -38.98
CA ILE A 972 -16.14 11.07 -38.23
C ILE A 972 -16.19 11.86 -36.94
N TYR A 973 -17.38 11.99 -36.37
CA TYR A 973 -17.59 12.54 -35.04
C TYR A 973 -18.57 11.69 -34.26
N SER A 974 -18.38 11.62 -32.94
CA SER A 974 -19.38 11.14 -32.00
C SER A 974 -19.90 12.27 -31.11
N LEU A 975 -21.15 12.10 -30.66
CA LEU A 975 -21.82 12.92 -29.67
C LEU A 975 -22.37 12.00 -28.60
N ASN A 976 -21.88 12.14 -27.37
CA ASN A 976 -22.40 11.42 -26.22
C ASN A 976 -23.00 12.40 -25.20
N ALA A 977 -24.12 11.99 -24.60
CA ALA A 977 -24.77 12.74 -23.53
C ALA A 977 -25.27 11.78 -22.45
N ASP A 978 -24.80 11.94 -21.22
CA ASP A 978 -25.23 11.15 -20.07
C ASP A 978 -25.93 12.04 -19.04
N ALA A 979 -27.22 11.80 -18.83
CA ALA A 979 -28.05 12.53 -17.88
C ALA A 979 -28.38 11.61 -16.69
N ARG A 980 -27.68 11.78 -15.56
CA ARG A 980 -27.88 10.98 -14.34
C ARG A 980 -28.66 11.76 -13.29
N ASN A 981 -29.68 11.14 -12.73
CA ASN A 981 -30.48 11.66 -11.62
C ASN A 981 -30.32 10.76 -10.39
N ILE A 982 -29.78 11.31 -9.31
CA ILE A 982 -29.55 10.58 -8.05
C ILE A 982 -30.54 11.10 -7.01
N LEU A 983 -31.47 10.22 -6.60
CA LEU A 983 -32.46 10.47 -5.56
C LEU A 983 -32.17 9.54 -4.39
N PHE A 984 -32.17 10.06 -3.17
CA PHE A 984 -32.28 9.22 -1.98
C PHE A 984 -33.26 9.80 -0.97
N ARG A 985 -33.92 8.93 -0.21
CA ARG A 985 -34.78 9.30 0.91
C ARG A 985 -34.51 8.38 2.09
N ILE A 986 -34.38 9.00 3.27
CA ILE A 986 -34.25 8.28 4.53
C ILE A 986 -35.61 8.28 5.23
N TYR A 987 -36.14 7.08 5.46
CA TYR A 987 -37.38 6.83 6.18
C TYR A 987 -37.05 6.46 7.64
N ASP A 988 -37.92 6.86 8.56
CA ASP A 988 -37.95 6.25 9.89
C ASP A 988 -38.73 4.93 9.81
N ILE A 989 -38.12 3.87 10.34
CA ILE A 989 -38.71 2.53 10.41
C ILE A 989 -38.48 1.92 11.80
N SER A 990 -38.43 2.76 12.84
CA SER A 990 -38.22 2.32 14.23
C SER A 990 -39.33 1.39 14.76
N TRP A 991 -40.42 1.21 14.01
CA TRP A 991 -41.45 0.19 14.23
C TRP A 991 -40.99 -1.24 13.89
N ILE A 992 -39.91 -1.42 13.11
CA ILE A 992 -39.28 -2.72 12.88
C ILE A 992 -38.24 -2.97 14.00
N PRO A 993 -38.39 -4.01 14.84
CA PRO A 993 -37.47 -4.29 15.93
C PRO A 993 -36.00 -4.40 15.46
N GLY A 994 -35.10 -3.68 16.14
CA GLY A 994 -33.66 -3.66 15.82
C GLY A 994 -33.25 -2.73 14.66
N ALA A 995 -34.19 -2.27 13.83
CA ALA A 995 -33.93 -1.22 12.84
C ALA A 995 -33.85 0.18 13.49
N ARG A 996 -33.31 1.15 12.75
CA ARG A 996 -33.27 2.58 13.14
C ARG A 996 -33.65 3.51 11.99
N ARG A 997 -33.14 3.26 10.77
CA ARG A 997 -33.48 4.03 9.56
C ARG A 997 -33.40 3.14 8.31
N LEU A 998 -34.19 3.44 7.30
CA LEU A 998 -34.13 2.85 5.96
C LEU A 998 -33.74 3.93 4.96
N ARG A 999 -32.69 3.72 4.18
CA ARG A 999 -32.35 4.51 2.99
C ARG A 999 -32.89 3.78 1.77
N HIS A 1000 -33.77 4.45 1.02
CA HIS A 1000 -34.08 4.07 -0.36
C HIS A 1000 -33.31 5.02 -1.27
N GLN A 1001 -32.52 4.47 -2.19
CA GLN A 1001 -31.78 5.21 -3.20
C GLN A 1001 -32.23 4.75 -4.58
N ILE A 1002 -32.48 5.71 -5.47
CA ILE A 1002 -32.80 5.50 -6.87
C ILE A 1002 -31.77 6.30 -7.68
N ASN A 1003 -31.09 5.62 -8.60
CA ASN A 1003 -30.14 6.19 -9.54
C ASN A 1003 -30.64 5.84 -10.94
N SER A 1004 -31.10 6.85 -11.68
CA SER A 1004 -31.62 6.67 -13.05
C SER A 1004 -30.80 7.51 -14.02
N GLY A 1005 -30.24 6.87 -15.04
CA GLY A 1005 -29.44 7.51 -16.08
C GLY A 1005 -30.03 7.32 -17.48
N VAL A 1006 -29.98 8.35 -18.30
CA VAL A 1006 -30.20 8.28 -19.75
C VAL A 1006 -28.88 8.61 -20.44
N TYR A 1007 -28.30 7.60 -21.09
CA TYR A 1007 -27.13 7.75 -21.95
C TYR A 1007 -27.58 7.74 -23.41
N PHE A 1008 -27.12 8.72 -24.20
CA PHE A 1008 -27.33 8.82 -25.63
C PHE A 1008 -25.97 8.84 -26.34
N ASN A 1009 -25.87 8.11 -27.45
CA ASN A 1009 -24.64 7.91 -28.21
C ASN A 1009 -24.95 7.96 -29.71
N TYR A 1010 -24.41 8.98 -30.38
CA TYR A 1010 -24.61 9.21 -31.81
C TYR A 1010 -23.26 9.30 -32.55
N GLN A 1011 -23.18 8.62 -33.68
CA GLN A 1011 -22.10 8.64 -34.66
C GLN A 1011 -22.71 8.29 -36.03
N PRO A 1012 -22.53 9.12 -37.06
CA PRO A 1012 -23.16 8.91 -38.36
C PRO A 1012 -22.65 7.63 -39.06
N ALA A 1013 -23.41 7.15 -40.04
CA ALA A 1013 -22.95 6.08 -40.91
C ALA A 1013 -21.84 6.59 -41.85
N VAL A 1014 -20.83 5.75 -42.09
CA VAL A 1014 -19.79 5.95 -43.10
C VAL A 1014 -19.99 4.92 -44.21
N ASP A 1015 -19.75 5.33 -45.45
CA ASP A 1015 -19.88 4.45 -46.61
C ASP A 1015 -18.93 3.24 -46.48
N ARG A 1016 -19.51 2.05 -46.61
CA ARG A 1016 -18.81 0.77 -46.46
C ARG A 1016 -18.09 0.35 -47.74
N ASP A 1017 -18.59 0.77 -48.90
CA ASP A 1017 -17.88 0.56 -50.17
C ASP A 1017 -16.59 1.38 -50.16
N GLU A 1018 -16.63 2.61 -49.62
CA GLU A 1018 -15.44 3.41 -49.37
C GLU A 1018 -14.47 2.77 -48.36
N ASN A 1019 -14.97 2.15 -47.28
CA ASN A 1019 -14.11 1.42 -46.33
C ASN A 1019 -13.43 0.20 -46.99
N SER A 1020 -14.03 -0.41 -48.01
CA SER A 1020 -13.41 -1.53 -48.76
C SER A 1020 -12.21 -1.10 -49.63
N ARG A 1021 -12.15 0.18 -50.05
CA ARG A 1021 -11.08 0.75 -50.88
C ARG A 1021 -9.81 1.08 -50.11
N LEU A 1022 -9.86 1.25 -48.79
CA LEU A 1022 -8.67 1.53 -48.00
C LEU A 1022 -7.83 0.26 -47.79
N TYR A 1023 -6.51 0.44 -47.65
CA TYR A 1023 -5.64 -0.60 -47.12
C TYR A 1023 -5.91 -0.77 -45.62
N PRO A 1024 -6.15 -1.99 -45.10
CA PRO A 1024 -6.51 -2.24 -43.69
C PRO A 1024 -5.27 -2.18 -42.76
N PHE A 1025 -4.58 -1.05 -42.77
CA PHE A 1025 -3.31 -0.82 -42.06
C PHE A 1025 -3.54 0.12 -40.88
N GLY A 1026 -3.87 -0.46 -39.72
CA GLY A 1026 -4.11 0.27 -38.47
C GLY A 1026 -5.57 0.24 -37.99
N PRO A 1027 -5.83 0.72 -36.76
CA PRO A 1027 -7.18 0.68 -36.17
C PRO A 1027 -8.14 1.68 -36.82
N SER A 1028 -7.63 2.76 -37.42
CA SER A 1028 -8.39 3.87 -38.00
C SER A 1028 -9.10 3.54 -39.33
N THR A 1029 -9.00 2.30 -39.83
CA THR A 1029 -9.59 1.92 -41.13
C THR A 1029 -11.09 1.57 -41.06
N TYR A 1030 -11.68 1.45 -39.87
CA TYR A 1030 -13.04 0.92 -39.69
C TYR A 1030 -13.90 1.83 -38.83
N PHE A 1031 -14.54 2.80 -39.49
CA PHE A 1031 -15.62 3.57 -38.89
C PHE A 1031 -16.95 2.82 -38.96
N TYR A 1032 -17.67 2.80 -37.84
CA TYR A 1032 -18.98 2.17 -37.70
C TYR A 1032 -20.03 3.20 -37.31
N GLU A 1033 -21.27 3.00 -37.75
CA GLU A 1033 -22.43 3.76 -37.28
C GLU A 1033 -22.70 3.44 -35.80
N ARG A 1034 -23.06 4.44 -34.98
CA ARG A 1034 -23.55 4.23 -33.61
C ARG A 1034 -24.76 5.14 -33.38
N LYS A 1035 -25.94 4.60 -33.08
CA LYS A 1035 -27.16 5.40 -32.85
C LYS A 1035 -27.98 4.77 -31.74
N ASP A 1036 -27.49 4.81 -30.50
CA ASP A 1036 -28.14 4.12 -29.38
C ASP A 1036 -28.53 5.03 -28.22
N ILE A 1037 -29.63 4.64 -27.56
CA ILE A 1037 -30.09 5.24 -26.32
C ILE A 1037 -30.20 4.15 -25.25
N SER A 1038 -29.56 4.38 -24.12
CA SER A 1038 -29.47 3.45 -22.99
C SER A 1038 -30.07 4.09 -21.74
N TYR A 1039 -31.20 3.57 -21.25
CA TYR A 1039 -31.76 3.91 -19.95
C TYR A 1039 -31.33 2.87 -18.91
N THR A 1040 -30.70 3.33 -17.83
CA THR A 1040 -30.33 2.49 -16.68
C THR A 1040 -31.11 2.94 -15.45
N LEU A 1041 -31.69 2.00 -14.72
CA LEU A 1041 -32.34 2.23 -13.43
C LEU A 1041 -31.76 1.27 -12.38
N GLU A 1042 -31.07 1.84 -11.40
CA GLU A 1042 -30.64 1.19 -10.16
C GLU A 1042 -31.54 1.68 -9.01
N THR A 1043 -32.08 0.76 -8.22
CA THR A 1043 -32.77 1.09 -6.96
C THR A 1043 -32.31 0.14 -5.86
N SER A 1044 -31.77 0.70 -4.78
CA SER A 1044 -31.28 -0.04 -3.62
C SER A 1044 -31.97 0.38 -2.33
N ILE A 1045 -32.24 -0.60 -1.47
CA ILE A 1045 -32.85 -0.41 -0.15
C ILE A 1045 -31.86 -0.91 0.90
N GLU A 1046 -31.47 0.01 1.77
CA GLU A 1046 -30.45 -0.22 2.80
C GLU A 1046 -31.02 0.11 4.19
N ILE A 1047 -30.76 -0.72 5.19
CA ILE A 1047 -31.20 -0.49 6.57
C ILE A 1047 -30.00 -0.26 7.49
N LYS A 1048 -30.09 0.77 8.33
CA LYS A 1048 -29.19 0.97 9.48
C LYS A 1048 -29.87 0.44 10.73
N THR A 1049 -29.22 -0.49 11.41
CA THR A 1049 -29.71 -1.13 12.65
C THR A 1049 -29.22 -0.39 13.88
N ARG A 1050 -29.67 -0.81 15.07
CA ARG A 1050 -29.14 -0.29 16.35
C ARG A 1050 -27.75 -0.83 16.69
N LYS A 1051 -27.39 -2.06 16.26
CA LYS A 1051 -26.10 -2.71 16.57
C LYS A 1051 -24.96 -2.39 15.59
N HIS A 1052 -25.23 -2.04 14.33
CA HIS A 1052 -24.19 -1.77 13.32
C HIS A 1052 -24.09 -0.27 12.96
N ARG A 1053 -22.86 0.26 12.90
CA ARG A 1053 -22.59 1.67 12.52
C ARG A 1053 -22.81 1.93 11.01
N SER A 1054 -22.57 0.94 10.16
CA SER A 1054 -22.74 0.98 8.70
C SER A 1054 -24.19 0.66 8.27
N ALA A 1055 -24.53 1.01 7.03
CA ALA A 1055 -25.79 0.62 6.39
C ALA A 1055 -25.66 -0.77 5.75
N LEU A 1056 -26.75 -1.54 5.79
CA LEU A 1056 -26.84 -2.90 5.24
C LEU A 1056 -27.77 -2.88 4.02
N ARG A 1057 -27.22 -3.02 2.81
CA ARG A 1057 -28.01 -3.16 1.58
C ARG A 1057 -28.75 -4.50 1.60
N LEU A 1058 -30.08 -4.45 1.69
CA LEU A 1058 -30.95 -5.63 1.75
C LEU A 1058 -31.51 -6.00 0.39
N ILE A 1059 -31.82 -5.00 -0.44
CA ILE A 1059 -32.30 -5.17 -1.81
C ILE A 1059 -31.46 -4.26 -2.72
N ASP A 1060 -31.05 -4.82 -3.84
CA ASP A 1060 -30.42 -4.13 -4.95
C ASP A 1060 -31.13 -4.60 -6.23
N PHE A 1061 -31.66 -3.67 -7.02
CA PHE A 1061 -32.26 -3.97 -8.32
C PHE A 1061 -31.62 -3.06 -9.36
N ARG A 1062 -31.12 -3.63 -10.44
CA ARG A 1062 -30.59 -2.90 -11.60
C ARG A 1062 -31.27 -3.43 -12.85
N THR A 1063 -31.78 -2.54 -13.70
CA THR A 1063 -32.23 -2.88 -15.05
C THR A 1063 -31.64 -1.93 -16.06
N GLN A 1064 -31.38 -2.44 -17.27
CA GLN A 1064 -30.90 -1.65 -18.41
C GLN A 1064 -31.80 -1.90 -19.62
N LEU A 1065 -32.20 -0.82 -20.28
CA LEU A 1065 -32.91 -0.82 -21.56
C LEU A 1065 -31.97 -0.15 -22.57
N ARG A 1066 -31.67 -0.77 -23.70
CA ARG A 1066 -30.92 -0.15 -24.80
C ARG A 1066 -31.71 -0.30 -26.10
N GLY A 1067 -32.01 0.82 -26.74
CA GLY A 1067 -32.55 0.89 -28.09
C GLY A 1067 -31.41 1.19 -29.06
N ASP A 1068 -31.30 0.43 -30.13
CA ASP A 1068 -30.29 0.62 -31.17
C ASP A 1068 -30.99 0.98 -32.49
N PHE A 1069 -30.60 2.12 -33.06
CA PHE A 1069 -31.24 2.74 -34.22
C PHE A 1069 -30.27 2.89 -35.40
N THR A 1070 -29.17 2.13 -35.41
CA THR A 1070 -28.32 1.99 -36.60
C THR A 1070 -29.12 1.47 -37.78
N GLU A 1071 -28.91 2.02 -38.97
CA GLU A 1071 -29.56 1.59 -40.21
C GLU A 1071 -29.12 0.17 -40.62
N TYR A 1072 -27.96 -0.29 -40.14
CA TYR A 1072 -27.49 -1.66 -40.29
C TYR A 1072 -27.47 -2.41 -38.94
N ALA A 1073 -28.45 -3.29 -38.72
CA ALA A 1073 -28.50 -4.11 -37.52
C ALA A 1073 -27.37 -5.17 -37.50
N ALA A 1074 -26.62 -5.22 -36.40
CA ALA A 1074 -25.52 -6.18 -36.21
C ALA A 1074 -25.98 -7.65 -36.14
N GLU A 1075 -27.22 -7.90 -35.65
CA GLU A 1075 -27.86 -9.23 -35.60
C GLU A 1075 -29.39 -9.09 -35.74
N ASN A 1076 -30.02 -9.97 -36.52
CA ASN A 1076 -31.47 -10.24 -36.62
C ASN A 1076 -32.43 -9.03 -36.70
N ASN A 1077 -31.97 -7.87 -37.20
CA ASN A 1077 -32.78 -6.67 -37.38
C ASN A 1077 -33.48 -6.16 -36.10
N ARG A 1078 -32.87 -6.38 -34.92
CA ARG A 1078 -33.41 -5.96 -33.61
C ARG A 1078 -33.28 -4.45 -33.41
N THR A 1079 -34.34 -3.81 -32.90
CA THR A 1079 -34.37 -2.37 -32.55
C THR A 1079 -34.01 -2.12 -31.09
N TYR A 1080 -34.00 -3.17 -30.27
CA TYR A 1080 -33.72 -3.10 -28.85
C TYR A 1080 -32.84 -4.30 -28.44
N ASP A 1081 -31.88 -4.07 -27.56
CA ASP A 1081 -31.15 -5.16 -26.92
C ASP A 1081 -32.02 -5.86 -25.86
N TYR A 1082 -31.56 -7.04 -25.43
CA TYR A 1082 -32.20 -7.77 -24.36
C TYR A 1082 -32.24 -6.97 -23.05
N ILE A 1083 -33.43 -6.86 -22.46
CA ILE A 1083 -33.63 -6.24 -21.16
C ILE A 1083 -33.11 -7.21 -20.09
N GLU A 1084 -31.91 -6.94 -19.58
CA GLU A 1084 -31.37 -7.63 -18.41
C GLU A 1084 -31.72 -6.84 -17.14
N SER A 1085 -32.36 -7.54 -16.20
CA SER A 1085 -32.67 -7.03 -14.86
C SER A 1085 -32.08 -7.95 -13.80
N ASP A 1086 -31.11 -7.43 -13.04
CA ASP A 1086 -30.47 -8.06 -11.90
C ASP A 1086 -31.17 -7.66 -10.60
N ILE A 1087 -31.33 -8.63 -9.69
CA ILE A 1087 -31.92 -8.47 -8.38
C ILE A 1087 -31.06 -9.21 -7.35
N THR A 1088 -30.48 -8.48 -6.39
CA THR A 1088 -29.74 -9.07 -5.26
C THR A 1088 -30.49 -8.80 -3.96
N LEU A 1089 -30.79 -9.87 -3.22
CA LEU A 1089 -31.42 -9.82 -1.91
C LEU A 1089 -30.44 -10.36 -0.86
N THR A 1090 -30.08 -9.53 0.12
CA THR A 1090 -29.22 -9.92 1.26
C THR A 1090 -30.01 -9.69 2.57
N PRO A 1091 -31.00 -10.53 2.88
CA PRO A 1091 -32.00 -10.23 3.93
C PRO A 1091 -31.48 -10.35 5.37
N LEU A 1092 -30.27 -10.87 5.61
CA LEU A 1092 -29.71 -11.05 6.96
C LEU A 1092 -28.52 -10.10 7.21
N PRO A 1093 -28.45 -9.40 8.36
CA PRO A 1093 -27.37 -8.46 8.67
C PRO A 1093 -25.95 -9.03 8.61
N ASN A 1094 -25.80 -10.30 8.95
CA ASN A 1094 -24.54 -11.05 8.89
C ASN A 1094 -24.14 -11.50 7.47
N ARG A 1095 -24.95 -11.17 6.45
CA ARG A 1095 -24.79 -11.55 5.04
C ARG A 1095 -24.70 -13.06 4.79
N THR A 1096 -25.14 -13.91 5.72
CA THR A 1096 -25.07 -15.37 5.54
C THR A 1096 -26.05 -15.92 4.52
N MET A 1097 -27.09 -15.16 4.17
CA MET A 1097 -28.06 -15.50 3.13
C MET A 1097 -28.02 -14.45 2.03
N SER A 1098 -27.86 -14.91 0.78
CA SER A 1098 -27.89 -14.08 -0.42
C SER A 1098 -28.72 -14.77 -1.50
N ILE A 1099 -29.57 -14.01 -2.19
CA ILE A 1099 -30.35 -14.47 -3.33
C ILE A 1099 -30.06 -13.53 -4.49
N ILE A 1100 -29.42 -14.04 -5.55
CA ILE A 1100 -29.15 -13.30 -6.77
C ILE A 1100 -30.09 -13.82 -7.85
N MET A 1101 -30.74 -12.95 -8.59
CA MET A 1101 -31.58 -13.29 -9.74
C MET A 1101 -31.22 -12.38 -10.92
N ARG A 1102 -31.13 -12.95 -12.12
CA ARG A 1102 -31.06 -12.22 -13.39
C ARG A 1102 -32.21 -12.69 -14.27
N THR A 1103 -33.04 -11.78 -14.75
CA THR A 1103 -34.00 -12.08 -15.81
C THR A 1103 -33.60 -11.37 -17.09
N THR A 1104 -33.71 -12.07 -18.22
CA THR A 1104 -33.45 -11.53 -19.55
C THR A 1104 -34.75 -11.59 -20.34
N HIS A 1105 -35.28 -10.44 -20.76
CA HIS A 1105 -36.42 -10.35 -21.65
C HIS A 1105 -36.00 -9.85 -23.04
N ASP A 1106 -36.61 -10.42 -24.07
CA ASP A 1106 -36.50 -9.96 -25.45
C ASP A 1106 -37.69 -9.04 -25.77
N PRO A 1107 -37.49 -7.71 -25.86
CA PRO A 1107 -38.54 -6.77 -26.22
C PRO A 1107 -38.94 -6.83 -27.71
N ASN A 1108 -38.14 -7.47 -28.57
CA ASN A 1108 -38.39 -7.56 -30.00
C ASN A 1108 -39.48 -8.59 -30.34
N PRO A 1109 -40.09 -8.56 -31.55
CA PRO A 1109 -41.01 -9.59 -31.99
C PRO A 1109 -40.28 -10.92 -32.16
N SER A 1110 -40.66 -11.95 -31.40
CA SER A 1110 -40.01 -13.25 -31.49
C SER A 1110 -40.37 -13.98 -32.79
N GLU A 1111 -39.35 -14.37 -33.56
CA GLU A 1111 -39.44 -15.09 -34.85
C GLU A 1111 -40.39 -16.32 -34.86
N VAL A 1112 -40.61 -16.94 -33.69
CA VAL A 1112 -41.37 -18.19 -33.56
C VAL A 1112 -42.90 -17.98 -33.43
N ASP A 1113 -43.37 -16.83 -32.92
CA ASP A 1113 -44.81 -16.55 -32.74
C ASP A 1113 -45.23 -15.07 -32.77
N GLY A 1114 -44.33 -14.17 -33.15
CA GLY A 1114 -44.54 -12.71 -33.23
C GLY A 1114 -44.62 -11.96 -31.89
N LYS A 1115 -44.64 -12.65 -30.73
CA LYS A 1115 -44.84 -11.99 -29.42
C LYS A 1115 -43.58 -11.29 -28.95
N ARG A 1116 -43.77 -10.10 -28.36
CA ARG A 1116 -42.76 -9.25 -27.73
C ARG A 1116 -42.63 -9.53 -26.22
N PHE A 1117 -41.58 -9.00 -25.60
CA PHE A 1117 -41.27 -9.10 -24.16
C PHE A 1117 -41.19 -10.54 -23.62
N LYS A 1118 -40.66 -11.47 -24.43
CA LYS A 1118 -40.49 -12.87 -23.99
C LYS A 1118 -39.35 -12.99 -22.98
N GLN A 1119 -39.55 -13.73 -21.90
CA GLN A 1119 -38.44 -14.14 -21.04
C GLN A 1119 -37.59 -15.18 -21.78
N VAL A 1120 -36.42 -14.75 -22.29
CA VAL A 1120 -35.45 -15.58 -23.01
C VAL A 1120 -34.31 -16.07 -22.11
N GLY A 1121 -34.23 -15.56 -20.87
CA GLY A 1121 -33.30 -16.05 -19.87
C GLY A 1121 -33.80 -15.82 -18.46
N PHE A 1122 -33.49 -16.76 -17.57
CA PHE A 1122 -33.68 -16.62 -16.13
C PHE A 1122 -32.57 -17.35 -15.40
N ARG A 1123 -31.81 -16.63 -14.58
CA ARG A 1123 -30.84 -17.23 -13.65
C ARG A 1123 -31.26 -16.86 -12.24
N SER A 1124 -31.21 -17.80 -11.31
CA SER A 1124 -31.24 -17.50 -9.88
C SER A 1124 -30.17 -18.31 -9.16
N ASN A 1125 -29.66 -17.76 -8.06
CA ASN A 1125 -28.72 -18.42 -7.16
C ASN A 1125 -29.03 -18.00 -5.73
N PHE A 1126 -29.62 -18.93 -4.98
CA PHE A 1126 -29.77 -18.86 -3.53
C PHE A 1126 -28.51 -19.44 -2.88
N SER A 1127 -27.91 -18.74 -1.93
CA SER A 1127 -26.85 -19.27 -1.08
C SER A 1127 -27.13 -18.95 0.38
N TYR A 1128 -26.94 -19.95 1.26
CA TYR A 1128 -27.11 -19.82 2.70
C TYR A 1128 -26.03 -20.60 3.46
N ARG A 1129 -25.21 -19.86 4.22
CA ARG A 1129 -24.03 -20.37 4.91
C ARG A 1129 -24.13 -20.19 6.42
N ARG A 1130 -24.11 -21.29 7.17
CA ARG A 1130 -23.84 -21.31 8.61
C ARG A 1130 -22.42 -21.81 8.87
N GLU A 1131 -22.00 -21.77 10.12
CA GLU A 1131 -20.72 -22.31 10.60
C GLU A 1131 -20.52 -23.78 10.18
N LYS A 1132 -21.55 -24.61 10.38
CA LYS A 1132 -21.49 -26.07 10.16
C LYS A 1132 -22.02 -26.53 8.80
N TRP A 1133 -22.52 -25.63 7.96
CA TRP A 1133 -23.02 -26.01 6.62
C TRP A 1133 -23.16 -24.84 5.64
N ASN A 1134 -23.05 -25.15 4.36
CA ASN A 1134 -23.19 -24.22 3.26
C ASN A 1134 -24.10 -24.84 2.19
N LEU A 1135 -25.22 -24.21 1.90
CA LEU A 1135 -26.17 -24.63 0.85
C LEU A 1135 -26.18 -23.58 -0.26
N THR A 1136 -25.96 -24.01 -1.50
CA THR A 1136 -26.17 -23.19 -2.70
C THR A 1136 -27.10 -23.92 -3.65
N PHE A 1137 -28.15 -23.23 -4.11
CA PHE A 1137 -29.12 -23.73 -5.08
C PHE A 1137 -29.27 -22.71 -6.21
N GLY A 1138 -28.92 -23.13 -7.42
CA GLY A 1138 -28.97 -22.33 -8.63
C GLY A 1138 -29.92 -22.90 -9.68
N ASN A 1139 -30.49 -22.02 -10.48
CA ASN A 1139 -31.26 -22.31 -11.67
C ASN A 1139 -30.74 -21.43 -12.79
N SER A 1140 -30.57 -21.99 -13.99
CA SER A 1140 -30.17 -21.26 -15.18
C SER A 1140 -30.96 -21.77 -16.39
N PHE A 1141 -31.88 -20.94 -16.88
CA PHE A 1141 -32.62 -21.09 -18.12
C PHE A 1141 -32.10 -20.09 -19.15
N SER A 1142 -31.87 -20.55 -20.38
CA SER A 1142 -31.56 -19.69 -21.53
C SER A 1142 -32.17 -20.28 -22.80
N LYS A 1143 -32.87 -19.42 -23.55
CA LYS A 1143 -33.42 -19.66 -24.88
C LYS A 1143 -33.25 -18.38 -25.72
N ARG A 1144 -31.99 -17.97 -25.92
CA ARG A 1144 -31.60 -16.89 -26.85
C ARG A 1144 -31.49 -17.37 -28.31
N THR A 1145 -31.51 -18.67 -28.56
CA THR A 1145 -31.56 -19.29 -29.89
C THR A 1145 -32.76 -20.24 -30.00
N SER A 1146 -32.89 -20.96 -31.11
CA SER A 1146 -33.92 -21.99 -31.31
C SER A 1146 -33.93 -23.06 -30.21
N TYR A 1147 -32.76 -23.41 -29.66
CA TYR A 1147 -32.59 -24.39 -28.61
C TYR A 1147 -32.76 -23.76 -27.22
N ALA A 1148 -33.58 -24.41 -26.37
CA ALA A 1148 -33.68 -24.08 -24.96
C ALA A 1148 -32.68 -24.92 -24.15
N SER A 1149 -32.06 -24.29 -23.16
CA SER A 1149 -31.25 -24.94 -22.13
C SER A 1149 -31.80 -24.59 -20.76
N ARG A 1150 -31.85 -25.56 -19.84
CA ARG A 1150 -32.22 -25.30 -18.44
C ARG A 1150 -31.52 -26.25 -17.49
N ARG A 1151 -30.60 -25.73 -16.68
CA ARG A 1151 -29.87 -26.48 -15.65
C ARG A 1151 -30.27 -25.99 -14.26
N ILE A 1152 -30.42 -26.92 -13.32
CA ILE A 1152 -30.61 -26.66 -11.89
C ILE A 1152 -29.41 -27.27 -11.18
N ASN A 1153 -28.58 -26.44 -10.55
CA ASN A 1153 -27.37 -26.85 -9.85
C ASN A 1153 -27.58 -26.75 -8.34
N THR A 1154 -27.23 -27.79 -7.59
CA THR A 1154 -27.28 -27.80 -6.12
C THR A 1154 -25.91 -28.17 -5.58
N SER A 1155 -25.47 -27.46 -4.53
CA SER A 1155 -24.26 -27.75 -3.77
C SER A 1155 -24.59 -27.66 -2.28
N PHE A 1156 -24.27 -28.69 -1.52
CA PHE A 1156 -24.49 -28.75 -0.08
C PHE A 1156 -23.27 -29.34 0.61
N GLN A 1157 -22.60 -28.51 1.40
CA GLN A 1157 -21.47 -28.87 2.23
C GLN A 1157 -21.91 -28.91 3.69
N TYR A 1158 -21.65 -30.01 4.40
CA TYR A 1158 -21.99 -30.21 5.82
C TYR A 1158 -20.74 -30.61 6.61
N ARG A 1159 -20.34 -29.74 7.55
CA ARG A 1159 -19.14 -29.89 8.39
C ARG A 1159 -19.53 -29.74 9.87
N PRO A 1160 -20.02 -30.80 10.54
CA PRO A 1160 -20.53 -30.70 11.92
C PRO A 1160 -19.45 -30.42 12.97
N ASN A 1161 -18.18 -30.73 12.66
CA ASN A 1161 -16.99 -30.48 13.48
C ASN A 1161 -15.74 -30.38 12.58
N SER A 1162 -14.55 -30.20 13.17
CA SER A 1162 -13.28 -30.12 12.43
C SER A 1162 -12.87 -31.41 11.72
N MET A 1163 -13.43 -32.57 12.10
CA MET A 1163 -12.97 -33.91 11.73
C MET A 1163 -13.84 -34.62 10.69
N PHE A 1164 -14.99 -34.05 10.30
CA PHE A 1164 -15.94 -34.68 9.37
C PHE A 1164 -16.58 -33.63 8.45
N GLU A 1165 -16.61 -33.91 7.15
CA GLU A 1165 -17.07 -33.00 6.09
C GLU A 1165 -17.75 -33.83 4.98
N VAL A 1166 -18.90 -33.35 4.48
CA VAL A 1166 -19.67 -34.00 3.43
C VAL A 1166 -20.01 -32.97 2.37
N ASP A 1167 -19.54 -33.17 1.14
CA ASP A 1167 -19.79 -32.31 -0.01
C ASP A 1167 -20.66 -33.04 -1.03
N PHE A 1168 -21.91 -32.62 -1.16
CA PHE A 1168 -22.83 -33.10 -2.20
C PHE A 1168 -22.99 -32.02 -3.28
N ASN A 1169 -22.85 -32.38 -4.56
CA ASN A 1169 -23.19 -31.50 -5.68
C ASN A 1169 -23.99 -32.25 -6.74
N ALA A 1170 -24.96 -31.60 -7.39
CA ALA A 1170 -25.72 -32.17 -8.49
C ALA A 1170 -26.16 -31.11 -9.51
N ASP A 1171 -25.89 -31.38 -10.79
CA ASP A 1171 -26.45 -30.65 -11.93
C ASP A 1171 -27.59 -31.48 -12.55
N TYR A 1172 -28.82 -30.99 -12.47
CA TYR A 1172 -29.97 -31.54 -13.18
C TYR A 1172 -30.24 -30.74 -14.45
N ASP A 1173 -30.23 -31.40 -15.62
CA ASP A 1173 -30.71 -30.83 -16.87
C ASP A 1173 -32.22 -31.08 -16.99
N TRP A 1174 -32.98 -29.99 -16.98
CA TRP A 1174 -34.44 -30.00 -17.00
C TRP A 1174 -35.03 -30.21 -18.41
N VAL A 1175 -34.23 -30.02 -19.46
CA VAL A 1175 -34.66 -30.25 -20.85
C VAL A 1175 -34.54 -31.73 -21.18
N GLU A 1176 -33.38 -32.33 -20.86
CA GLU A 1176 -33.10 -33.77 -21.00
C GLU A 1176 -33.74 -34.61 -19.87
N LYS A 1177 -34.27 -33.94 -18.83
CA LYS A 1177 -34.90 -34.51 -17.62
C LYS A 1177 -34.00 -35.49 -16.84
N GLN A 1178 -32.68 -35.31 -16.92
CA GLN A 1178 -31.68 -36.18 -16.31
C GLN A 1178 -30.63 -35.37 -15.54
N PHE A 1179 -29.98 -36.00 -14.56
CA PHE A 1179 -28.77 -35.42 -13.98
C PHE A 1179 -27.64 -35.44 -15.01
N TYR A 1180 -27.09 -34.27 -15.32
CA TYR A 1180 -25.85 -34.12 -16.09
C TYR A 1180 -24.63 -34.41 -15.22
N SER A 1181 -24.64 -34.00 -13.94
CA SER A 1181 -23.59 -34.32 -12.97
C SER A 1181 -24.19 -34.64 -11.61
N GLN A 1182 -23.54 -35.53 -10.85
CA GLN A 1182 -23.77 -35.77 -9.43
C GLN A 1182 -22.43 -36.08 -8.78
N SER A 1183 -22.23 -35.66 -7.53
CA SER A 1183 -21.06 -36.00 -6.73
C SER A 1183 -21.43 -36.05 -5.26
N LEU A 1184 -20.79 -36.96 -4.54
CA LEU A 1184 -20.84 -37.04 -3.09
C LEU A 1184 -19.42 -37.36 -2.59
N THR A 1185 -18.79 -36.39 -1.95
CA THR A 1185 -17.54 -36.59 -1.20
C THR A 1185 -17.87 -36.66 0.28
N ILE A 1186 -17.33 -37.64 0.99
CA ILE A 1186 -17.34 -37.74 2.45
C ILE A 1186 -15.89 -37.80 2.90
N ARG A 1187 -15.49 -36.83 3.70
CA ARG A 1187 -14.14 -36.69 4.24
C ARG A 1187 -14.17 -36.85 5.76
N ARG A 1188 -13.23 -37.64 6.30
CA ARG A 1188 -13.07 -37.86 7.74
C ARG A 1188 -11.59 -37.84 8.13
N ASN A 1189 -11.22 -36.87 8.94
CA ASN A 1189 -9.94 -36.85 9.63
C ASN A 1189 -9.96 -37.88 10.79
N LEU A 1190 -8.88 -38.64 10.92
CA LEU A 1190 -8.65 -39.73 11.86
C LEU A 1190 -7.33 -39.49 12.63
N HIS A 1191 -7.07 -38.23 12.99
CA HIS A 1191 -5.85 -37.68 13.60
C HIS A 1191 -4.62 -37.72 12.67
N ASP A 1192 -4.07 -38.89 12.40
CA ASP A 1192 -2.87 -39.06 11.56
C ASP A 1192 -3.24 -39.32 10.09
N TRP A 1193 -4.49 -39.72 9.82
CA TRP A 1193 -4.98 -40.09 8.50
C TRP A 1193 -6.18 -39.24 8.08
N ASP A 1194 -6.32 -39.00 6.78
CA ASP A 1194 -7.46 -38.33 6.16
C ASP A 1194 -8.13 -39.27 5.17
N LEU A 1195 -9.28 -39.82 5.56
CA LEU A 1195 -10.12 -40.69 4.73
C LEU A 1195 -11.00 -39.82 3.83
N ARG A 1196 -10.98 -40.08 2.52
CA ARG A 1196 -11.85 -39.48 1.52
C ARG A 1196 -12.56 -40.57 0.72
N LEU A 1197 -13.89 -40.59 0.81
CA LEU A 1197 -14.76 -41.33 -0.10
C LEU A 1197 -15.31 -40.33 -1.11
N SER A 1198 -15.19 -40.58 -2.42
CA SER A 1198 -15.83 -39.72 -3.43
C SER A 1198 -16.52 -40.58 -4.49
N TRP A 1199 -17.83 -40.41 -4.64
CA TRP A 1199 -18.60 -40.90 -5.78
C TRP A 1199 -18.86 -39.74 -6.75
N HIS A 1200 -18.76 -39.99 -8.05
CA HIS A 1200 -19.08 -39.03 -9.09
C HIS A 1200 -19.80 -39.71 -10.25
N ARG A 1201 -20.81 -39.05 -10.81
CA ARG A 1201 -21.47 -39.41 -12.06
C ARG A 1201 -21.51 -38.18 -12.95
N ILE A 1202 -21.19 -38.33 -14.24
CA ILE A 1202 -21.23 -37.26 -15.23
C ILE A 1202 -21.70 -37.76 -16.58
N GLY A 1203 -22.42 -36.92 -17.33
CA GLY A 1203 -22.97 -37.24 -18.65
C GLY A 1203 -24.45 -37.63 -18.63
N ILE A 1204 -25.05 -37.62 -19.82
CA ILE A 1204 -26.49 -37.84 -20.06
C ILE A 1204 -26.67 -39.17 -20.80
N LYS A 1205 -27.67 -39.97 -20.37
CA LYS A 1205 -27.99 -41.24 -21.02
C LYS A 1205 -28.81 -40.98 -22.27
N ARG A 1206 -28.19 -41.19 -23.43
CA ARG A 1206 -28.79 -41.11 -24.77
C ARG A 1206 -28.78 -42.50 -25.43
N PRO A 1207 -29.55 -42.73 -26.52
CA PRO A 1207 -29.42 -43.95 -27.32
C PRO A 1207 -27.99 -44.14 -27.86
N PRO A 1208 -27.56 -45.38 -28.17
CA PRO A 1208 -26.35 -45.62 -28.93
C PRO A 1208 -26.40 -44.86 -30.28
N ASP A 1209 -25.29 -44.31 -30.78
CA ASP A 1209 -23.92 -44.40 -30.24
C ASP A 1209 -23.55 -43.25 -29.28
N PHE A 1210 -24.51 -42.42 -28.87
CA PHE A 1210 -24.29 -41.14 -28.17
C PHE A 1210 -24.32 -41.23 -26.63
N ASN A 1211 -24.34 -42.44 -26.07
CA ASN A 1211 -24.35 -42.65 -24.61
C ASN A 1211 -22.99 -42.29 -24.00
N SER A 1212 -22.96 -41.27 -23.14
CA SER A 1212 -21.73 -40.68 -22.59
C SER A 1212 -21.74 -40.55 -21.07
N VAL A 1213 -22.50 -41.41 -20.38
CA VAL A 1213 -22.54 -41.46 -18.91
C VAL A 1213 -21.32 -42.20 -18.35
N ARG A 1214 -20.51 -41.49 -17.57
CA ARG A 1214 -19.44 -42.02 -16.72
C ARG A 1214 -19.87 -42.06 -15.26
N GLN A 1215 -19.38 -43.07 -14.54
CA GLN A 1215 -19.52 -43.17 -13.07
C GLN A 1215 -18.19 -43.60 -12.47
N ASP A 1216 -17.71 -42.83 -11.51
CA ASP A 1216 -16.50 -43.09 -10.73
C ASP A 1216 -16.89 -43.37 -9.28
N PHE A 1217 -16.30 -44.39 -8.67
CA PHE A 1217 -16.26 -44.53 -7.22
C PHE A 1217 -14.81 -44.53 -6.74
N THR A 1218 -14.51 -43.79 -5.68
CA THR A 1218 -13.14 -43.56 -5.21
C THR A 1218 -13.09 -43.66 -3.69
N PHE A 1219 -12.12 -44.42 -3.19
CA PHE A 1219 -11.78 -44.58 -1.79
C PHE A 1219 -10.31 -44.20 -1.66
N GLN A 1220 -9.98 -43.20 -0.86
CA GLN A 1220 -8.63 -42.67 -0.69
C GLN A 1220 -8.33 -42.48 0.79
N ILE A 1221 -7.15 -42.92 1.23
CA ILE A 1221 -6.61 -42.65 2.56
C ILE A 1221 -5.28 -41.92 2.37
N ASN A 1222 -5.17 -40.72 2.94
CA ASN A 1222 -3.94 -39.94 2.97
C ASN A 1222 -3.32 -40.02 4.37
N LEU A 1223 -2.00 -40.17 4.50
CA LEU A 1223 -1.30 -39.91 5.76
C LEU A 1223 -1.05 -38.39 5.86
N ILE A 1224 -1.50 -37.77 6.95
CA ILE A 1224 -1.38 -36.32 7.14
C ILE A 1224 0.07 -35.91 7.43
N ALA A 1225 0.88 -36.83 7.97
CA ALA A 1225 2.29 -36.60 8.34
C ALA A 1225 3.30 -36.70 7.18
N ASP A 1226 2.98 -37.40 6.08
CA ASP A 1226 3.90 -37.59 4.94
C ASP A 1226 3.21 -37.25 3.62
N SER A 1227 3.67 -36.17 2.98
CA SER A 1227 3.18 -35.69 1.69
C SER A 1227 3.31 -36.68 0.52
N ALA A 1228 4.13 -37.73 0.64
CA ALA A 1228 4.28 -38.77 -0.38
C ALA A 1228 3.33 -39.97 -0.20
N ALA A 1229 2.67 -40.11 0.95
CA ALA A 1229 1.96 -41.32 1.34
C ALA A 1229 0.43 -41.15 1.33
N SER A 1230 -0.18 -41.30 0.15
CA SER A 1230 -1.60 -41.68 0.07
C SER A 1230 -1.80 -42.94 -0.77
N VAL A 1231 -2.86 -43.69 -0.45
CA VAL A 1231 -3.27 -44.90 -1.16
C VAL A 1231 -4.74 -44.77 -1.50
N GLY A 1232 -5.12 -45.14 -2.72
CA GLY A 1232 -6.52 -45.20 -3.11
C GLY A 1232 -6.87 -46.40 -3.99
N LEU A 1233 -8.14 -46.75 -3.91
CA LEU A 1233 -8.85 -47.72 -4.74
C LEU A 1233 -9.96 -46.96 -5.47
N GLY A 1234 -10.20 -47.25 -6.74
CA GLY A 1234 -11.37 -46.70 -7.42
C GLY A 1234 -11.80 -47.49 -8.64
N TYR A 1235 -13.08 -47.36 -8.95
CA TYR A 1235 -13.76 -47.99 -10.08
C TYR A 1235 -14.10 -46.93 -11.13
N ASP A 1236 -13.83 -47.22 -12.39
CA ASP A 1236 -14.24 -46.43 -13.56
C ASP A 1236 -15.23 -47.22 -14.41
N ALA A 1237 -16.49 -46.78 -14.45
CA ALA A 1237 -17.54 -47.45 -15.22
C ALA A 1237 -17.48 -47.23 -16.75
N VAL A 1238 -16.51 -46.46 -17.27
CA VAL A 1238 -16.27 -46.34 -18.73
C VAL A 1238 -15.33 -47.43 -19.23
N THR A 1239 -14.37 -47.86 -18.41
CA THR A 1239 -13.50 -49.00 -18.70
C THR A 1239 -13.93 -50.29 -18.00
N GLU A 1240 -14.91 -50.21 -17.09
CA GLU A 1240 -15.34 -51.27 -16.16
C GLU A 1240 -14.19 -51.82 -15.27
N THR A 1241 -13.12 -51.03 -15.08
CA THR A 1241 -11.93 -51.45 -14.32
C THR A 1241 -11.90 -50.94 -12.89
N TRP A 1242 -11.27 -51.73 -12.01
CA TRP A 1242 -10.82 -51.31 -10.70
C TRP A 1242 -9.32 -50.98 -10.76
N GLY A 1243 -8.94 -49.77 -10.36
CA GLY A 1243 -7.55 -49.36 -10.19
C GLY A 1243 -7.21 -49.19 -8.71
N PHE A 1244 -5.99 -49.59 -8.33
CA PHE A 1244 -5.37 -49.33 -7.03
C PHE A 1244 -4.03 -48.61 -7.25
N ARG A 1245 -3.78 -47.48 -6.55
CA ARG A 1245 -2.55 -46.69 -6.71
C ARG A 1245 -2.13 -46.02 -5.40
N SER A 1246 -0.82 -45.82 -5.23
CA SER A 1246 -0.29 -44.75 -4.38
C SER A 1246 -0.31 -43.41 -5.13
N LEU A 1247 -0.58 -42.31 -4.42
CA LEU A 1247 -0.57 -40.95 -4.94
C LEU A 1247 0.11 -39.98 -3.96
N PRO A 1248 0.63 -38.83 -4.40
CA PRO A 1248 0.99 -37.73 -3.52
C PRO A 1248 -0.23 -37.19 -2.76
N VAL A 1249 -0.04 -36.83 -1.49
CA VAL A 1249 -1.12 -36.32 -0.63
C VAL A 1249 -1.68 -34.99 -1.17
N GLY A 1250 -3.00 -34.83 -1.09
CA GLY A 1250 -3.72 -33.65 -1.57
C GLY A 1250 -4.18 -33.76 -3.04
N VAL A 1251 -3.61 -34.66 -3.83
CA VAL A 1251 -4.14 -35.00 -5.16
C VAL A 1251 -5.41 -35.85 -4.99
N PRO A 1252 -6.56 -35.48 -5.58
CA PRO A 1252 -7.75 -36.34 -5.58
C PRO A 1252 -7.47 -37.65 -6.32
N TYR A 1253 -7.89 -38.78 -5.76
CA TYR A 1253 -7.90 -40.05 -6.50
C TYR A 1253 -8.97 -39.98 -7.61
N ASN A 1254 -8.58 -39.61 -8.83
CA ASN A 1254 -9.42 -39.76 -10.01
C ASN A 1254 -9.17 -41.14 -10.63
N ALA A 1255 -10.22 -41.92 -10.89
CA ALA A 1255 -10.07 -43.25 -11.47
C ALA A 1255 -9.34 -43.19 -12.84
N PHE A 1256 -9.89 -42.43 -13.81
CA PHE A 1256 -9.20 -42.07 -15.06
C PHE A 1256 -9.69 -40.75 -15.70
N GLY A 1257 -9.10 -39.60 -15.40
CA GLY A 1257 -9.23 -38.37 -16.23
C GLY A 1257 -9.26 -37.05 -15.44
N VAL A 1258 -9.09 -35.89 -16.08
CA VAL A 1258 -8.79 -35.63 -17.50
C VAL A 1258 -7.41 -34.97 -17.60
N GLY A 1259 -6.40 -35.73 -18.04
CA GLY A 1259 -5.00 -35.29 -18.03
C GLY A 1259 -4.04 -36.45 -18.27
N ASN A 1260 -3.98 -36.93 -19.52
CA ASN A 1260 -3.21 -38.13 -19.89
C ASN A 1260 -1.70 -37.85 -19.95
N ALA A 1261 -1.05 -37.75 -18.78
CA ALA A 1261 0.39 -37.62 -18.67
C ALA A 1261 0.99 -38.20 -17.37
N MET A 1262 0.73 -39.47 -17.05
CA MET A 1262 1.69 -40.39 -16.40
C MET A 1262 1.25 -41.87 -16.50
N SER A 1263 2.24 -42.76 -16.51
CA SER A 1263 2.22 -44.24 -16.42
C SER A 1263 0.87 -44.99 -16.46
N ARG A 1264 0.69 -45.84 -17.48
CA ARG A 1264 -0.18 -47.02 -17.37
C ARG A 1264 0.52 -48.10 -16.53
N SER A 1265 -0.13 -48.54 -15.45
CA SER A 1265 0.13 -49.83 -14.81
C SER A 1265 -1.19 -50.59 -14.79
N TYR A 1266 -1.26 -51.73 -15.48
CA TYR A 1266 -2.41 -52.63 -15.45
C TYR A 1266 -2.25 -53.65 -14.33
N PHE A 1267 -3.38 -54.06 -13.75
CA PHE A 1267 -3.64 -55.40 -13.26
C PHE A 1267 -4.90 -55.90 -13.99
#